data_AF-A0A7X5JDJ4-F1
#
_entry.id   AF-A0A7X5JDJ4-F1
#
_cell.length_a   1.000
_cell.length_b   1.000
_cell.length_c   1.000
_cell.angle_alpha   90.00
_cell.angle_beta   90.00
_cell.angle_gamma   90.00
#
_symmetry.space_group_name_H-M   'P 1'
#
loop_
_entity.id
_entity.type
_entity.pdbx_description
1 polymer ?
#
loop_
_entity_poly.entity_id
_entity_poly.type
_entity_poly.pdbx_seq_one_letter_code
_entity_poly.pdbx_strand_id
1 'polypeptide(L)'
;MTAKNTGIWDEFTNQYALSKTLRFELKPVGYTQNMLEEAKVFEKDETIQKKYEATKPYFDRLHREFVREALENEALSGLNEYLEIFKKWKADKKANEKELQTKEKELRKEVVEFFDAQAKIWAFEYSPLGIKKNSVGILFEEDIFKILKARYGNEKESIIIDESTEKLISVFDSWKGFTGYFGKFFKTRENFYKDDGTSTALATRIIDQNLKRFCDNILIFENVREKMDFSEVEANFGKPLSELFSIDFYNTCFLQDGIDFYNKILGGETKENGEKLKGLNEYINKYRQDHKGDKPLFFKTLDKQILSEKESFIVDEIIEETLLENLQNFYESAERKTKLLKELFKDFIQNQEKYDLSQIYLSKESLNTIAHKWTNETVIFEESLYEVLKKEKIVSTSAKKKEGGYSFPDFIALSVIQEALTKISAANFWKERYYELAGFPEMPHWEQFLEMFYFEFSSLFERKVTNTEKREGSKVGYDFFKKDFKNLLQNLTPDHLSSEDKAVIKNFADCVLTIYQMAKYFAVVKKRAWNMDYELGIFYTDPENGYLLFYENAYEEIVQSYNKLRNYLTRKPYSEEKWKLNFENPTLADGWDKNKESDNSAVILRKDGKYFLGLMSRGNNKIFDDRNKEKFSQNIQQGNYEKVVYKFFPDQAKMFPKVCFSAKGLEFFQPSEEIWNIYKNAEFKKGDTFSVQSMQKMIDFYKVCLNEYEGWKGYDFKHLKSTKDYKENIGEFFRDTAEDGYKITFQNISESYVDKKNENGELYLFQIKNKDWNEGSNGAKNLHTIYFESLFSVDNISQNFPIKLNGQAEIFYRPKTEKEKLGTKKDKSGKEVVNHKRYNENKIFFHVPLTLNRTKPDMSSKQFNAKVNNFLANNPDVNVIGVDRGEKHLAYYSVISQKSEILDSGTLNEINGVDYSQKLEEKAKNREQARKDWQTVEGIKDLKKGYISQVVRKLADLAIEHNAIIVFEDLNMRFKQIRGGIEKSVYQQLEKALIDKLSFLVKKGEKNPEEVGHLLSAYQLSAPFTTFKDMGKQTGIVFYTQAAYTSKIDPITGWRPHLYLKYKSSKKDGPLATKEDILNFSKIEFVNGRFEFNYDIKKFQPNNKEYSEKTVWTVCSSVERFRWNRHLNNQKGGYEHYQDLTDNFKALFEENEIDFESGDILGKIEVLEPKGNEKFFKNFIFFFNLICQIRNTNDQAKNLDQQDFILSPVQPFFDSRIPEKFGDNLPENGDDNGAYNIARKGIVILNKISNHSQTDPKFKKYPELFVSNIEWDNFIKTES
;
A
#
# COMPACT_ATOMS: atom_id res chain seq x y z
N MET A 1 -8.74 -4.91 54.30
CA MET A 1 -9.07 -4.75 52.88
C MET A 1 -8.15 -3.67 52.32
N THR A 2 -7.02 -4.08 51.78
CA THR A 2 -6.08 -3.18 51.07
C THR A 2 -6.72 -2.79 49.74
N ALA A 3 -6.83 -1.49 49.49
CA ALA A 3 -7.34 -0.96 48.23
C ALA A 3 -6.55 -1.56 47.06
N LYS A 4 -7.24 -2.25 46.14
CA LYS A 4 -6.66 -2.66 44.85
C LYS A 4 -6.20 -1.39 44.13
N ASN A 5 -4.95 -1.37 43.70
CA ASN A 5 -4.41 -0.31 42.85
C ASN A 5 -5.04 -0.48 41.46
N THR A 6 -6.24 0.07 41.24
CA THR A 6 -6.96 -0.03 39.96
C THR A 6 -6.29 0.89 38.93
N GLY A 7 -5.89 0.35 37.79
CA GLY A 7 -5.37 1.14 36.68
C GLY A 7 -6.48 1.96 36.03
N ILE A 8 -6.13 3.10 35.44
CA ILE A 8 -7.13 4.03 34.87
C ILE A 8 -7.95 3.38 33.74
N TRP A 9 -7.35 2.40 33.03
CA TRP A 9 -7.92 1.75 31.85
C TRP A 9 -8.73 0.48 32.17
N ASP A 10 -8.95 0.15 33.44
CA ASP A 10 -9.50 -1.14 33.87
C ASP A 10 -10.93 -1.39 33.35
N GLU A 11 -11.73 -0.34 33.14
CA GLU A 11 -13.10 -0.43 32.62
C GLU A 11 -13.19 -0.74 31.11
N PHE A 12 -12.04 -0.71 30.41
CA PHE A 12 -11.93 -0.97 28.97
C PHE A 12 -11.49 -2.40 28.68
N THR A 13 -12.12 -3.36 29.36
CA THR A 13 -11.95 -4.80 29.14
C THR A 13 -13.28 -5.40 28.74
N ASN A 14 -13.30 -6.51 27.97
CA ASN A 14 -14.54 -7.21 27.66
C ASN A 14 -15.65 -6.30 27.07
N GLN A 15 -15.29 -5.46 26.11
CA GLN A 15 -16.15 -4.47 25.45
C GLN A 15 -16.84 -5.02 24.19
N TYR A 16 -16.11 -5.78 23.37
CA TYR A 16 -16.61 -6.36 22.11
C TYR A 16 -15.83 -7.61 21.69
N ALA A 17 -16.47 -8.48 20.90
CA ALA A 17 -15.89 -9.72 20.40
C ALA A 17 -14.91 -9.52 19.23
N LEU A 18 -13.93 -10.41 19.11
CA LEU A 18 -12.88 -10.35 18.07
C LEU A 18 -12.54 -11.74 17.54
N SER A 19 -12.34 -11.87 16.22
CA SER A 19 -11.92 -13.14 15.61
C SER A 19 -10.41 -13.16 15.29
N LYS A 20 -9.75 -14.29 15.55
CA LYS A 20 -8.34 -14.53 15.17
C LYS A 20 -8.17 -15.94 14.60
N THR A 21 -7.16 -16.13 13.74
CA THR A 21 -6.77 -17.46 13.24
C THR A 21 -5.38 -17.83 13.74
N LEU A 22 -5.29 -18.94 14.45
CA LEU A 22 -4.04 -19.53 14.91
C LEU A 22 -3.50 -20.49 13.84
N ARG A 23 -2.17 -20.63 13.78
CA ARG A 23 -1.49 -21.44 12.77
C ARG A 23 -0.43 -22.31 13.43
N PHE A 24 -0.49 -23.61 13.18
CA PHE A 24 0.38 -24.63 13.76
C PHE A 24 0.92 -25.56 12.68
N GLU A 25 2.03 -26.24 12.96
CA GLU A 25 2.47 -27.42 12.21
C GLU A 25 1.66 -28.64 12.69
N LEU A 26 1.31 -29.54 11.78
CA LEU A 26 0.78 -30.87 12.10
C LEU A 26 1.90 -31.89 11.88
N LYS A 27 2.27 -32.62 12.93
CA LYS A 27 3.25 -33.72 12.84
C LYS A 27 2.53 -35.06 12.86
N PRO A 28 2.62 -35.88 11.80
CA PRO A 28 2.08 -37.25 11.80
C PRO A 28 2.61 -38.07 12.99
N VAL A 29 1.76 -38.87 13.60
CA VAL A 29 2.08 -39.77 14.73
C VAL A 29 1.77 -41.21 14.35
N GLY A 30 2.57 -42.15 14.83
CA GLY A 30 2.35 -43.59 14.59
C GLY A 30 2.35 -43.94 13.10
N TYR A 31 1.34 -44.68 12.65
CA TYR A 31 1.16 -45.14 11.28
C TYR A 31 0.67 -44.05 10.31
N THR A 32 0.35 -42.85 10.81
CA THR A 32 -0.24 -41.77 10.01
C THR A 32 0.58 -41.39 8.79
N GLN A 33 1.92 -41.37 8.87
CA GLN A 33 2.76 -41.03 7.72
C GLN A 33 2.61 -42.07 6.60
N ASN A 34 2.64 -43.36 6.93
CA ASN A 34 2.44 -44.45 5.97
C ASN A 34 1.04 -44.36 5.36
N MET A 35 0.01 -44.09 6.18
CA MET A 35 -1.35 -43.92 5.69
C MET A 35 -1.48 -42.79 4.66
N LEU A 36 -0.77 -41.67 4.87
CA LEU A 36 -0.80 -40.52 3.94
C LEU A 36 -0.21 -40.89 2.58
N GLU A 37 0.89 -41.64 2.58
CA GLU A 37 1.59 -42.12 1.39
C GLU A 37 0.78 -43.20 0.65
N GLU A 38 0.27 -44.21 1.37
CA GLU A 38 -0.55 -45.29 0.80
C GLU A 38 -1.86 -44.77 0.20
N ALA A 39 -2.52 -43.82 0.88
CA ALA A 39 -3.76 -43.22 0.40
C ALA A 39 -3.54 -42.15 -0.69
N LYS A 40 -2.28 -41.77 -0.97
CA LYS A 40 -1.87 -40.72 -1.93
C LYS A 40 -2.61 -39.40 -1.69
N VAL A 41 -2.69 -38.99 -0.42
CA VAL A 41 -3.51 -37.83 -0.01
C VAL A 41 -3.02 -36.55 -0.67
N PHE A 42 -1.70 -36.35 -0.72
CA PHE A 42 -1.11 -35.11 -1.23
C PHE A 42 -1.33 -34.95 -2.73
N GLU A 43 -1.15 -36.02 -3.50
CA GLU A 43 -1.32 -36.06 -4.95
C GLU A 43 -2.78 -35.83 -5.34
N LYS A 44 -3.73 -36.50 -4.66
CA LYS A 44 -5.17 -36.32 -4.91
C LYS A 44 -5.62 -34.88 -4.64
N ASP A 45 -5.20 -34.30 -3.52
CA ASP A 45 -5.55 -32.92 -3.17
C ASP A 45 -4.82 -31.89 -4.04
N GLU A 46 -3.62 -32.21 -4.56
CA GLU A 46 -2.93 -31.41 -5.59
C GLU A 46 -3.72 -31.39 -6.91
N THR A 47 -4.23 -32.56 -7.36
CA THR A 47 -5.11 -32.65 -8.53
C THR A 47 -6.37 -31.78 -8.34
N ILE A 48 -6.98 -31.77 -7.14
CA ILE A 48 -8.12 -30.88 -6.84
C ILE A 48 -7.72 -29.41 -6.94
N GLN A 49 -6.55 -29.03 -6.42
CA GLN A 49 -6.04 -27.66 -6.55
C GLN A 49 -5.81 -27.25 -8.01
N LYS A 50 -5.20 -28.12 -8.83
CA LYS A 50 -5.00 -27.89 -10.27
C LYS A 50 -6.32 -27.75 -11.01
N LYS A 51 -7.31 -28.62 -10.71
CA LYS A 51 -8.68 -28.49 -11.23
C LYS A 51 -9.29 -27.14 -10.84
N TYR A 52 -9.07 -26.67 -9.61
CA TYR A 52 -9.60 -25.39 -9.13
C TYR A 52 -9.00 -24.21 -9.90
N GLU A 53 -7.68 -24.24 -10.08
CA GLU A 53 -6.94 -23.25 -10.86
C GLU A 53 -7.35 -23.22 -12.34
N ALA A 54 -7.63 -24.38 -12.93
CA ALA A 54 -8.17 -24.49 -14.30
C ALA A 54 -9.62 -23.99 -14.40
N THR A 55 -10.46 -24.22 -13.38
CA THR A 55 -11.88 -23.85 -13.41
C THR A 55 -12.11 -22.36 -13.14
N LYS A 56 -11.31 -21.76 -12.26
CA LYS A 56 -11.49 -20.38 -11.78
C LYS A 56 -11.51 -19.31 -12.89
N PRO A 57 -10.66 -19.36 -13.94
CA PRO A 57 -10.72 -18.43 -15.07
C PRO A 57 -12.08 -18.41 -15.77
N TYR A 58 -12.73 -19.57 -15.91
CA TYR A 58 -14.06 -19.69 -16.52
C TYR A 58 -15.15 -19.04 -15.67
N PHE A 59 -15.08 -19.16 -14.35
CA PHE A 59 -15.97 -18.39 -13.47
C PHE A 59 -15.76 -16.88 -13.64
N ASP A 60 -14.51 -16.44 -13.68
CA ASP A 60 -14.21 -15.02 -13.84
C ASP A 60 -14.69 -14.50 -15.20
N ARG A 61 -14.57 -15.30 -16.27
CA ARG A 61 -15.14 -15.02 -17.59
C ARG A 61 -16.67 -14.97 -17.57
N LEU A 62 -17.32 -15.96 -16.95
CA LEU A 62 -18.78 -16.01 -16.81
C LEU A 62 -19.32 -14.77 -16.09
N HIS A 63 -18.67 -14.34 -15.02
CA HIS A 63 -19.04 -13.11 -14.31
C HIS A 63 -18.87 -11.87 -15.19
N ARG A 64 -17.80 -11.78 -16.00
CA ARG A 64 -17.62 -10.68 -16.97
C ARG A 64 -18.71 -10.67 -18.03
N GLU A 65 -19.06 -11.82 -18.60
CA GLU A 65 -20.12 -11.96 -19.59
C GLU A 65 -21.48 -11.58 -18.99
N PHE A 66 -21.82 -12.09 -17.80
CA PHE A 66 -23.04 -11.71 -17.09
C PHE A 66 -23.14 -10.20 -16.87
N VAL A 67 -22.06 -9.56 -16.42
CA VAL A 67 -22.03 -8.12 -16.16
C VAL A 67 -22.11 -7.32 -17.46
N ARG A 68 -21.48 -7.79 -18.54
CA ARG A 68 -21.60 -7.17 -19.87
C ARG A 68 -23.05 -7.22 -20.34
N GLU A 69 -23.65 -8.41 -20.37
CA GLU A 69 -25.03 -8.62 -20.81
C GLU A 69 -26.02 -7.79 -19.98
N ALA A 70 -25.76 -7.61 -18.68
CA ALA A 70 -26.60 -6.80 -17.80
C ALA A 70 -26.47 -5.28 -17.98
N LEU A 71 -25.39 -4.76 -18.58
CA LEU A 71 -25.10 -3.32 -18.57
C LEU A 71 -24.87 -2.69 -19.94
N GLU A 72 -24.57 -3.47 -20.99
CA GLU A 72 -24.09 -2.96 -22.30
C GLU A 72 -25.09 -2.02 -22.99
N ASN A 73 -26.39 -2.15 -22.71
CA ASN A 73 -27.45 -1.33 -23.29
C ASN A 73 -28.30 -0.58 -22.24
N GLU A 74 -27.84 -0.52 -21.00
CA GLU A 74 -28.56 0.14 -19.91
C GLU A 74 -28.12 1.60 -19.74
N ALA A 75 -29.05 2.44 -19.28
CA ALA A 75 -28.79 3.84 -18.99
C ALA A 75 -29.35 4.23 -17.63
N LEU A 76 -28.57 4.99 -16.86
CA LEU A 76 -28.99 5.48 -15.56
C LEU A 76 -29.92 6.69 -15.70
N SER A 77 -31.10 6.60 -15.10
CA SER A 77 -32.15 7.63 -15.20
C SER A 77 -31.78 8.95 -14.49
N GLY A 78 -30.99 8.91 -13.42
CA GLY A 78 -30.71 10.06 -12.54
C GLY A 78 -29.41 10.83 -12.79
N LEU A 79 -28.74 10.66 -13.93
CA LEU A 79 -27.39 11.23 -14.16
C LEU A 79 -27.35 12.76 -14.22
N ASN A 80 -28.31 13.40 -14.90
CA ASN A 80 -28.38 14.86 -14.98
C ASN A 80 -28.59 15.50 -13.61
N GLU A 81 -29.51 14.94 -12.81
CA GLU A 81 -29.73 15.37 -11.44
C GLU A 81 -28.48 15.18 -10.57
N TYR A 82 -27.78 14.06 -10.74
CA TYR A 82 -26.52 13.80 -10.05
C TYR A 82 -25.46 14.86 -10.36
N LEU A 83 -25.29 15.24 -11.63
CA LEU A 83 -24.31 16.26 -12.01
C LEU A 83 -24.61 17.62 -11.36
N GLU A 84 -25.89 18.01 -11.28
CA GLU A 84 -26.31 19.26 -10.62
C GLU A 84 -26.07 19.21 -9.11
N ILE A 85 -26.39 18.09 -8.44
CA ILE A 85 -26.07 17.89 -7.02
C ILE A 85 -24.55 17.90 -6.82
N PHE A 86 -23.78 17.29 -7.71
CA PHE A 86 -22.32 17.26 -7.66
C PHE A 86 -21.69 18.66 -7.80
N LYS A 87 -22.23 19.51 -8.69
CA LYS A 87 -21.82 20.91 -8.81
C LYS A 87 -22.07 21.69 -7.52
N LYS A 88 -23.25 21.55 -6.92
CA LYS A 88 -23.57 22.16 -5.60
C LYS A 88 -22.61 21.66 -4.52
N TRP A 89 -22.33 20.36 -4.48
CA TRP A 89 -21.39 19.76 -3.55
C TRP A 89 -19.95 20.25 -3.75
N LYS A 90 -19.52 20.52 -4.98
CA LYS A 90 -18.21 21.14 -5.23
C LYS A 90 -18.10 22.56 -4.71
N ALA A 91 -19.19 23.32 -4.76
CA ALA A 91 -19.26 24.68 -4.23
C ALA A 91 -19.27 24.69 -2.69
N ASP A 92 -20.09 23.84 -2.06
CA ASP A 92 -20.10 23.61 -0.61
C ASP A 92 -20.25 22.12 -0.30
N LYS A 93 -19.13 21.50 0.07
CA LYS A 93 -19.09 20.06 0.37
C LYS A 93 -19.89 19.73 1.63
N LYS A 94 -19.81 20.55 2.68
CA LYS A 94 -20.35 20.20 4.00
C LYS A 94 -21.88 20.27 4.00
N ALA A 95 -22.46 21.26 3.31
CA ALA A 95 -23.90 21.41 3.22
C ALA A 95 -24.57 20.31 2.37
N ASN A 96 -23.94 19.91 1.26
CA ASN A 96 -24.58 19.06 0.24
C ASN A 96 -24.11 17.59 0.27
N GLU A 97 -23.21 17.19 1.18
CA GLU A 97 -22.69 15.82 1.27
C GLU A 97 -23.80 14.77 1.40
N LYS A 98 -24.81 15.03 2.24
CA LYS A 98 -25.91 14.09 2.49
C LYS A 98 -26.82 13.91 1.28
N GLU A 99 -27.09 14.99 0.54
CA GLU A 99 -27.90 14.94 -0.68
C GLU A 99 -27.18 14.10 -1.74
N LEU A 100 -25.87 14.34 -1.94
CA LEU A 100 -25.04 13.55 -2.84
C LEU A 100 -25.03 12.05 -2.45
N GLN A 101 -24.76 11.74 -1.18
CA GLN A 101 -24.72 10.35 -0.70
C GLN A 101 -26.07 9.62 -0.85
N THR A 102 -27.18 10.35 -0.73
CA THR A 102 -28.53 9.80 -0.95
C THR A 102 -28.72 9.44 -2.42
N LYS A 103 -28.38 10.36 -3.34
CA LYS A 103 -28.46 10.10 -4.78
C LYS A 103 -27.54 8.96 -5.23
N GLU A 104 -26.35 8.84 -4.65
CA GLU A 104 -25.44 7.72 -4.92
C GLU A 104 -26.05 6.38 -4.52
N LYS A 105 -26.73 6.34 -3.37
CA LYS A 105 -27.41 5.12 -2.92
C LYS A 105 -28.54 4.71 -3.85
N GLU A 106 -29.31 5.67 -4.37
CA GLU A 106 -30.36 5.41 -5.36
C GLU A 106 -29.77 4.84 -6.66
N LEU A 107 -28.77 5.49 -7.24
CA LEU A 107 -28.15 5.03 -8.48
C LEU A 107 -27.46 3.66 -8.31
N ARG A 108 -26.87 3.37 -7.14
CA ARG A 108 -26.32 2.03 -6.87
C ARG A 108 -27.37 0.94 -6.88
N LYS A 109 -28.58 1.23 -6.37
CA LYS A 109 -29.70 0.26 -6.40
C LYS A 109 -30.16 0.01 -7.82
N GLU A 110 -30.30 1.06 -8.63
CA GLU A 110 -30.64 0.95 -10.04
C GLU A 110 -29.66 0.04 -10.81
N VAL A 111 -28.35 0.17 -10.57
CA VAL A 111 -27.35 -0.76 -11.13
C VAL A 111 -27.58 -2.21 -10.70
N VAL A 112 -27.93 -2.45 -9.43
CA VAL A 112 -28.22 -3.82 -8.94
C VAL A 112 -29.50 -4.38 -9.54
N GLU A 113 -30.51 -3.54 -9.79
CA GLU A 113 -31.75 -3.94 -10.47
C GLU A 113 -31.48 -4.43 -11.90
N PHE A 114 -30.52 -3.85 -12.62
CA PHE A 114 -30.08 -4.37 -13.92
C PHE A 114 -29.50 -5.79 -13.81
N PHE A 115 -28.69 -6.07 -12.77
CA PHE A 115 -28.19 -7.43 -12.53
C PHE A 115 -29.32 -8.42 -12.20
N ASP A 116 -30.31 -8.01 -11.39
CA ASP A 116 -31.45 -8.86 -11.07
C ASP A 116 -32.35 -9.11 -12.30
N ALA A 117 -32.50 -8.12 -13.19
CA ALA A 117 -33.19 -8.29 -14.47
C ALA A 117 -32.47 -9.31 -15.35
N GLN A 118 -31.14 -9.19 -15.51
CA GLN A 118 -30.35 -10.15 -16.28
C GLN A 118 -30.39 -11.56 -15.68
N ALA A 119 -30.38 -11.68 -14.35
CA ALA A 119 -30.51 -12.98 -13.69
C ALA A 119 -31.85 -13.68 -13.99
N LYS A 120 -32.94 -12.93 -14.14
CA LYS A 120 -34.25 -13.49 -14.58
C LYS A 120 -34.20 -13.98 -16.02
N ILE A 121 -33.52 -13.25 -16.90
CA ILE A 121 -33.31 -13.65 -18.30
C ILE A 121 -32.53 -14.97 -18.34
N TRP A 122 -31.41 -15.07 -17.63
CA TRP A 122 -30.62 -16.30 -17.54
C TRP A 122 -31.41 -17.45 -16.91
N ALA A 123 -32.20 -17.20 -15.87
CA ALA A 123 -33.04 -18.23 -15.27
C ALA A 123 -34.04 -18.82 -16.28
N PHE A 124 -34.58 -17.99 -17.19
CA PHE A 124 -35.45 -18.44 -18.27
C PHE A 124 -34.67 -19.20 -19.35
N GLU A 125 -33.57 -18.63 -19.85
CA GLU A 125 -32.69 -19.21 -20.88
C GLU A 125 -32.19 -20.60 -20.48
N TYR A 126 -31.71 -20.74 -19.24
CA TYR A 126 -31.17 -21.98 -18.70
C TYR A 126 -32.20 -22.84 -17.96
N SER A 127 -33.49 -22.52 -18.05
CA SER A 127 -34.56 -23.34 -17.44
C SER A 127 -34.53 -24.83 -17.84
N PRO A 128 -34.15 -25.23 -19.07
CA PRO A 128 -34.01 -26.65 -19.43
C PRO A 128 -32.94 -27.40 -18.62
N LEU A 129 -31.98 -26.69 -18.01
CA LEU A 129 -30.94 -27.25 -17.14
C LEU A 129 -31.41 -27.44 -15.68
N GLY A 130 -32.68 -27.10 -15.39
CA GLY A 130 -33.30 -27.25 -14.08
C GLY A 130 -32.96 -26.13 -13.08
N ILE A 131 -32.58 -24.95 -13.57
CA ILE A 131 -32.27 -23.76 -12.76
C ILE A 131 -33.55 -23.23 -12.10
N LYS A 132 -33.55 -23.08 -10.77
CA LYS A 132 -34.74 -22.64 -10.00
C LYS A 132 -34.70 -21.20 -9.49
N LYS A 133 -33.51 -20.60 -9.41
CA LYS A 133 -33.34 -19.22 -8.91
C LYS A 133 -33.50 -18.20 -10.03
N ASN A 134 -34.16 -17.09 -9.72
CA ASN A 134 -34.43 -15.97 -10.63
C ASN A 134 -33.83 -14.65 -10.13
N SER A 135 -32.74 -14.71 -9.36
CA SER A 135 -31.98 -13.56 -8.89
C SER A 135 -30.49 -13.81 -9.10
N VAL A 136 -29.66 -12.79 -8.88
CA VAL A 136 -28.19 -12.87 -9.02
C VAL A 136 -27.58 -14.03 -8.21
N GLY A 137 -28.29 -14.55 -7.21
CA GLY A 137 -27.95 -15.77 -6.48
C GLY A 137 -27.68 -17.01 -7.36
N ILE A 138 -28.16 -17.05 -8.60
CA ILE A 138 -27.83 -18.10 -9.59
C ILE A 138 -26.31 -18.28 -9.79
N LEU A 139 -25.52 -17.22 -9.62
CA LEU A 139 -24.08 -17.22 -9.86
C LEU A 139 -23.25 -17.87 -8.72
N PHE A 140 -23.89 -18.21 -7.59
CA PHE A 140 -23.19 -18.59 -6.35
C PHE A 140 -23.60 -19.97 -5.83
N GLU A 141 -24.19 -20.80 -6.68
CA GLU A 141 -24.72 -22.12 -6.32
C GLU A 141 -24.15 -23.23 -7.20
N GLU A 142 -24.34 -24.48 -6.77
CA GLU A 142 -23.88 -25.67 -7.51
C GLU A 142 -24.42 -25.72 -8.96
N ASP A 143 -25.63 -25.21 -9.20
CA ASP A 143 -26.23 -25.19 -10.53
C ASP A 143 -25.44 -24.37 -11.57
N ILE A 144 -24.59 -23.43 -11.14
CA ILE A 144 -23.76 -22.62 -12.04
C ILE A 144 -22.79 -23.45 -12.88
N PHE A 145 -22.38 -24.63 -12.38
CA PHE A 145 -21.48 -25.54 -13.11
C PHE A 145 -22.16 -26.09 -14.38
N LYS A 146 -23.49 -26.20 -14.38
CA LYS A 146 -24.25 -26.58 -15.58
C LYS A 146 -24.20 -25.49 -16.64
N ILE A 147 -24.26 -24.22 -16.23
CA ILE A 147 -24.16 -23.06 -17.12
C ILE A 147 -22.74 -22.96 -17.68
N LEU A 148 -21.71 -23.12 -16.82
CA LEU A 148 -20.32 -23.18 -17.27
C LEU A 148 -20.09 -24.25 -18.32
N LYS A 149 -20.65 -25.45 -18.10
CA LYS A 149 -20.58 -26.54 -19.07
C LYS A 149 -21.32 -26.20 -20.37
N ALA A 150 -22.51 -25.62 -20.29
CA ALA A 150 -23.27 -25.22 -21.47
C ALA A 150 -22.52 -24.18 -22.32
N ARG A 151 -21.84 -23.22 -21.68
CA ARG A 151 -21.12 -22.15 -22.38
C ARG A 151 -19.72 -22.56 -22.86
N TYR A 152 -18.95 -23.27 -22.04
CA TYR A 152 -17.52 -23.49 -22.28
C TYR A 152 -17.11 -24.97 -22.35
N GLY A 153 -18.02 -25.92 -22.09
CA GLY A 153 -17.67 -27.34 -21.97
C GLY A 153 -17.16 -28.02 -23.25
N ASN A 154 -17.26 -27.35 -24.40
CA ASN A 154 -16.73 -27.80 -25.68
C ASN A 154 -15.35 -27.19 -26.01
N GLU A 155 -14.87 -26.23 -25.21
CA GLU A 155 -13.53 -25.64 -25.40
C GLU A 155 -12.46 -26.68 -25.05
N LYS A 156 -11.41 -26.78 -25.87
CA LYS A 156 -10.35 -27.78 -25.72
C LYS A 156 -9.68 -27.70 -24.35
N GLU A 157 -9.49 -26.48 -23.87
CA GLU A 157 -8.86 -26.12 -22.60
C GLU A 157 -9.73 -26.51 -21.39
N SER A 158 -11.03 -26.74 -21.60
CA SER A 158 -11.96 -27.18 -20.56
C SER A 158 -12.02 -28.71 -20.41
N ILE A 159 -11.41 -29.46 -21.34
CA ILE A 159 -11.45 -30.92 -21.36
C ILE A 159 -10.26 -31.47 -20.57
N ILE A 160 -10.56 -32.33 -19.59
CA ILE A 160 -9.56 -33.01 -18.78
C ILE A 160 -9.75 -34.53 -18.84
N ILE A 161 -8.70 -35.29 -18.52
CA ILE A 161 -8.81 -36.74 -18.34
C ILE A 161 -9.32 -37.00 -16.92
N ASP A 162 -10.43 -37.72 -16.80
CA ASP A 162 -10.89 -38.25 -15.53
C ASP A 162 -9.97 -39.40 -15.08
N GLU A 163 -9.18 -39.15 -14.03
CA GLU A 163 -8.27 -40.14 -13.45
C GLU A 163 -8.98 -41.44 -13.00
N SER A 164 -10.29 -41.41 -12.75
CA SER A 164 -11.05 -42.59 -12.31
C SER A 164 -11.63 -43.43 -13.44
N THR A 165 -11.88 -42.84 -14.61
CA THR A 165 -12.52 -43.52 -15.74
C THR A 165 -11.67 -43.53 -17.01
N GLU A 166 -10.53 -42.84 -17.01
CA GLU A 166 -9.63 -42.58 -18.14
C GLU A 166 -10.32 -41.92 -19.35
N LYS A 167 -11.52 -41.35 -19.14
CA LYS A 167 -12.30 -40.68 -20.19
C LYS A 167 -12.04 -39.19 -20.19
N LEU A 168 -12.14 -38.58 -21.36
CA LEU A 168 -12.19 -37.13 -21.51
C LEU A 168 -13.54 -36.62 -21.01
N ILE A 169 -13.50 -35.76 -20.00
CA ILE A 169 -14.67 -35.09 -19.44
C ILE A 169 -14.43 -33.58 -19.40
N SER A 170 -15.51 -32.80 -19.28
CA SER A 170 -15.34 -31.38 -18.96
C SER A 170 -14.88 -31.20 -17.51
N VAL A 171 -13.99 -30.24 -17.27
CA VAL A 171 -13.51 -29.87 -15.93
C VAL A 171 -14.68 -29.55 -14.98
N PHE A 172 -15.78 -29.02 -15.51
CA PHE A 172 -16.97 -28.69 -14.72
C PHE A 172 -17.69 -29.93 -14.17
N ASP A 173 -17.69 -31.05 -14.91
CA ASP A 173 -18.30 -32.31 -14.46
C ASP A 173 -17.49 -32.94 -13.32
N SER A 174 -16.19 -32.65 -13.23
CA SER A 174 -15.30 -33.20 -12.21
C SER A 174 -15.59 -32.71 -10.78
N TRP A 175 -16.44 -31.69 -10.63
CA TRP A 175 -16.79 -31.08 -9.33
C TRP A 175 -18.07 -31.62 -8.69
N LYS A 176 -18.75 -32.58 -9.32
CA LYS A 176 -20.00 -33.15 -8.80
C LYS A 176 -19.79 -33.70 -7.38
N GLY A 177 -20.57 -33.19 -6.42
CA GLY A 177 -20.45 -33.57 -5.00
C GLY A 177 -19.29 -32.91 -4.24
N PHE A 178 -18.54 -32.01 -4.87
CA PHE A 178 -17.40 -31.28 -4.28
C PHE A 178 -17.45 -29.77 -4.49
N THR A 179 -18.58 -29.23 -4.97
CA THR A 179 -18.80 -27.81 -5.25
C THR A 179 -18.64 -26.90 -4.02
N GLY A 180 -18.80 -27.46 -2.81
CA GLY A 180 -18.53 -26.77 -1.55
C GLY A 180 -17.12 -26.18 -1.44
N TYR A 181 -16.14 -26.70 -2.20
CA TYR A 181 -14.79 -26.15 -2.29
C TYR A 181 -14.78 -24.67 -2.74
N PHE A 182 -15.78 -24.25 -3.51
CA PHE A 182 -15.95 -22.87 -4.00
C PHE A 182 -16.68 -21.95 -3.01
N GLY A 183 -17.10 -22.41 -1.83
CA GLY A 183 -17.91 -21.60 -0.91
C GLY A 183 -17.28 -20.25 -0.52
N LYS A 184 -15.97 -20.20 -0.24
CA LYS A 184 -15.26 -18.93 0.00
C LYS A 184 -15.13 -18.08 -1.26
N PHE A 185 -14.96 -18.72 -2.41
CA PHE A 185 -14.90 -18.05 -3.72
C PHE A 185 -16.24 -17.36 -4.04
N PHE A 186 -17.35 -18.08 -3.90
CA PHE A 186 -18.70 -17.55 -4.11
C PHE A 186 -19.03 -16.39 -3.19
N LYS A 187 -18.76 -16.49 -1.88
CA LYS A 187 -18.93 -15.36 -0.94
C LYS A 187 -18.12 -14.13 -1.33
N THR A 188 -16.95 -14.34 -1.93
CA THR A 188 -16.10 -13.23 -2.41
C THR A 188 -16.71 -12.58 -3.65
N ARG A 189 -17.26 -13.37 -4.58
CA ARG A 189 -17.93 -12.88 -5.80
C ARG A 189 -19.30 -12.26 -5.51
N GLU A 190 -20.03 -12.74 -4.52
CA GLU A 190 -21.31 -12.16 -4.06
C GLU A 190 -21.16 -10.68 -3.69
N ASN A 191 -20.01 -10.29 -3.11
CA ASN A 191 -19.72 -8.89 -2.80
C ASN A 191 -19.66 -7.95 -4.03
N PHE A 192 -19.53 -8.48 -5.24
CA PHE A 192 -19.49 -7.66 -6.46
C PHE A 192 -20.85 -7.03 -6.77
N TYR A 193 -21.94 -7.63 -6.30
CA TYR A 193 -23.30 -7.29 -6.71
C TYR A 193 -24.10 -6.58 -5.61
N LYS A 194 -23.42 -6.01 -4.61
CA LYS A 194 -24.04 -5.27 -3.50
C LYS A 194 -24.22 -3.77 -3.83
N ASP A 195 -25.22 -3.14 -3.21
CA ASP A 195 -25.49 -1.70 -3.27
C ASP A 195 -24.97 -0.94 -2.02
N ASP A 196 -24.26 -1.63 -1.12
CA ASP A 196 -23.92 -1.20 0.23
C ASP A 196 -22.78 -0.15 0.32
N GLY A 197 -22.23 0.28 -0.81
CA GLY A 197 -21.13 1.25 -0.87
C GLY A 197 -19.74 0.67 -0.60
N THR A 198 -19.61 -0.66 -0.55
CA THR A 198 -18.30 -1.32 -0.39
C THR A 198 -17.45 -1.22 -1.66
N SER A 199 -16.12 -1.05 -1.49
CA SER A 199 -15.19 -0.85 -2.62
C SER A 199 -15.04 -2.05 -3.56
N THR A 200 -15.52 -3.22 -3.14
CA THR A 200 -15.52 -4.46 -3.92
C THR A 200 -16.75 -4.61 -4.82
N ALA A 201 -17.75 -3.74 -4.69
CA ALA A 201 -18.98 -3.81 -5.46
C ALA A 201 -18.91 -3.03 -6.78
N LEU A 202 -19.47 -3.59 -7.85
CA LEU A 202 -19.55 -3.02 -9.20
C LEU A 202 -20.33 -1.70 -9.18
N ALA A 203 -21.50 -1.69 -8.55
CA ALA A 203 -22.32 -0.49 -8.40
C ALA A 203 -21.54 0.66 -7.73
N THR A 204 -20.76 0.38 -6.69
CA THR A 204 -19.90 1.37 -6.02
C THR A 204 -18.76 1.85 -6.91
N ARG A 205 -18.16 0.99 -7.75
CA ARG A 205 -17.14 1.43 -8.73
C ARG A 205 -17.74 2.37 -9.76
N ILE A 206 -18.92 2.02 -10.28
CA ILE A 206 -19.63 2.82 -11.29
C ILE A 206 -20.07 4.16 -10.67
N ILE A 207 -20.68 4.19 -9.50
CA ILE A 207 -21.28 5.42 -8.95
C ILE A 207 -20.28 6.22 -8.11
N ASP A 208 -19.79 5.65 -7.01
CA ASP A 208 -19.04 6.43 -6.00
C ASP A 208 -17.61 6.80 -6.45
N GLN A 209 -17.09 6.18 -7.50
CA GLN A 209 -15.72 6.37 -7.99
C GLN A 209 -15.70 6.95 -9.41
N ASN A 210 -16.16 6.19 -10.41
CA ASN A 210 -16.02 6.58 -11.80
C ASN A 210 -16.96 7.74 -12.19
N LEU A 211 -18.22 7.74 -11.77
CA LEU A 211 -19.14 8.85 -12.07
C LEU A 211 -18.64 10.17 -11.45
N LYS A 212 -18.15 10.17 -10.21
CA LYS A 212 -17.50 11.36 -9.60
C LYS A 212 -16.33 11.89 -10.41
N ARG A 213 -15.45 10.99 -10.87
CA ARG A 213 -14.28 11.36 -11.69
C ARG A 213 -14.72 11.90 -13.05
N PHE A 214 -15.74 11.30 -13.63
CA PHE A 214 -16.31 11.74 -14.89
C PHE A 214 -16.92 13.14 -14.76
N CYS A 215 -17.77 13.39 -13.75
CA CYS A 215 -18.31 14.72 -13.46
C CYS A 215 -17.19 15.75 -13.20
N ASP A 216 -16.15 15.37 -12.46
CA ASP A 216 -14.96 16.23 -12.29
C ASP A 216 -14.33 16.61 -13.62
N ASN A 217 -14.25 15.66 -14.56
CA ASN A 217 -13.68 15.91 -15.88
C ASN A 217 -14.57 16.80 -16.76
N ILE A 218 -15.90 16.72 -16.63
CA ILE A 218 -16.82 17.66 -17.28
C ILE A 218 -16.48 19.10 -16.85
N LEU A 219 -16.36 19.33 -15.53
CA LEU A 219 -16.02 20.65 -14.99
C LEU A 219 -14.61 21.11 -15.41
N ILE A 220 -13.66 20.19 -15.54
CA ILE A 220 -12.32 20.50 -16.07
C ILE A 220 -12.42 20.91 -17.54
N PHE A 221 -13.17 20.17 -18.35
CA PHE A 221 -13.36 20.45 -19.78
C PHE A 221 -13.98 21.83 -20.01
N GLU A 222 -15.04 22.16 -19.26
CA GLU A 222 -15.68 23.48 -19.26
C GLU A 222 -14.65 24.61 -19.02
N ASN A 223 -13.65 24.40 -18.14
CA ASN A 223 -12.61 25.39 -17.85
C ASN A 223 -11.54 25.51 -18.94
N VAL A 224 -11.21 24.42 -19.65
CA VAL A 224 -10.05 24.37 -20.56
C VAL A 224 -10.41 24.47 -22.03
N ARG A 225 -11.65 24.16 -22.43
CA ARG A 225 -12.08 24.11 -23.84
C ARG A 225 -11.90 25.42 -24.62
N GLU A 226 -11.89 26.55 -23.93
CA GLU A 226 -11.64 27.88 -24.55
C GLU A 226 -10.16 28.28 -24.53
N LYS A 227 -9.33 27.59 -23.74
CA LYS A 227 -7.91 27.93 -23.52
C LYS A 227 -6.97 27.21 -24.47
N MET A 228 -7.38 26.08 -25.02
CA MET A 228 -6.53 25.20 -25.82
C MET A 228 -7.33 24.45 -26.88
N ASP A 229 -6.70 24.23 -28.03
CA ASP A 229 -7.27 23.49 -29.15
C ASP A 229 -7.05 21.98 -28.99
N PHE A 230 -8.13 21.21 -29.11
CA PHE A 230 -8.13 19.76 -29.04
C PHE A 230 -8.61 19.07 -30.32
N SER A 231 -8.78 19.79 -31.43
CA SER A 231 -9.30 19.21 -32.68
C SER A 231 -8.46 18.04 -33.22
N GLU A 232 -7.15 18.04 -32.97
CA GLU A 232 -6.28 16.90 -33.31
C GLU A 232 -6.65 15.63 -32.52
N VAL A 233 -7.07 15.77 -31.26
CA VAL A 233 -7.53 14.64 -30.43
C VAL A 233 -8.87 14.11 -30.95
N GLU A 234 -9.81 15.01 -31.28
CA GLU A 234 -11.10 14.64 -31.86
C GLU A 234 -10.93 13.87 -33.17
N ALA A 235 -10.02 14.33 -34.04
CA ALA A 235 -9.69 13.66 -35.30
C ALA A 235 -9.03 12.28 -35.07
N ASN A 236 -8.06 12.20 -34.15
CA ASN A 236 -7.32 10.96 -33.90
C ASN A 236 -8.19 9.84 -33.31
N PHE A 237 -9.18 10.18 -32.50
CA PHE A 237 -10.06 9.21 -31.83
C PHE A 237 -11.48 9.16 -32.39
N GLY A 238 -11.76 9.96 -33.44
CA GLY A 238 -13.03 9.95 -34.18
C GLY A 238 -14.25 10.34 -33.36
N LYS A 239 -14.09 11.14 -32.30
CA LYS A 239 -15.19 11.49 -31.39
C LYS A 239 -15.13 12.95 -30.91
N PRO A 240 -16.21 13.73 -31.06
CA PRO A 240 -16.27 15.10 -30.53
C PRO A 240 -16.15 15.13 -29.00
N LEU A 241 -15.38 16.06 -28.46
CA LEU A 241 -15.22 16.21 -27.01
C LEU A 241 -16.48 16.71 -26.32
N SER A 242 -17.33 17.45 -27.03
CA SER A 242 -18.65 17.86 -26.53
C SER A 242 -19.56 16.65 -26.25
N GLU A 243 -19.43 15.58 -27.02
CA GLU A 243 -20.12 14.32 -26.78
C GLU A 243 -19.43 13.54 -25.65
N LEU A 244 -18.09 13.45 -25.68
CA LEU A 244 -17.30 12.73 -24.67
C LEU A 244 -17.52 13.24 -23.24
N PHE A 245 -17.65 14.55 -23.08
CA PHE A 245 -17.89 15.21 -21.79
C PHE A 245 -19.37 15.58 -21.57
N SER A 246 -20.30 14.93 -22.28
CA SER A 246 -21.71 14.91 -21.91
C SER A 246 -21.92 13.91 -20.78
N ILE A 247 -22.83 14.19 -19.84
CA ILE A 247 -23.12 13.27 -18.74
C ILE A 247 -23.70 11.94 -19.25
N ASP A 248 -24.45 11.96 -20.35
CA ASP A 248 -25.09 10.76 -20.92
C ASP A 248 -24.06 9.81 -21.54
N PHE A 249 -22.91 10.32 -22.01
CA PHE A 249 -21.81 9.48 -22.48
C PHE A 249 -21.32 8.52 -21.39
N TYR A 250 -21.48 8.88 -20.11
CA TYR A 250 -21.06 8.05 -19.00
C TYR A 250 -21.72 6.66 -18.99
N ASN A 251 -22.91 6.50 -19.58
CA ASN A 251 -23.58 5.19 -19.69
C ASN A 251 -22.71 4.17 -20.46
N THR A 252 -21.89 4.64 -21.41
CA THR A 252 -20.93 3.78 -22.14
C THR A 252 -19.75 3.33 -21.28
N CYS A 253 -19.50 3.98 -20.14
CA CYS A 253 -18.35 3.77 -19.27
C CYS A 253 -18.63 2.84 -18.08
N PHE A 254 -19.74 2.10 -18.08
CA PHE A 254 -20.02 1.09 -17.04
C PHE A 254 -19.12 -0.14 -17.18
N LEU A 255 -18.72 -0.46 -18.41
CA LEU A 255 -17.89 -1.61 -18.76
C LEU A 255 -16.44 -1.19 -19.04
N GLN A 256 -15.54 -2.18 -18.98
CA GLN A 256 -14.10 -1.94 -19.13
C GLN A 256 -13.75 -1.34 -20.49
N ASP A 257 -14.40 -1.77 -21.58
CA ASP A 257 -14.10 -1.30 -22.93
C ASP A 257 -14.38 0.20 -23.09
N GLY A 258 -15.50 0.68 -22.54
CA GLY A 258 -15.82 2.11 -22.52
C GLY A 258 -14.89 2.92 -21.61
N ILE A 259 -14.51 2.36 -20.46
CA ILE A 259 -13.50 2.96 -19.56
C ILE A 259 -12.15 3.11 -20.27
N ASP A 260 -11.71 2.07 -20.97
CA ASP A 260 -10.43 2.06 -21.68
C ASP A 260 -10.46 3.01 -22.87
N PHE A 261 -11.56 3.05 -23.64
CA PHE A 261 -11.75 4.03 -24.69
C PHE A 261 -11.70 5.47 -24.15
N TYR A 262 -12.42 5.76 -23.05
CA TYR A 262 -12.38 7.08 -22.42
C TYR A 262 -10.98 7.44 -21.92
N ASN A 263 -10.32 6.54 -21.19
CA ASN A 263 -8.97 6.74 -20.65
C ASN A 263 -7.92 6.89 -21.75
N LYS A 264 -8.09 6.17 -22.87
CA LYS A 264 -7.26 6.26 -24.07
C LYS A 264 -7.34 7.66 -24.68
N ILE A 265 -8.51 8.29 -24.74
CA ILE A 265 -8.62 9.68 -25.19
C ILE A 265 -7.93 10.64 -24.21
N LEU A 266 -8.03 10.40 -22.89
CA LEU A 266 -7.37 11.26 -21.89
C LEU A 266 -5.85 11.15 -21.92
N GLY A 267 -5.30 9.94 -22.05
CA GLY A 267 -3.88 9.61 -21.89
C GLY A 267 -3.12 9.28 -23.17
N GLY A 268 -3.82 9.21 -24.30
CA GLY A 268 -3.29 8.86 -25.61
C GLY A 268 -2.99 7.37 -25.77
N GLU A 269 -2.77 6.92 -27.00
CA GLU A 269 -2.43 5.54 -27.35
C GLU A 269 -1.06 5.45 -27.98
N THR A 270 -0.32 4.39 -27.70
CA THR A 270 0.90 4.04 -28.43
C THR A 270 0.54 2.89 -29.37
N LYS A 271 0.58 3.12 -30.69
CA LYS A 271 0.31 2.08 -31.69
C LYS A 271 1.43 1.02 -31.71
N GLU A 272 1.19 -0.11 -32.35
CA GLU A 272 2.17 -1.21 -32.49
C GLU A 272 3.46 -0.78 -33.20
N ASN A 273 3.35 0.12 -34.18
CA ASN A 273 4.49 0.76 -34.84
C ASN A 273 5.22 1.79 -33.95
N GLY A 274 4.84 1.88 -32.68
CA GLY A 274 5.36 2.81 -31.69
C GLY A 274 4.68 4.17 -31.66
N GLU A 275 3.99 4.60 -32.71
CA GLU A 275 3.43 5.95 -32.85
C GLU A 275 2.56 6.33 -31.64
N LYS A 276 2.94 7.40 -30.93
CA LYS A 276 2.14 7.95 -29.81
C LYS A 276 1.11 8.98 -30.32
N LEU A 277 -0.14 8.56 -30.35
CA LEU A 277 -1.29 9.46 -30.40
C LEU A 277 -1.41 10.17 -29.05
N LYS A 278 -1.45 11.50 -29.07
CA LYS A 278 -1.50 12.30 -27.84
C LYS A 278 -2.92 12.35 -27.29
N GLY A 279 -3.06 12.20 -25.98
CA GLY A 279 -4.31 12.41 -25.27
C GLY A 279 -4.46 13.83 -24.72
N LEU A 280 -5.65 14.16 -24.22
CA LEU A 280 -5.98 15.49 -23.69
C LEU A 280 -5.01 15.98 -22.60
N ASN A 281 -4.55 15.09 -21.72
CA ASN A 281 -3.63 15.45 -20.64
C ASN A 281 -2.25 15.87 -21.15
N GLU A 282 -1.83 15.39 -22.31
CA GLU A 282 -0.56 15.80 -22.92
C GLU A 282 -0.63 17.24 -23.44
N TYR A 283 -1.78 17.65 -23.98
CA TYR A 283 -2.04 19.05 -24.37
C TYR A 283 -2.09 19.98 -23.15
N ILE A 284 -2.74 19.57 -22.05
CA ILE A 284 -2.72 20.33 -20.79
C ILE A 284 -1.29 20.47 -20.27
N ASN A 285 -0.48 19.41 -20.33
CA ASN A 285 0.89 19.44 -19.87
C ASN A 285 1.72 20.42 -20.71
N LYS A 286 1.56 20.39 -22.04
CA LYS A 286 2.20 21.33 -22.96
C LYS A 286 1.79 22.78 -22.64
N TYR A 287 0.49 23.04 -22.50
CA TYR A 287 -0.02 24.36 -22.14
C TYR A 287 0.60 24.90 -20.84
N ARG A 288 0.66 24.06 -19.79
CA ARG A 288 1.28 24.40 -18.49
C ARG A 288 2.78 24.72 -18.60
N GLN A 289 3.50 24.05 -19.50
CA GLN A 289 4.92 24.32 -19.74
C GLN A 289 5.12 25.65 -20.47
N ASP A 290 4.23 25.96 -21.40
CA ASP A 290 4.26 27.21 -22.17
C ASP A 290 3.75 28.41 -21.36
N HIS A 291 2.84 28.19 -20.40
CA HIS A 291 2.19 29.24 -19.59
C HIS A 291 2.44 29.04 -18.08
N LYS A 292 3.66 29.36 -17.60
CA LYS A 292 4.08 29.12 -16.20
C LYS A 292 3.16 29.70 -15.11
N GLY A 293 2.28 30.67 -15.43
CA GLY A 293 1.34 31.33 -14.53
C GLY A 293 -0.09 30.76 -14.48
N ASP A 294 -0.54 30.02 -15.50
CA ASP A 294 -1.86 29.36 -15.52
C ASP A 294 -1.66 27.83 -15.52
N LYS A 295 -2.26 27.15 -14.54
CA LYS A 295 -2.06 25.70 -14.31
C LYS A 295 -3.40 24.95 -14.29
N PRO A 296 -4.09 24.87 -15.44
CA PRO A 296 -5.39 24.18 -15.54
C PRO A 296 -5.27 22.73 -15.10
N LEU A 297 -6.23 22.19 -14.36
CA LEU A 297 -6.19 20.81 -13.81
C LEU A 297 -6.09 19.75 -14.91
N PHE A 298 -5.39 18.65 -14.63
CA PHE A 298 -5.39 17.47 -15.52
C PHE A 298 -6.69 16.69 -15.37
N PHE A 299 -7.17 16.12 -16.48
CA PHE A 299 -8.25 15.14 -16.47
C PHE A 299 -7.84 13.89 -15.70
N LYS A 300 -8.81 13.29 -15.01
CA LYS A 300 -8.66 12.11 -14.18
C LYS A 300 -9.08 10.87 -14.96
N THR A 301 -8.22 9.87 -15.05
CA THR A 301 -8.62 8.58 -15.60
C THR A 301 -9.67 7.92 -14.70
N LEU A 302 -10.58 7.19 -15.31
CA LEU A 302 -11.52 6.30 -14.63
C LEU A 302 -10.77 5.05 -14.15
N ASP A 303 -11.19 4.51 -13.02
CA ASP A 303 -10.61 3.30 -12.45
C ASP A 303 -11.15 2.06 -13.20
N LYS A 304 -10.27 1.10 -13.54
CA LYS A 304 -10.64 -0.14 -14.27
C LYS A 304 -11.79 -0.90 -13.58
N GLN A 305 -12.75 -1.43 -14.32
CA GLN A 305 -13.88 -2.15 -13.72
C GLN A 305 -13.42 -3.36 -12.89
N ILE A 306 -14.21 -3.72 -11.86
CA ILE A 306 -13.94 -4.93 -11.06
C ILE A 306 -13.96 -6.15 -11.97
N LEU A 307 -12.98 -7.04 -11.77
CA LEU A 307 -12.79 -8.27 -12.55
C LEU A 307 -12.40 -8.05 -14.03
N SER A 308 -12.00 -6.85 -14.44
CA SER A 308 -11.44 -6.59 -15.77
C SER A 308 -10.23 -7.48 -16.04
N GLU A 309 -10.05 -7.92 -17.29
CA GLU A 309 -8.85 -8.65 -17.68
C GLU A 309 -7.60 -7.77 -17.54
N LYS A 310 -6.47 -8.40 -17.21
CA LYS A 310 -5.19 -7.71 -17.30
C LYS A 310 -4.84 -7.63 -18.78
N GLU A 311 -4.48 -6.45 -19.26
CA GLU A 311 -3.93 -6.27 -20.60
C GLU A 311 -2.80 -7.30 -20.81
N SER A 312 -2.89 -8.05 -21.90
CA SER A 312 -1.91 -9.04 -22.36
C SER A 312 -0.54 -8.45 -22.74
N PHE A 313 -0.30 -7.18 -22.42
CA PHE A 313 1.01 -6.52 -22.57
C PHE A 313 2.09 -7.07 -21.61
N ILE A 314 1.81 -8.20 -20.94
CA ILE A 314 2.80 -9.02 -20.29
C ILE A 314 3.39 -9.93 -21.37
N VAL A 315 4.46 -9.41 -21.97
CA VAL A 315 5.48 -10.14 -22.72
C VAL A 315 5.60 -11.59 -22.18
N ASP A 316 5.36 -12.60 -23.03
CA ASP A 316 5.31 -14.02 -22.66
C ASP A 316 6.37 -14.40 -21.62
N GLU A 317 5.96 -14.98 -20.49
CA GLU A 317 6.86 -15.34 -19.41
C GLU A 317 7.73 -16.54 -19.78
N ILE A 318 9.05 -16.43 -19.59
CA ILE A 318 9.97 -17.58 -19.68
C ILE A 318 9.65 -18.56 -18.53
N ILE A 319 9.59 -19.84 -18.88
CA ILE A 319 9.48 -20.97 -17.95
C ILE A 319 10.75 -21.83 -18.03
N GLU A 320 10.99 -22.70 -17.04
CA GLU A 320 12.21 -23.52 -16.96
C GLU A 320 12.46 -24.32 -18.26
N GLU A 321 11.40 -24.87 -18.86
CA GLU A 321 11.46 -25.68 -20.09
C GLU A 321 11.94 -24.91 -21.33
N THR A 322 11.67 -23.59 -21.42
CA THR A 322 11.98 -22.77 -22.60
C THR A 322 13.21 -21.88 -22.41
N LEU A 323 13.88 -21.96 -21.25
CA LEU A 323 14.98 -21.06 -20.90
C LEU A 323 16.15 -21.14 -21.88
N LEU A 324 16.61 -22.35 -22.22
CA LEU A 324 17.78 -22.55 -23.08
C LEU A 324 17.52 -22.00 -24.49
N GLU A 325 16.35 -22.28 -25.05
CA GLU A 325 15.91 -21.78 -26.36
C GLU A 325 15.87 -20.24 -26.36
N ASN A 326 15.30 -19.62 -25.33
CA ASN A 326 15.24 -18.16 -25.21
C ASN A 326 16.65 -17.53 -25.11
N LEU A 327 17.58 -18.17 -24.38
CA LEU A 327 18.97 -17.70 -24.27
C LEU A 327 19.74 -17.83 -25.59
N GLN A 328 19.52 -18.92 -26.34
CA GLN A 328 20.12 -19.14 -27.67
C GLN A 328 19.62 -18.11 -28.67
N ASN A 329 18.29 -17.93 -28.77
CA ASN A 329 17.67 -16.95 -29.66
C ASN A 329 18.18 -15.53 -29.37
N PHE A 330 18.30 -15.16 -28.08
CA PHE A 330 18.84 -13.86 -27.69
C PHE A 330 20.31 -13.69 -28.11
N TYR A 331 21.15 -14.71 -27.93
CA TYR A 331 22.55 -14.69 -28.33
C TYR A 331 22.72 -14.51 -29.86
N GLU A 332 21.98 -15.27 -30.65
CA GLU A 332 22.05 -15.22 -32.12
C GLU A 332 21.60 -13.87 -32.66
N SER A 333 20.46 -13.36 -32.18
CA SER A 333 19.97 -12.02 -32.51
C SER A 333 20.99 -10.95 -32.13
N ALA A 334 21.55 -11.00 -30.92
CA ALA A 334 22.56 -10.05 -30.47
C ALA A 334 23.82 -10.10 -31.33
N GLU A 335 24.33 -11.28 -31.67
CA GLU A 335 25.51 -11.45 -32.53
C GLU A 335 25.29 -10.88 -33.94
N ARG A 336 24.17 -11.21 -34.58
CA ARG A 336 23.81 -10.69 -35.90
C ARG A 336 23.71 -9.16 -35.90
N LYS A 337 22.94 -8.61 -34.96
CA LYS A 337 22.64 -7.17 -34.87
C LYS A 337 23.89 -6.35 -34.54
N THR A 338 24.66 -6.75 -33.53
CA THR A 338 25.87 -6.02 -33.13
C THR A 338 26.95 -6.06 -34.21
N LYS A 339 27.06 -7.16 -34.97
CA LYS A 339 27.98 -7.27 -36.11
C LYS A 339 27.62 -6.27 -37.23
N LEU A 340 26.35 -6.22 -37.65
CA LEU A 340 25.87 -5.28 -38.67
C LEU A 340 26.23 -3.83 -38.29
N LEU A 341 25.97 -3.43 -37.04
CA LEU A 341 26.27 -2.09 -36.56
C LEU A 341 27.78 -1.80 -36.51
N LYS A 342 28.59 -2.80 -36.11
CA LYS A 342 30.04 -2.69 -36.05
C LYS A 342 30.66 -2.51 -37.43
N GLU A 343 30.16 -3.22 -38.43
CA GLU A 343 30.58 -3.11 -39.83
C GLU A 343 30.16 -1.75 -40.43
N LEU A 344 28.91 -1.33 -40.21
CA LEU A 344 28.39 -0.04 -40.67
C LEU A 344 29.20 1.14 -40.12
N PHE A 345 29.38 1.23 -38.79
CA PHE A 345 30.08 2.36 -38.20
C PHE A 345 31.57 2.36 -38.53
N LYS A 346 32.17 1.19 -38.75
CA LYS A 346 33.54 1.12 -39.26
C LYS A 346 33.63 1.65 -40.69
N ASP A 347 32.74 1.24 -41.59
CA ASP A 347 32.68 1.73 -42.97
C ASP A 347 32.42 3.24 -43.01
N PHE A 348 31.47 3.73 -42.19
CA PHE A 348 31.13 5.15 -42.08
C PHE A 348 32.33 6.02 -41.68
N ILE A 349 33.14 5.58 -40.72
CA ILE A 349 34.31 6.33 -40.25
C ILE A 349 35.48 6.24 -41.24
N GLN A 350 35.72 5.08 -41.84
CA GLN A 350 36.86 4.87 -42.75
C GLN A 350 36.63 5.43 -44.17
N ASN A 351 35.38 5.42 -44.62
CA ASN A 351 34.98 5.81 -45.98
C ASN A 351 33.90 6.90 -45.92
N GLN A 352 34.06 7.92 -45.05
CA GLN A 352 33.05 8.95 -44.81
C GLN A 352 32.59 9.66 -46.11
N GLU A 353 33.49 9.85 -47.07
CA GLU A 353 33.21 10.49 -48.36
C GLU A 353 32.13 9.76 -49.19
N LYS A 354 31.89 8.48 -48.92
CA LYS A 354 30.83 7.67 -49.52
C LYS A 354 29.43 8.13 -49.09
N TYR A 355 29.32 8.84 -47.96
CA TYR A 355 28.06 9.13 -47.29
C TYR A 355 27.69 10.61 -47.34
N ASP A 356 26.46 10.91 -47.73
CA ASP A 356 25.91 12.26 -47.63
C ASP A 356 25.49 12.59 -46.19
N LEU A 357 26.27 13.45 -45.52
CA LEU A 357 26.02 13.87 -44.15
C LEU A 357 24.74 14.69 -43.98
N SER A 358 24.19 15.26 -45.05
CA SER A 358 22.90 15.95 -45.01
C SER A 358 21.73 14.98 -44.82
N GLN A 359 21.96 13.69 -45.11
CA GLN A 359 20.97 12.61 -45.02
C GLN A 359 21.27 11.64 -43.87
N ILE A 360 22.14 12.01 -42.92
CA ILE A 360 22.44 11.27 -41.68
C ILE A 360 22.11 12.14 -40.48
N TYR A 361 21.34 11.63 -39.52
CA TYR A 361 20.80 12.45 -38.44
C TYR A 361 21.15 11.91 -37.06
N LEU A 362 21.35 12.83 -36.12
CA LEU A 362 21.35 12.56 -34.69
C LEU A 362 20.04 13.06 -34.06
N SER A 363 19.46 12.24 -33.19
CA SER A 363 18.33 12.66 -32.35
C SER A 363 18.76 13.76 -31.38
N LYS A 364 17.85 14.67 -31.06
CA LYS A 364 18.05 15.72 -30.06
C LYS A 364 18.52 15.17 -28.70
N GLU A 365 17.93 14.06 -28.26
CA GLU A 365 18.29 13.41 -27.00
C GLU A 365 19.73 12.89 -27.03
N SER A 366 20.16 12.34 -28.16
CA SER A 366 21.55 11.91 -28.35
C SER A 366 22.51 13.10 -28.37
N LEU A 367 22.13 14.21 -29.01
CA LEU A 367 22.93 15.42 -29.02
C LEU A 367 23.13 15.98 -27.62
N ASN A 368 22.06 16.08 -26.81
CA ASN A 368 22.17 16.50 -25.41
C ASN A 368 23.10 15.59 -24.61
N THR A 369 23.00 14.28 -24.85
CA THR A 369 23.87 13.28 -24.22
C THR A 369 25.32 13.50 -24.60
N ILE A 370 25.60 13.66 -25.90
CA ILE A 370 26.94 13.92 -26.44
C ILE A 370 27.48 15.24 -25.89
N ALA A 371 26.73 16.33 -26.00
CA ALA A 371 27.14 17.66 -25.56
C ALA A 371 27.58 17.66 -24.09
N HIS A 372 26.79 17.09 -23.17
CA HIS A 372 27.16 17.02 -21.75
C HIS A 372 28.23 15.96 -21.44
N LYS A 373 28.26 14.84 -22.16
CA LYS A 373 29.19 13.74 -21.89
C LYS A 373 30.59 14.05 -22.44
N TRP A 374 30.70 14.77 -23.55
CA TRP A 374 31.93 14.88 -24.34
C TRP A 374 32.62 16.25 -24.25
N THR A 375 31.87 17.34 -24.03
CA THR A 375 32.43 18.70 -23.98
C THR A 375 32.71 19.18 -22.55
N ASN A 376 33.66 20.12 -22.41
CA ASN A 376 33.84 20.92 -21.19
C ASN A 376 32.96 22.19 -21.22
N GLU A 377 32.77 22.77 -22.41
CA GLU A 377 32.03 24.01 -22.63
C GLU A 377 30.76 23.77 -23.46
N THR A 378 29.79 23.07 -22.87
CA THR A 378 28.54 22.68 -23.55
C THR A 378 27.80 23.86 -24.18
N VAL A 379 27.84 25.03 -23.54
CA VAL A 379 27.17 26.24 -24.03
C VAL A 379 27.75 26.72 -25.37
N ILE A 380 29.07 26.63 -25.57
CA ILE A 380 29.72 27.05 -26.83
C ILE A 380 29.25 26.17 -27.99
N PHE A 381 29.17 24.85 -27.76
CA PHE A 381 28.68 23.92 -28.77
C PHE A 381 27.24 24.21 -29.16
N GLU A 382 26.37 24.41 -28.17
CA GLU A 382 24.96 24.72 -28.38
C GLU A 382 24.77 26.06 -29.10
N GLU A 383 25.59 27.06 -28.77
CA GLU A 383 25.61 28.37 -29.42
C GLU A 383 25.99 28.28 -30.89
N SER A 384 27.11 27.62 -31.21
CA SER A 384 27.56 27.45 -32.60
C SER A 384 26.54 26.69 -33.44
N LEU A 385 25.99 25.61 -32.88
CA LEU A 385 24.99 24.79 -33.55
C LEU A 385 23.70 25.57 -33.84
N TYR A 386 23.25 26.38 -32.89
CA TYR A 386 22.07 27.22 -33.06
C TYR A 386 22.27 28.25 -34.19
N GLU A 387 23.43 28.89 -34.28
CA GLU A 387 23.70 29.88 -35.34
C GLU A 387 23.74 29.24 -36.74
N VAL A 388 24.28 28.02 -36.88
CA VAL A 388 24.21 27.26 -38.15
C VAL A 388 22.76 26.95 -38.51
N LEU A 389 21.99 26.39 -37.58
CA LEU A 389 20.58 26.02 -37.80
C LEU A 389 19.72 27.24 -38.17
N LYS A 390 20.03 28.42 -37.60
CA LYS A 390 19.37 29.68 -37.92
C LYS A 390 19.72 30.17 -39.33
N LYS A 391 20.98 30.05 -39.75
CA LYS A 391 21.44 30.40 -41.11
C LYS A 391 20.76 29.53 -42.17
N GLU A 392 20.64 28.22 -41.90
CA GLU A 392 19.95 27.24 -42.75
C GLU A 392 18.41 27.38 -42.75
N LYS A 393 17.86 28.33 -41.98
CA LYS A 393 16.41 28.56 -41.79
C LYS A 393 15.65 27.33 -41.24
N ILE A 394 16.34 26.44 -40.55
CA ILE A 394 15.77 25.24 -39.91
C ILE A 394 15.05 25.62 -38.60
N VAL A 395 15.46 26.70 -37.94
CA VAL A 395 14.79 27.29 -36.76
C VAL A 395 14.36 28.73 -37.05
N SER A 396 13.25 29.19 -36.45
CA SER A 396 12.74 30.54 -36.70
C SER A 396 13.69 31.62 -36.17
N THR A 397 13.73 32.77 -36.84
CA THR A 397 14.44 33.99 -36.40
C THR A 397 13.95 34.55 -35.06
N SER A 398 12.84 34.05 -34.53
CA SER A 398 12.17 34.47 -33.29
C SER A 398 12.35 33.51 -32.11
N ALA A 399 13.09 32.40 -32.25
CA ALA A 399 13.32 31.46 -31.17
C ALA A 399 14.13 32.12 -30.03
N LYS A 400 13.49 32.28 -28.85
CA LYS A 400 14.11 32.93 -27.68
C LYS A 400 14.96 31.94 -26.88
N LYS A 401 16.16 32.38 -26.48
CA LYS A 401 16.97 31.80 -25.39
C LYS A 401 16.06 31.71 -24.15
N LYS A 402 15.62 30.50 -23.77
CA LYS A 402 14.87 30.31 -22.51
C LYS A 402 15.90 30.27 -21.38
N GLU A 403 15.56 30.72 -20.17
CA GLU A 403 16.41 30.59 -18.97
C GLU A 403 16.88 29.14 -18.83
N GLY A 404 18.11 28.85 -19.28
CA GLY A 404 18.73 27.51 -19.22
C GLY A 404 19.24 26.88 -20.53
N GLY A 405 19.12 27.49 -21.73
CA GLY A 405 19.79 26.94 -22.95
C GLY A 405 19.10 27.22 -24.31
N TYR A 406 19.56 26.53 -25.36
CA TYR A 406 19.07 26.60 -26.74
C TYR A 406 18.04 25.50 -27.09
N SER A 407 17.15 25.75 -28.06
CA SER A 407 16.15 24.77 -28.50
C SER A 407 16.48 24.24 -29.90
N PHE A 408 16.77 22.94 -29.99
CA PHE A 408 17.06 22.23 -31.25
C PHE A 408 15.85 21.45 -31.80
N PRO A 409 15.81 21.19 -33.14
CA PRO A 409 14.84 20.28 -33.76
C PRO A 409 15.02 18.84 -33.27
N ASP A 410 14.04 17.98 -33.55
CA ASP A 410 14.02 16.59 -33.06
C ASP A 410 15.16 15.73 -33.64
N PHE A 411 15.57 16.00 -34.87
CA PHE A 411 16.70 15.36 -35.54
C PHE A 411 17.55 16.43 -36.24
N ILE A 412 18.87 16.26 -36.21
CA ILE A 412 19.83 17.24 -36.72
C ILE A 412 20.78 16.50 -37.65
N ALA A 413 20.90 16.98 -38.88
CA ALA A 413 21.79 16.39 -39.87
C ALA A 413 23.26 16.54 -39.45
N LEU A 414 24.09 15.53 -39.75
CA LEU A 414 25.52 15.56 -39.43
C LEU A 414 26.25 16.69 -40.17
N SER A 415 25.79 17.09 -41.36
CA SER A 415 26.35 18.24 -42.08
C SER A 415 26.26 19.55 -41.29
N VAL A 416 25.14 19.75 -40.58
CA VAL A 416 24.93 20.92 -39.70
C VAL A 416 25.86 20.88 -38.49
N ILE A 417 26.04 19.69 -37.91
CA ILE A 417 26.95 19.49 -36.77
C ILE A 417 28.40 19.71 -37.20
N GLN A 418 28.79 19.23 -38.38
CA GLN A 418 30.09 19.48 -38.98
C GLN A 418 30.34 20.97 -39.14
N GLU A 419 29.43 21.73 -39.77
CA GLU A 419 29.59 23.19 -39.93
C GLU A 419 29.70 23.90 -38.57
N ALA A 420 28.95 23.46 -37.56
CA ALA A 420 28.99 24.03 -36.22
C ALA A 420 30.34 23.80 -35.54
N LEU A 421 30.91 22.60 -35.65
CA LEU A 421 32.20 22.25 -35.07
C LEU A 421 33.36 22.98 -35.75
N THR A 422 33.31 23.16 -37.07
CA THR A 422 34.35 23.89 -37.83
C THR A 422 34.42 25.39 -37.45
N LYS A 423 33.35 25.95 -36.88
CA LYS A 423 33.30 27.35 -36.42
C LYS A 423 33.85 27.56 -35.01
N ILE A 424 34.07 26.49 -34.25
CA ILE A 424 34.61 26.57 -32.89
C ILE A 424 36.13 26.73 -32.98
N SER A 425 36.67 27.70 -32.24
CA SER A 425 38.11 28.00 -32.19
C SER A 425 38.75 27.68 -30.82
N ALA A 426 37.98 27.09 -29.90
CA ALA A 426 38.43 26.80 -28.54
C ALA A 426 39.35 25.56 -28.51
N ALA A 427 40.62 25.74 -28.10
CA ALA A 427 41.62 24.67 -28.08
C ALA A 427 41.27 23.51 -27.10
N ASN A 428 40.64 23.80 -25.96
CA ASN A 428 40.28 22.82 -24.91
C ASN A 428 38.77 22.54 -24.84
N PHE A 429 38.14 22.40 -25.99
CA PHE A 429 36.68 22.22 -26.12
C PHE A 429 36.15 20.89 -25.57
N TRP A 430 36.88 19.78 -25.78
CA TRP A 430 36.49 18.44 -25.34
C TRP A 430 36.96 18.14 -23.90
N LYS A 431 36.44 17.06 -23.30
CA LYS A 431 36.97 16.57 -22.01
C LYS A 431 38.38 16.00 -22.17
N GLU A 432 39.20 16.21 -21.13
CA GLU A 432 40.64 15.88 -21.13
C GLU A 432 40.96 14.46 -21.61
N ARG A 433 40.15 13.47 -21.22
CA ARG A 433 40.35 12.05 -21.57
C ARG A 433 40.47 11.74 -23.07
N TYR A 434 39.96 12.61 -23.95
CA TYR A 434 40.01 12.38 -25.40
C TYR A 434 41.29 12.91 -26.03
N TYR A 435 41.95 13.89 -25.42
CA TYR A 435 43.23 14.42 -25.91
C TYR A 435 44.40 13.45 -25.72
N GLU A 436 44.20 12.38 -24.94
CA GLU A 436 45.14 11.26 -24.81
C GLU A 436 45.12 10.30 -26.02
N LEU A 437 44.15 10.45 -26.93
CA LEU A 437 44.07 9.65 -28.16
C LEU A 437 45.16 10.06 -29.16
N ALA A 438 45.77 9.07 -29.82
CA ALA A 438 46.88 9.30 -30.73
C ALA A 438 46.46 10.16 -31.93
N GLY A 439 47.19 11.25 -32.19
CA GLY A 439 46.90 12.19 -33.28
C GLY A 439 45.69 13.10 -33.07
N PHE A 440 44.93 12.92 -31.99
CA PHE A 440 43.68 13.64 -31.74
C PHE A 440 43.82 15.16 -31.59
N PRO A 441 44.82 15.71 -30.86
CA PRO A 441 44.94 17.17 -30.70
C PRO A 441 45.22 17.93 -31.99
N GLU A 442 45.80 17.27 -33.00
CA GLU A 442 46.18 17.87 -34.28
C GLU A 442 45.06 17.78 -35.33
N MET A 443 44.01 17.00 -35.06
CA MET A 443 42.84 16.86 -35.93
C MET A 443 41.90 18.07 -35.83
N PRO A 444 41.21 18.47 -36.92
CA PRO A 444 40.13 19.44 -36.80
C PRO A 444 38.94 18.88 -35.99
N HIS A 445 38.09 19.77 -35.47
CA HIS A 445 37.04 19.41 -34.51
C HIS A 445 36.00 18.40 -35.04
N TRP A 446 35.80 18.33 -36.37
CA TRP A 446 34.91 17.34 -36.98
C TRP A 446 35.52 15.94 -36.95
N GLU A 447 36.78 15.80 -37.33
CA GLU A 447 37.53 14.55 -37.30
C GLU A 447 37.70 14.07 -35.85
N GLN A 448 37.94 15.00 -34.92
CA GLN A 448 37.90 14.72 -33.48
C GLN A 448 36.54 14.15 -33.04
N PHE A 449 35.44 14.73 -33.48
CA PHE A 449 34.09 14.25 -33.13
C PHE A 449 33.86 12.81 -33.63
N LEU A 450 34.28 12.50 -34.86
CA LEU A 450 34.18 11.15 -35.43
C LEU A 450 35.06 10.14 -34.69
N GLU A 451 36.31 10.51 -34.38
CA GLU A 451 37.23 9.66 -33.63
C GLU A 451 36.70 9.39 -32.21
N MET A 452 36.11 10.40 -31.55
CA MET A 452 35.48 10.23 -30.24
C MET A 452 34.27 9.30 -30.28
N PHE A 453 33.41 9.47 -31.29
CA PHE A 453 32.27 8.59 -31.49
C PHE A 453 32.74 7.15 -31.70
N TYR A 454 33.72 6.94 -32.57
CA TYR A 454 34.28 5.62 -32.86
C TYR A 454 34.97 5.00 -31.65
N PHE A 455 35.71 5.80 -30.87
CA PHE A 455 36.34 5.39 -29.63
C PHE A 455 35.31 4.95 -28.57
N GLU A 456 34.28 5.75 -28.33
CA GLU A 456 33.21 5.42 -27.38
C GLU A 456 32.44 4.16 -27.80
N PHE A 457 32.17 4.01 -29.11
CA PHE A 457 31.50 2.83 -29.65
C PHE A 457 32.37 1.58 -29.56
N SER A 458 33.62 1.65 -29.99
CA SER A 458 34.58 0.54 -29.94
C SER A 458 34.86 0.08 -28.50
N SER A 459 34.86 1.02 -27.56
CA SER A 459 35.01 0.73 -26.12
C SER A 459 33.86 -0.09 -25.52
N LEU A 460 32.70 -0.17 -26.19
CA LEU A 460 31.61 -1.06 -25.79
C LEU A 460 31.93 -2.54 -26.09
N PHE A 461 32.77 -2.79 -27.09
CA PHE A 461 33.18 -4.14 -27.50
C PHE A 461 34.36 -4.64 -26.69
N GLU A 462 35.36 -3.79 -26.47
CA GLU A 462 36.53 -4.13 -25.66
C GLU A 462 37.15 -2.87 -25.04
N ARG A 463 37.35 -2.88 -23.72
CA ARG A 463 38.12 -1.86 -22.99
C ARG A 463 38.88 -2.48 -21.82
N LYS A 464 39.97 -1.82 -21.40
CA LYS A 464 40.72 -2.19 -20.19
C LYS A 464 40.23 -1.37 -19.01
N VAL A 465 39.96 -2.03 -17.89
CA VAL A 465 39.62 -1.38 -16.62
C VAL A 465 40.67 -1.77 -15.58
N THR A 466 41.25 -0.76 -14.93
CA THR A 466 42.21 -0.95 -13.85
C THR A 466 41.49 -0.98 -12.51
N ASN A 467 41.60 -2.08 -11.77
CA ASN A 467 41.02 -2.16 -10.43
C ASN A 467 41.94 -1.45 -9.42
N THR A 468 41.47 -0.34 -8.85
CA THR A 468 42.25 0.51 -7.92
C THR A 468 42.71 -0.21 -6.66
N GLU A 469 42.07 -1.32 -6.27
CA GLU A 469 42.45 -2.10 -5.09
C GLU A 469 43.44 -3.25 -5.37
N LYS A 470 43.51 -3.76 -6.61
CA LYS A 470 44.31 -4.95 -6.96
C LYS A 470 45.47 -4.71 -7.94
N ARG A 471 45.59 -3.52 -8.53
CA ARG A 471 46.63 -3.16 -9.54
C ARG A 471 46.75 -4.16 -10.72
N GLU A 472 45.67 -4.86 -11.06
CA GLU A 472 45.56 -5.68 -12.28
C GLU A 472 44.57 -5.05 -13.26
N GLY A 473 44.89 -5.10 -14.56
CA GLY A 473 44.04 -4.61 -15.64
C GLY A 473 43.21 -5.74 -16.24
N SER A 474 41.88 -5.66 -16.11
CA SER A 474 40.95 -6.64 -16.70
C SER A 474 40.34 -6.10 -18.00
N LYS A 475 40.19 -6.96 -19.01
CA LYS A 475 39.42 -6.65 -20.22
C LYS A 475 37.93 -6.84 -19.94
N VAL A 476 37.11 -5.88 -20.35
CA VAL A 476 35.65 -5.93 -20.24
C VAL A 476 35.01 -5.42 -21.54
N GLY A 477 33.78 -5.85 -21.83
CA GLY A 477 33.04 -5.43 -23.03
C GLY A 477 32.32 -6.59 -23.70
N TYR A 478 31.56 -6.30 -24.75
CA TYR A 478 30.76 -7.30 -25.46
C TYR A 478 31.57 -8.50 -25.93
N ASP A 479 32.76 -8.30 -26.53
CA ASP A 479 33.56 -9.40 -27.10
C ASP A 479 34.12 -10.35 -26.01
N PHE A 480 34.27 -9.85 -24.78
CA PHE A 480 34.66 -10.66 -23.62
C PHE A 480 33.44 -11.44 -23.08
N PHE A 481 32.37 -10.74 -22.70
CA PHE A 481 31.19 -11.39 -22.11
C PHE A 481 30.45 -12.31 -23.08
N LYS A 482 30.55 -12.07 -24.39
CA LYS A 482 30.06 -12.99 -25.43
C LYS A 482 30.71 -14.36 -25.31
N LYS A 483 32.02 -14.43 -25.02
CA LYS A 483 32.73 -15.71 -24.85
C LYS A 483 32.23 -16.44 -23.60
N ASP A 484 32.10 -15.73 -22.49
CA ASP A 484 31.58 -16.29 -21.24
C ASP A 484 30.14 -16.79 -21.43
N PHE A 485 29.29 -16.02 -22.10
CA PHE A 485 27.91 -16.40 -22.41
C PHE A 485 27.83 -17.62 -23.33
N LYS A 486 28.68 -17.68 -24.37
CA LYS A 486 28.75 -18.83 -25.26
C LYS A 486 29.21 -20.09 -24.53
N ASN A 487 30.20 -19.97 -23.65
CA ASN A 487 30.66 -21.07 -22.80
C ASN A 487 29.55 -21.52 -21.84
N LEU A 488 28.78 -20.58 -21.29
CA LEU A 488 27.61 -20.90 -20.47
C LEU A 488 26.58 -21.69 -21.28
N LEU A 489 26.19 -21.23 -22.47
CA LEU A 489 25.22 -21.93 -23.33
C LEU A 489 25.62 -23.39 -23.64
N GLN A 490 26.91 -23.66 -23.79
CA GLN A 490 27.42 -25.01 -24.07
C GLN A 490 27.41 -25.95 -22.87
N ASN A 491 27.44 -25.39 -21.65
CA ASN A 491 27.53 -26.16 -20.40
C ASN A 491 26.29 -25.98 -19.51
N LEU A 492 25.25 -25.31 -20.02
CA LEU A 492 24.08 -24.94 -19.23
C LEU A 492 23.22 -26.17 -18.95
N THR A 493 23.01 -26.45 -17.67
CA THR A 493 21.93 -27.33 -17.21
C THR A 493 20.71 -26.46 -16.85
N PRO A 494 19.61 -26.52 -17.62
CA PRO A 494 18.46 -25.62 -17.46
C PRO A 494 17.83 -25.63 -16.06
N ASP A 495 18.00 -26.73 -15.33
CA ASP A 495 17.40 -26.94 -14.02
C ASP A 495 17.90 -25.93 -12.97
N HIS A 496 19.13 -25.41 -13.11
CA HIS A 496 19.77 -24.53 -12.11
C HIS A 496 20.72 -23.48 -12.72
N LEU A 497 20.46 -22.19 -12.43
CA LEU A 497 21.39 -21.08 -12.69
C LEU A 497 22.04 -20.60 -11.38
N SER A 498 23.37 -20.70 -11.29
CA SER A 498 24.16 -20.17 -10.18
C SER A 498 24.17 -18.63 -10.16
N SER A 499 24.75 -18.03 -9.11
CA SER A 499 24.89 -16.55 -9.06
C SER A 499 25.88 -16.08 -10.12
N GLU A 500 26.90 -16.88 -10.41
CA GLU A 500 27.86 -16.66 -11.48
C GLU A 500 27.20 -16.72 -12.86
N ASP A 501 26.36 -17.74 -13.12
CA ASP A 501 25.65 -17.87 -14.41
C ASP A 501 24.73 -16.68 -14.68
N LYS A 502 24.01 -16.23 -13.64
CA LYS A 502 23.17 -15.02 -13.71
C LYS A 502 23.99 -13.78 -14.05
N ALA A 503 25.17 -13.65 -13.46
CA ALA A 503 26.06 -12.54 -13.74
C ALA A 503 26.57 -12.57 -15.19
N VAL A 504 26.92 -13.75 -15.72
CA VAL A 504 27.31 -13.92 -17.12
C VAL A 504 26.17 -13.51 -18.06
N ILE A 505 24.95 -14.01 -17.82
CA ILE A 505 23.76 -13.67 -18.63
C ILE A 505 23.51 -12.17 -18.64
N LYS A 506 23.53 -11.57 -17.44
CA LYS A 506 23.31 -10.14 -17.26
C LYS A 506 24.38 -9.29 -17.96
N ASN A 507 25.66 -9.58 -17.73
CA ASN A 507 26.75 -8.78 -18.26
C ASN A 507 26.73 -8.76 -19.79
N PHE A 508 26.44 -9.91 -20.42
CA PHE A 508 26.22 -9.97 -21.86
C PHE A 508 24.99 -9.14 -22.28
N ALA A 509 23.84 -9.34 -21.64
CA ALA A 509 22.60 -8.64 -21.96
C ALA A 509 22.72 -7.11 -21.79
N ASP A 510 23.41 -6.63 -20.75
CA ASP A 510 23.69 -5.21 -20.51
C ASP A 510 24.58 -4.61 -21.60
N CYS A 511 25.60 -5.35 -22.07
CA CYS A 511 26.45 -4.90 -23.17
C CYS A 511 25.65 -4.77 -24.47
N VAL A 512 24.81 -5.76 -24.79
CA VAL A 512 23.93 -5.72 -25.97
C VAL A 512 22.96 -4.54 -25.88
N LEU A 513 22.33 -4.33 -24.73
CA LEU A 513 21.43 -3.20 -24.52
C LEU A 513 22.16 -1.85 -24.62
N THR A 514 23.39 -1.75 -24.11
CA THR A 514 24.20 -0.52 -24.20
C THR A 514 24.57 -0.21 -25.65
N ILE A 515 24.95 -1.22 -26.43
CA ILE A 515 25.20 -1.09 -27.87
C ILE A 515 23.93 -0.61 -28.58
N TYR A 516 22.77 -1.21 -28.28
CA TYR A 516 21.48 -0.77 -28.81
C TYR A 516 21.17 0.68 -28.45
N GLN A 517 21.42 1.11 -27.22
CA GLN A 517 21.20 2.49 -26.78
C GLN A 517 22.08 3.51 -27.50
N MET A 518 23.34 3.16 -27.78
CA MET A 518 24.24 4.02 -28.56
C MET A 518 23.83 4.04 -30.04
N ALA A 519 23.42 2.89 -30.60
CA ALA A 519 22.89 2.82 -31.96
C ALA A 519 21.71 3.76 -32.17
N LYS A 520 20.82 3.85 -31.18
CA LYS A 520 19.65 4.76 -31.18
C LYS A 520 19.98 6.23 -31.35
N TYR A 521 21.25 6.65 -31.22
CA TYR A 521 21.63 8.03 -31.50
C TYR A 521 21.24 8.45 -32.93
N PHE A 522 21.32 7.51 -33.88
CA PHE A 522 21.00 7.72 -35.29
C PHE A 522 19.57 7.32 -35.67
N ALA A 523 18.77 6.82 -34.72
CA ALA A 523 17.40 6.42 -35.01
C ALA A 523 16.55 7.67 -35.29
N VAL A 524 16.02 7.79 -36.51
CA VAL A 524 15.10 8.87 -36.90
C VAL A 524 13.69 8.53 -36.42
N VAL A 525 13.55 8.33 -35.11
CA VAL A 525 12.35 7.77 -34.50
C VAL A 525 11.71 8.79 -33.58
N LYS A 526 10.54 9.28 -33.99
CA LYS A 526 9.74 10.23 -33.21
C LYS A 526 8.51 9.51 -32.71
N LYS A 527 8.28 9.57 -31.40
CA LYS A 527 7.19 8.83 -30.75
C LYS A 527 7.24 7.33 -31.11
N ARG A 528 8.41 6.69 -31.04
CA ARG A 528 8.68 5.26 -31.33
C ARG A 528 8.33 4.75 -32.75
N ALA A 529 7.83 5.59 -33.66
CA ALA A 529 7.70 5.29 -35.08
C ALA A 529 8.84 5.94 -35.88
N TRP A 530 9.25 5.30 -36.98
CA TRP A 530 10.20 5.87 -37.92
C TRP A 530 9.59 7.12 -38.58
N ASN A 531 10.33 8.22 -38.61
CA ASN A 531 9.86 9.46 -39.21
C ASN A 531 10.21 9.49 -40.70
N MET A 532 9.19 9.55 -41.54
CA MET A 532 9.32 9.55 -43.01
C MET A 532 9.60 10.94 -43.59
N ASP A 533 9.53 12.00 -42.79
CA ASP A 533 9.75 13.38 -43.23
C ASP A 533 11.22 13.71 -43.51
N TYR A 534 12.14 12.78 -43.22
CA TYR A 534 13.58 12.95 -43.37
C TYR A 534 14.09 12.07 -44.51
N GLU A 535 14.82 12.67 -45.44
CA GLU A 535 15.48 11.95 -46.53
C GLU A 535 16.64 11.11 -45.97
N LEU A 536 16.65 9.80 -46.26
CA LEU A 536 17.62 8.86 -45.73
C LEU A 536 18.63 8.45 -46.81
N GLY A 537 19.91 8.63 -46.53
CA GLY A 537 20.98 8.20 -47.41
C GLY A 537 21.35 6.73 -47.25
N ILE A 538 22.35 6.28 -48.01
CA ILE A 538 22.84 4.90 -48.03
C ILE A 538 23.28 4.37 -46.65
N PHE A 539 23.65 5.25 -45.71
CA PHE A 539 23.92 4.88 -44.32
C PHE A 539 22.76 4.12 -43.67
N TYR A 540 21.52 4.47 -44.03
CA TYR A 540 20.32 3.82 -43.51
C TYR A 540 19.85 2.66 -44.38
N THR A 541 19.91 2.83 -45.70
CA THR A 541 19.17 2.02 -46.68
C THR A 541 20.01 0.98 -47.43
N ASP A 542 21.32 0.92 -47.19
CA ASP A 542 22.17 -0.10 -47.82
C ASP A 542 21.64 -1.52 -47.53
N PRO A 543 21.40 -2.34 -48.56
CA PRO A 543 20.75 -3.65 -48.42
C PRO A 543 21.64 -4.73 -47.80
N GLU A 544 22.96 -4.51 -47.70
CA GLU A 544 23.91 -5.45 -47.10
C GLU A 544 24.32 -5.03 -45.69
N ASN A 545 24.54 -3.72 -45.45
CA ASN A 545 25.05 -3.23 -44.17
C ASN A 545 24.38 -1.96 -43.61
N GLY A 546 23.23 -1.55 -44.15
CA GLY A 546 22.53 -0.32 -43.71
C GLY A 546 21.98 -0.37 -42.28
N TYR A 547 21.86 0.81 -41.65
CA TYR A 547 21.36 0.95 -40.27
C TYR A 547 19.98 0.33 -40.05
N LEU A 548 19.10 0.35 -41.06
CA LEU A 548 17.74 -0.21 -40.94
C LEU A 548 17.76 -1.73 -40.73
N LEU A 549 18.73 -2.46 -41.29
CA LEU A 549 18.90 -3.91 -41.07
C LEU A 549 19.22 -4.23 -39.62
N PHE A 550 19.95 -3.34 -38.94
CA PHE A 550 20.12 -3.40 -37.49
C PHE A 550 18.81 -3.03 -36.78
N TYR A 551 18.20 -1.90 -37.12
CA TYR A 551 17.12 -1.32 -36.30
C TYR A 551 15.79 -2.10 -36.37
N GLU A 552 15.48 -2.73 -37.49
CA GLU A 552 14.26 -3.54 -37.67
C GLU A 552 14.18 -4.68 -36.64
N ASN A 553 13.05 -4.82 -35.93
CA ASN A 553 12.83 -5.81 -34.85
C ASN A 553 13.84 -5.77 -33.68
N ALA A 554 14.72 -4.76 -33.60
CA ALA A 554 15.72 -4.69 -32.53
C ALA A 554 15.09 -4.49 -31.14
N TYR A 555 13.92 -3.87 -31.07
CA TYR A 555 13.22 -3.70 -29.80
C TYR A 555 12.73 -5.06 -29.25
N GLU A 556 12.13 -5.88 -30.10
CA GLU A 556 11.65 -7.22 -29.79
C GLU A 556 12.83 -8.14 -29.44
N GLU A 557 13.81 -8.21 -30.34
CA GLU A 557 14.93 -9.15 -30.23
C GLU A 557 15.89 -8.80 -29.09
N ILE A 558 16.10 -7.50 -28.78
CA ILE A 558 17.05 -7.06 -27.75
C ILE A 558 16.32 -6.63 -26.48
N VAL A 559 15.42 -5.65 -26.56
CA VAL A 559 14.84 -4.99 -25.38
C VAL A 559 13.79 -5.87 -24.70
N GLN A 560 12.90 -6.52 -25.45
CA GLN A 560 11.91 -7.42 -24.85
C GLN A 560 12.59 -8.67 -24.28
N SER A 561 13.52 -9.28 -25.02
CA SER A 561 14.33 -10.42 -24.53
C SER A 561 15.09 -10.08 -23.24
N TYR A 562 15.74 -8.91 -23.17
CA TYR A 562 16.40 -8.42 -21.96
C TYR A 562 15.43 -8.36 -20.76
N ASN A 563 14.21 -7.85 -20.97
CA ASN A 563 13.20 -7.76 -19.92
C ASN A 563 12.66 -9.15 -19.50
N LYS A 564 12.42 -10.06 -20.46
CA LYS A 564 12.01 -11.45 -20.18
C LYS A 564 13.04 -12.15 -19.30
N LEU A 565 14.31 -12.07 -19.67
CA LEU A 565 15.42 -12.65 -18.92
C LEU A 565 15.52 -12.07 -17.51
N ARG A 566 15.51 -10.74 -17.36
CA ARG A 566 15.52 -10.08 -16.04
C ARG A 566 14.40 -10.59 -15.13
N ASN A 567 13.18 -10.68 -15.66
CA ASN A 567 12.01 -11.07 -14.87
C ASN A 567 12.12 -12.53 -14.39
N TYR A 568 12.63 -13.43 -15.23
CA TYR A 568 12.85 -14.83 -14.87
C TYR A 568 13.96 -14.99 -13.82
N LEU A 569 15.13 -14.36 -14.03
CA LEU A 569 16.32 -14.54 -13.19
C LEU A 569 16.16 -13.99 -11.76
N THR A 570 15.23 -13.04 -11.55
CA THR A 570 15.00 -12.36 -10.27
C THR A 570 13.94 -13.03 -9.37
N ARG A 571 13.36 -14.17 -9.80
CA ARG A 571 12.40 -14.96 -9.00
C ARG A 571 13.04 -15.48 -7.68
N LYS A 572 12.20 -15.79 -6.67
CA LYS A 572 12.66 -16.33 -5.38
C LYS A 572 13.06 -17.80 -5.53
N PRO A 573 14.10 -18.27 -4.82
CA PRO A 573 14.60 -19.65 -4.92
C PRO A 573 13.75 -20.70 -4.18
N TYR A 574 12.78 -20.28 -3.37
CA TYR A 574 11.90 -21.17 -2.60
C TYR A 574 10.43 -20.86 -2.87
N SER A 575 9.60 -21.91 -2.86
CA SER A 575 8.15 -21.78 -3.00
C SER A 575 7.47 -21.66 -1.64
N GLU A 576 6.50 -20.75 -1.56
CA GLU A 576 5.55 -20.67 -0.44
C GLU A 576 4.19 -21.25 -0.81
N GLU A 577 4.06 -21.80 -2.02
CA GLU A 577 2.83 -22.41 -2.52
C GLU A 577 2.47 -23.62 -1.68
N LYS A 578 1.19 -23.67 -1.35
CA LYS A 578 0.59 -24.72 -0.55
C LYS A 578 -0.85 -24.89 -1.02
N TRP A 579 -1.34 -26.11 -0.96
CA TRP A 579 -2.72 -26.42 -1.29
C TRP A 579 -3.48 -26.93 -0.06
N LYS A 580 -4.80 -26.83 -0.11
CA LYS A 580 -5.68 -27.30 0.95
C LYS A 580 -5.77 -28.83 0.88
N LEU A 581 -5.65 -29.49 2.03
CA LEU A 581 -5.94 -30.91 2.16
C LEU A 581 -7.39 -31.12 2.58
N ASN A 582 -8.08 -32.02 1.90
CA ASN A 582 -9.50 -32.33 2.14
C ASN A 582 -9.70 -33.80 2.51
N PHE A 583 -8.73 -34.68 2.26
CA PHE A 583 -8.84 -36.12 2.58
C PHE A 583 -10.12 -36.74 1.96
N GLU A 584 -10.45 -36.32 0.73
CA GLU A 584 -11.68 -36.72 0.02
C GLU A 584 -12.98 -36.38 0.77
N ASN A 585 -12.96 -35.44 1.72
CA ASN A 585 -14.12 -34.95 2.46
C ASN A 585 -14.33 -33.43 2.24
N PRO A 586 -15.42 -33.01 1.56
CA PRO A 586 -15.68 -31.59 1.27
C PRO A 586 -15.98 -30.75 2.53
N THR A 587 -16.40 -31.38 3.62
CA THR A 587 -16.75 -30.73 4.90
C THR A 587 -15.70 -30.95 5.98
N LEU A 588 -14.49 -31.40 5.62
CA LEU A 588 -13.40 -31.66 6.57
C LEU A 588 -13.17 -30.47 7.50
N ALA A 589 -13.28 -30.71 8.82
CA ALA A 589 -13.07 -29.71 9.87
C ALA A 589 -13.92 -28.41 9.73
N ASP A 590 -15.06 -28.46 9.04
CA ASP A 590 -15.98 -27.32 8.89
C ASP A 590 -16.64 -26.92 10.23
N GLY A 591 -16.69 -27.84 11.20
CA GLY A 591 -17.14 -27.58 12.55
C GLY A 591 -16.80 -28.71 13.53
N TRP A 592 -16.91 -28.42 14.82
CA TRP A 592 -16.52 -29.33 15.90
C TRP A 592 -17.71 -29.94 16.67
N ASP A 593 -18.96 -29.61 16.31
CA ASP A 593 -20.12 -30.11 17.06
C ASP A 593 -20.13 -31.64 17.12
N LYS A 594 -20.38 -32.19 18.32
CA LYS A 594 -20.45 -33.63 18.56
C LYS A 594 -21.36 -34.36 17.55
N ASN A 595 -22.46 -33.72 17.15
CA ASN A 595 -23.43 -34.29 16.21
C ASN A 595 -22.95 -34.26 14.75
N LYS A 596 -21.82 -33.59 14.48
CA LYS A 596 -21.21 -33.39 13.16
C LYS A 596 -19.79 -33.95 13.05
N GLU A 597 -19.27 -34.61 14.09
CA GLU A 597 -17.96 -35.29 14.05
C GLU A 597 -17.85 -36.24 12.85
N SER A 598 -18.89 -37.03 12.56
CA SER A 598 -18.88 -37.97 11.42
C SER A 598 -18.92 -37.30 10.05
N ASP A 599 -19.61 -36.16 9.94
CA ASP A 599 -19.71 -35.42 8.68
C ASP A 599 -18.38 -34.70 8.40
N ASN A 600 -17.83 -34.04 9.43
CA ASN A 600 -16.63 -33.22 9.32
C ASN A 600 -15.34 -34.03 9.50
N SER A 601 -15.44 -35.31 9.87
CA SER A 601 -14.35 -36.29 10.01
C SER A 601 -13.13 -35.81 10.81
N ALA A 602 -13.33 -34.91 11.79
CA ALA A 602 -12.24 -34.31 12.57
C ALA A 602 -12.61 -34.19 14.05
N VAL A 603 -11.65 -34.51 14.93
CA VAL A 603 -11.74 -34.37 16.39
C VAL A 603 -10.44 -33.80 16.97
N ILE A 604 -10.52 -33.14 18.13
CA ILE A 604 -9.34 -32.69 18.89
C ILE A 604 -9.17 -33.57 20.12
N LEU A 605 -7.95 -34.03 20.36
CA LEU A 605 -7.56 -34.84 21.51
C LEU A 605 -6.48 -34.11 22.33
N ARG A 606 -6.47 -34.33 23.64
CA ARG A 606 -5.43 -33.88 24.57
C ARG A 606 -4.84 -35.06 25.34
N LYS A 607 -3.53 -35.09 25.53
CA LYS A 607 -2.83 -36.09 26.35
C LYS A 607 -1.49 -35.52 26.82
N ASP A 608 -1.15 -35.68 28.10
CA ASP A 608 0.16 -35.31 28.68
C ASP A 608 0.61 -33.88 28.32
N GLY A 609 -0.31 -32.91 28.36
CA GLY A 609 -0.03 -31.51 27.99
C GLY A 609 0.20 -31.26 26.49
N LYS A 610 0.00 -32.27 25.64
CA LYS A 610 0.06 -32.19 24.18
C LYS A 610 -1.34 -32.21 23.57
N TYR A 611 -1.46 -31.66 22.38
CA TYR A 611 -2.70 -31.59 21.61
C TYR A 611 -2.55 -32.31 20.28
N PHE A 612 -3.63 -32.95 19.85
CA PHE A 612 -3.66 -33.74 18.64
C PHE A 612 -4.93 -33.46 17.84
N LEU A 613 -4.79 -33.51 16.52
CA LEU A 613 -5.88 -33.52 15.56
C LEU A 613 -6.04 -34.94 15.03
N GLY A 614 -7.21 -35.53 15.27
CA GLY A 614 -7.58 -36.83 14.73
C GLY A 614 -8.49 -36.66 13.51
N LEU A 615 -8.11 -37.21 12.36
CA LEU A 615 -8.94 -37.22 11.15
C LEU A 615 -9.40 -38.65 10.85
N MET A 616 -10.70 -38.88 10.78
CA MET A 616 -11.25 -40.21 10.53
C MET A 616 -11.11 -40.55 9.04
N SER A 617 -10.60 -41.75 8.74
CA SER A 617 -10.46 -42.17 7.35
C SER A 617 -11.83 -42.46 6.71
N ARG A 618 -11.88 -42.37 5.38
CA ARG A 618 -13.10 -42.59 4.60
C ARG A 618 -13.69 -43.98 4.93
N GLY A 619 -14.99 -44.02 5.23
CA GLY A 619 -15.69 -45.25 5.66
C GLY A 619 -15.62 -45.52 7.17
N ASN A 620 -14.70 -44.90 7.90
CA ASN A 620 -14.50 -45.05 9.34
C ASN A 620 -14.92 -43.79 10.14
N ASN A 621 -15.80 -42.97 9.58
CA ASN A 621 -16.22 -41.70 10.18
C ASN A 621 -17.09 -41.81 11.44
N LYS A 622 -17.35 -43.02 11.93
CA LYS A 622 -18.16 -43.28 13.14
C LYS A 622 -17.36 -43.92 14.28
N ILE A 623 -16.03 -43.92 14.22
CA ILE A 623 -15.19 -44.52 15.28
C ILE A 623 -15.29 -43.80 16.64
N PHE A 624 -15.75 -42.54 16.66
CA PHE A 624 -16.01 -41.76 17.89
C PHE A 624 -17.50 -41.61 18.23
N ASP A 625 -18.36 -42.36 17.56
CA ASP A 625 -19.81 -42.41 17.81
C ASP A 625 -20.11 -43.03 19.18
N ASP A 626 -21.24 -42.62 19.79
CA ASP A 626 -21.65 -43.08 21.11
C ASP A 626 -21.91 -44.60 21.17
N ARG A 627 -22.16 -45.25 20.02
CA ARG A 627 -22.22 -46.72 19.90
C ARG A 627 -20.92 -47.43 20.28
N ASN A 628 -19.78 -46.72 20.28
CA ASN A 628 -18.48 -47.27 20.71
C ASN A 628 -18.09 -46.85 22.12
N LYS A 629 -18.98 -46.17 22.88
CA LYS A 629 -18.66 -45.58 24.19
C LYS A 629 -18.12 -46.58 25.21
N GLU A 630 -18.62 -47.81 25.20
CA GLU A 630 -18.12 -48.88 26.09
C GLU A 630 -16.66 -49.23 25.81
N LYS A 631 -16.23 -49.19 24.54
CA LYS A 631 -14.85 -49.48 24.12
C LYS A 631 -13.88 -48.38 24.53
N PHE A 632 -14.35 -47.14 24.66
CA PHE A 632 -13.51 -46.01 25.08
C PHE A 632 -12.96 -46.19 26.50
N SER A 633 -13.67 -46.94 27.36
CA SER A 633 -13.28 -47.16 28.75
C SER A 633 -12.42 -48.42 28.95
N GLN A 634 -12.25 -49.26 27.92
CA GLN A 634 -11.46 -50.49 28.02
C GLN A 634 -9.96 -50.18 28.18
N ASN A 635 -9.29 -50.78 29.15
CA ASN A 635 -7.87 -50.58 29.46
C ASN A 635 -7.47 -49.11 29.74
N ILE A 636 -8.41 -48.26 30.14
CA ILE A 636 -8.15 -46.83 30.35
C ILE A 636 -7.09 -46.54 31.43
N GLN A 637 -6.87 -47.51 32.34
CA GLN A 637 -5.82 -47.47 33.37
C GLN A 637 -4.40 -47.48 32.79
N GLN A 638 -4.23 -47.93 31.54
CA GLN A 638 -2.92 -47.95 30.85
C GLN A 638 -2.55 -46.60 30.24
N GLY A 639 -3.50 -45.65 30.19
CA GLY A 639 -3.34 -44.36 29.55
C GLY A 639 -4.62 -43.95 28.81
N ASN A 640 -4.85 -42.65 28.69
CA ASN A 640 -6.03 -42.12 28.01
C ASN A 640 -5.73 -40.80 27.29
N TYR A 641 -6.45 -40.59 26.19
CA TYR A 641 -6.67 -39.28 25.60
C TYR A 641 -7.95 -38.67 26.18
N GLU A 642 -7.97 -37.35 26.25
CA GLU A 642 -9.18 -36.57 26.49
C GLU A 642 -9.68 -36.03 25.15
N LYS A 643 -10.78 -36.57 24.64
CA LYS A 643 -11.45 -36.04 23.44
C LYS A 643 -12.27 -34.81 23.81
N VAL A 644 -12.07 -33.74 23.06
CA VAL A 644 -12.90 -32.53 23.14
C VAL A 644 -14.30 -32.85 22.63
N VAL A 645 -15.31 -32.71 23.48
CA VAL A 645 -16.73 -32.79 23.11
C VAL A 645 -17.26 -31.37 23.04
N TYR A 646 -17.45 -30.88 21.81
CA TYR A 646 -17.88 -29.52 21.54
C TYR A 646 -19.37 -29.49 21.20
N LYS A 647 -20.12 -28.56 21.78
CA LYS A 647 -21.53 -28.29 21.49
C LYS A 647 -21.70 -26.80 21.19
N PHE A 648 -22.36 -26.49 20.09
CA PHE A 648 -22.68 -25.11 19.72
C PHE A 648 -24.08 -24.98 19.18
N PHE A 649 -24.81 -23.97 19.66
CA PHE A 649 -26.08 -23.55 19.15
C PHE A 649 -25.86 -22.32 18.25
N PRO A 650 -25.73 -22.52 16.92
CA PRO A 650 -25.48 -21.41 16.00
C PRO A 650 -26.75 -20.59 15.75
N ASP A 651 -26.58 -19.29 15.48
CA ASP A 651 -27.59 -18.38 14.90
C ASP A 651 -29.05 -18.69 15.30
N GLN A 652 -29.37 -18.34 16.54
CA GLN A 652 -30.65 -18.61 17.20
C GLN A 652 -31.83 -18.09 16.35
N ALA A 653 -31.68 -16.92 15.73
CA ALA A 653 -32.70 -16.31 14.89
C ALA A 653 -33.10 -17.18 13.69
N LYS A 654 -32.20 -18.04 13.19
CA LYS A 654 -32.48 -19.01 12.13
C LYS A 654 -32.82 -20.39 12.67
N MET A 655 -32.11 -20.84 13.71
CA MET A 655 -32.25 -22.20 14.20
C MET A 655 -33.55 -22.43 14.96
N PHE A 656 -34.07 -21.44 15.69
CA PHE A 656 -35.40 -21.55 16.30
C PHE A 656 -36.48 -21.81 15.24
N PRO A 657 -36.63 -20.98 14.19
CA PRO A 657 -37.55 -21.28 13.10
C PRO A 657 -37.33 -22.64 12.44
N LYS A 658 -36.07 -22.95 12.12
CA LYS A 658 -35.71 -24.19 11.42
C LYS A 658 -36.06 -25.45 12.22
N VAL A 659 -35.98 -25.40 13.55
CA VAL A 659 -36.30 -26.55 14.41
C VAL A 659 -37.79 -26.55 14.75
N CYS A 660 -38.29 -25.46 15.32
CA CYS A 660 -39.63 -25.40 15.93
C CYS A 660 -40.76 -25.38 14.89
N PHE A 661 -40.54 -24.73 13.74
CA PHE A 661 -41.56 -24.56 12.70
C PHE A 661 -41.28 -25.39 11.43
N SER A 662 -40.36 -26.36 11.49
CA SER A 662 -40.24 -27.38 10.45
C SER A 662 -41.43 -28.34 10.47
N ALA A 663 -41.65 -29.12 9.40
CA ALA A 663 -42.71 -30.14 9.39
C ALA A 663 -42.64 -31.07 10.62
N LYS A 664 -41.44 -31.54 10.97
CA LYS A 664 -41.20 -32.35 12.18
C LYS A 664 -41.37 -31.55 13.48
N GLY A 665 -40.98 -30.28 13.48
CA GLY A 665 -41.13 -29.39 14.63
C GLY A 665 -42.60 -29.10 14.95
N LEU A 666 -43.41 -28.81 13.93
CA LEU A 666 -44.84 -28.56 14.07
C LEU A 666 -45.56 -29.79 14.65
N GLU A 667 -45.18 -30.99 14.21
CA GLU A 667 -45.70 -32.26 14.74
C GLU A 667 -45.28 -32.48 16.21
N PHE A 668 -44.03 -32.16 16.55
CA PHE A 668 -43.46 -32.40 17.88
C PHE A 668 -43.88 -31.36 18.93
N PHE A 669 -43.78 -30.07 18.64
CA PHE A 669 -44.04 -28.97 19.58
C PHE A 669 -45.48 -28.46 19.57
N GLN A 670 -46.27 -28.79 18.53
CA GLN A 670 -47.69 -28.44 18.40
C GLN A 670 -48.01 -26.97 18.81
N PRO A 671 -47.39 -25.96 18.15
CA PRO A 671 -47.65 -24.56 18.49
C PRO A 671 -49.13 -24.22 18.32
N SER A 672 -49.67 -23.36 19.20
CA SER A 672 -51.05 -22.89 19.06
C SER A 672 -51.24 -22.10 17.77
N GLU A 673 -52.50 -22.01 17.30
CA GLU A 673 -52.85 -21.22 16.11
C GLU A 673 -52.41 -19.76 16.25
N GLU A 674 -52.47 -19.22 17.47
CA GLU A 674 -51.96 -17.88 17.79
C GLU A 674 -50.44 -17.77 17.54
N ILE A 675 -49.62 -18.69 18.05
CA ILE A 675 -48.16 -18.69 17.87
C ILE A 675 -47.79 -18.86 16.38
N TRP A 676 -48.53 -19.72 15.67
CA TRP A 676 -48.35 -19.91 14.23
C TRP A 676 -48.62 -18.63 13.43
N ASN A 677 -49.70 -17.92 13.75
CA ASN A 677 -50.04 -16.65 13.11
C ASN A 677 -48.99 -15.57 13.42
N ILE A 678 -48.55 -15.44 14.67
CA ILE A 678 -47.46 -14.54 15.06
C ILE A 678 -46.19 -14.81 14.23
N TYR A 679 -45.83 -16.08 14.05
CA TYR A 679 -44.66 -16.46 13.25
C TYR A 679 -44.84 -16.09 11.77
N LYS A 680 -45.97 -16.47 11.17
CA LYS A 680 -46.27 -16.26 9.74
C LYS A 680 -46.34 -14.77 9.38
N ASN A 681 -46.92 -13.94 10.25
CA ASN A 681 -47.06 -12.50 10.07
C ASN A 681 -45.83 -11.69 10.52
N ALA A 682 -44.82 -12.38 11.08
CA ALA A 682 -43.61 -11.78 11.64
C ALA A 682 -43.85 -10.71 12.73
N GLU A 683 -44.96 -10.76 13.46
CA GLU A 683 -45.36 -9.77 14.48
C GLU A 683 -44.37 -9.67 15.67
N PHE A 684 -43.53 -10.69 15.85
CA PHE A 684 -42.49 -10.72 16.88
C PHE A 684 -41.18 -10.01 16.46
N LYS A 685 -41.03 -9.66 15.18
CA LYS A 685 -39.86 -8.94 14.64
C LYS A 685 -40.17 -7.45 14.54
N LYS A 686 -39.19 -6.59 14.79
CA LYS A 686 -39.36 -5.15 14.58
C LYS A 686 -39.75 -4.86 13.12
N GLY A 687 -40.81 -4.10 12.93
CA GLY A 687 -41.43 -3.76 11.65
C GLY A 687 -42.82 -3.16 11.88
N ASP A 688 -43.57 -2.94 10.80
CA ASP A 688 -44.90 -2.30 10.86
C ASP A 688 -45.94 -3.13 11.62
N THR A 689 -45.75 -4.46 11.67
CA THR A 689 -46.63 -5.41 12.38
C THR A 689 -46.14 -5.76 13.79
N PHE A 690 -45.10 -5.09 14.30
CA PHE A 690 -44.46 -5.45 15.56
C PHE A 690 -45.36 -5.25 16.77
N SER A 691 -45.49 -6.29 17.60
CA SER A 691 -46.15 -6.24 18.89
C SER A 691 -45.28 -6.83 19.99
N VAL A 692 -45.07 -6.07 21.07
CA VAL A 692 -44.32 -6.53 22.25
C VAL A 692 -45.00 -7.75 22.88
N GLN A 693 -46.34 -7.80 22.89
CA GLN A 693 -47.08 -8.95 23.41
C GLN A 693 -46.89 -10.19 22.53
N SER A 694 -46.98 -10.06 21.21
CA SER A 694 -46.74 -11.16 20.27
C SER A 694 -45.29 -11.68 20.37
N MET A 695 -44.32 -10.77 20.54
CA MET A 695 -42.92 -11.12 20.79
C MET A 695 -42.74 -11.90 22.09
N GLN A 696 -43.35 -11.46 23.18
CA GLN A 696 -43.26 -12.14 24.48
C GLN A 696 -43.88 -13.53 24.43
N LYS A 697 -45.04 -13.70 23.79
CA LYS A 697 -45.64 -15.02 23.54
C LYS A 697 -44.73 -15.94 22.72
N MET A 698 -44.08 -15.40 21.70
CA MET A 698 -43.10 -16.16 20.90
C MET A 698 -41.87 -16.58 21.73
N ILE A 699 -41.39 -15.72 22.63
CA ILE A 699 -40.29 -16.03 23.55
C ILE A 699 -40.69 -17.15 24.51
N ASP A 700 -41.90 -17.11 25.08
CA ASP A 700 -42.40 -18.18 25.95
C ASP A 700 -42.47 -19.51 25.21
N PHE A 701 -42.96 -19.52 23.97
CA PHE A 701 -42.95 -20.71 23.12
C PHE A 701 -41.52 -21.22 22.87
N TYR A 702 -40.58 -20.35 22.53
CA TYR A 702 -39.18 -20.77 22.33
C TYR A 702 -38.52 -21.30 23.61
N LYS A 703 -38.88 -20.79 24.79
CA LYS A 703 -38.43 -21.37 26.08
C LYS A 703 -38.96 -22.79 26.28
N VAL A 704 -40.19 -23.09 25.87
CA VAL A 704 -40.71 -24.47 25.86
C VAL A 704 -39.86 -25.34 24.93
N CYS A 705 -39.60 -24.87 23.70
CA CYS A 705 -38.77 -25.60 22.76
C CYS A 705 -37.34 -25.88 23.29
N LEU A 706 -36.72 -24.92 24.00
CA LEU A 706 -35.41 -25.10 24.66
C LEU A 706 -35.40 -26.26 25.67
N ASN A 707 -36.48 -26.40 26.45
CA ASN A 707 -36.58 -27.43 27.49
C ASN A 707 -36.91 -28.82 26.92
N GLU A 708 -37.73 -28.88 25.87
CA GLU A 708 -38.22 -30.15 25.32
C GLU A 708 -37.27 -30.77 24.30
N TYR A 709 -36.60 -29.96 23.47
CA TYR A 709 -35.76 -30.46 22.39
C TYR A 709 -34.47 -31.09 22.91
N GLU A 710 -34.29 -32.40 22.68
CA GLU A 710 -33.12 -33.16 23.17
C GLU A 710 -31.78 -32.56 22.72
N GLY A 711 -31.72 -32.00 21.50
CA GLY A 711 -30.52 -31.34 20.98
C GLY A 711 -30.09 -30.08 21.73
N TRP A 712 -30.96 -29.51 22.58
CA TRP A 712 -30.69 -28.31 23.39
C TRP A 712 -30.61 -28.59 24.90
N LYS A 713 -31.04 -29.76 25.38
CA LYS A 713 -30.95 -30.14 26.82
C LYS A 713 -29.54 -30.15 27.40
N GLY A 714 -28.50 -30.20 26.55
CA GLY A 714 -27.09 -30.19 27.00
C GLY A 714 -26.57 -28.82 27.47
N TYR A 715 -27.32 -27.74 27.23
CA TYR A 715 -27.01 -26.37 27.63
C TYR A 715 -27.72 -26.01 28.93
N ASP A 716 -27.12 -25.09 29.69
CA ASP A 716 -27.70 -24.52 30.90
C ASP A 716 -27.91 -23.02 30.69
N PHE A 717 -29.14 -22.63 30.34
CA PHE A 717 -29.51 -21.28 29.91
C PHE A 717 -29.75 -20.32 31.09
N LYS A 718 -28.72 -20.15 31.92
CA LYS A 718 -28.76 -19.35 33.16
C LYS A 718 -28.92 -17.84 32.93
N HIS A 719 -28.61 -17.32 31.74
CA HIS A 719 -28.72 -15.88 31.44
C HIS A 719 -30.09 -15.45 30.89
N LEU A 720 -31.04 -16.37 30.73
CA LEU A 720 -32.39 -16.04 30.26
C LEU A 720 -33.15 -15.23 31.32
N LYS A 721 -33.62 -14.05 30.92
CA LYS A 721 -34.47 -13.18 31.75
C LYS A 721 -35.92 -13.64 31.79
N SER A 722 -36.69 -13.07 32.71
CA SER A 722 -38.16 -13.18 32.68
C SER A 722 -38.69 -12.62 31.37
N THR A 723 -39.71 -13.25 30.80
CA THR A 723 -40.22 -12.87 29.46
C THR A 723 -40.68 -11.41 29.41
N LYS A 724 -41.18 -10.87 30.53
CA LYS A 724 -41.62 -9.48 30.67
C LYS A 724 -40.49 -8.44 30.56
N ASP A 725 -39.24 -8.86 30.74
CA ASP A 725 -38.08 -7.96 30.68
C ASP A 725 -37.61 -7.70 29.24
N TYR A 726 -38.01 -8.54 28.28
CA TYR A 726 -37.80 -8.29 26.85
C TYR A 726 -38.85 -7.33 26.34
N LYS A 727 -38.43 -6.09 26.03
CA LYS A 727 -39.34 -4.98 25.68
C LYS A 727 -39.14 -4.44 24.28
N GLU A 728 -37.91 -4.45 23.76
CA GLU A 728 -37.64 -3.77 22.49
C GLU A 728 -37.67 -4.71 21.28
N ASN A 729 -36.98 -5.84 21.35
CA ASN A 729 -36.87 -6.77 20.23
C ASN A 729 -36.46 -8.17 20.68
N ILE A 730 -36.85 -9.18 19.90
CA ILE A 730 -36.53 -10.58 20.17
C ILE A 730 -35.02 -10.89 20.11
N GLY A 731 -34.22 -10.00 19.52
CA GLY A 731 -32.77 -10.13 19.48
C GLY A 731 -32.12 -10.14 20.86
N GLU A 732 -32.73 -9.53 21.87
CA GLU A 732 -32.28 -9.66 23.27
C GLU A 732 -32.34 -11.10 23.75
N PHE A 733 -33.48 -11.78 23.55
CA PHE A 733 -33.65 -13.19 23.91
C PHE A 733 -32.66 -14.08 23.14
N PHE A 734 -32.44 -13.82 21.85
CA PHE A 734 -31.46 -14.57 21.07
C PHE A 734 -30.03 -14.38 21.58
N ARG A 735 -29.65 -13.20 22.07
CA ARG A 735 -28.33 -12.96 22.68
C ARG A 735 -28.18 -13.71 24.00
N ASP A 736 -29.17 -13.62 24.89
CA ASP A 736 -29.14 -14.33 26.18
C ASP A 736 -29.06 -15.85 25.96
N THR A 737 -29.76 -16.38 24.94
CA THR A 737 -29.66 -17.78 24.52
C THR A 737 -28.29 -18.13 23.92
N ALA A 738 -27.72 -17.23 23.10
CA ALA A 738 -26.41 -17.44 22.47
C ALA A 738 -25.26 -17.43 23.49
N GLU A 739 -25.41 -16.68 24.59
CA GLU A 739 -24.44 -16.62 25.67
C GLU A 739 -24.20 -18.00 26.29
N ASP A 740 -25.25 -18.77 26.54
CA ASP A 740 -25.15 -20.15 27.08
C ASP A 740 -25.14 -21.24 25.99
N GLY A 741 -25.34 -20.86 24.73
CA GLY A 741 -25.37 -21.77 23.57
C GLY A 741 -24.02 -22.33 23.14
N TYR A 742 -23.01 -22.36 24.01
CA TYR A 742 -21.68 -22.89 23.71
C TYR A 742 -21.09 -23.66 24.90
N LYS A 743 -20.58 -24.86 24.64
CA LYS A 743 -20.00 -25.72 25.67
C LYS A 743 -18.90 -26.62 25.12
N ILE A 744 -17.82 -26.74 25.87
CA ILE A 744 -16.81 -27.79 25.71
C ILE A 744 -16.78 -28.64 26.97
N THR A 745 -16.82 -29.96 26.79
CA THR A 745 -16.50 -30.95 27.81
C THR A 745 -15.44 -31.92 27.29
N PHE A 746 -14.96 -32.81 28.16
CA PHE A 746 -13.97 -33.81 27.80
C PHE A 746 -14.52 -35.21 28.03
N GLN A 747 -14.23 -36.11 27.08
CA GLN A 747 -14.55 -37.53 27.17
C GLN A 747 -13.24 -38.31 27.17
N ASN A 748 -12.99 -39.10 28.22
CA ASN A 748 -11.83 -39.96 28.25
C ASN A 748 -11.98 -41.12 27.24
N ILE A 749 -10.91 -41.36 26.49
CA ILE A 749 -10.80 -42.46 25.53
C ILE A 749 -9.47 -43.16 25.78
N SER A 750 -9.53 -44.47 25.98
CA SER A 750 -8.36 -45.34 26.14
C SER A 750 -7.32 -45.09 25.06
N GLU A 751 -6.06 -44.96 25.50
CA GLU A 751 -4.91 -44.81 24.60
C GLU A 751 -4.83 -45.99 23.62
N SER A 752 -4.94 -47.21 24.13
CA SER A 752 -4.95 -48.43 23.32
C SER A 752 -6.03 -48.43 22.23
N TYR A 753 -7.18 -47.79 22.47
CA TYR A 753 -8.23 -47.66 21.46
C TYR A 753 -7.79 -46.71 20.33
N VAL A 754 -7.28 -45.53 20.69
CA VAL A 754 -6.84 -44.52 19.70
C VAL A 754 -5.68 -45.06 18.87
N ASP A 755 -4.69 -45.67 19.52
CA ASP A 755 -3.50 -46.21 18.86
C ASP A 755 -3.88 -47.36 17.93
N LYS A 756 -4.73 -48.29 18.37
CA LYS A 756 -5.25 -49.37 17.51
C LYS A 756 -6.01 -48.83 16.29
N LYS A 757 -6.77 -47.74 16.45
CA LYS A 757 -7.47 -47.11 15.32
C LYS A 757 -6.49 -46.44 14.34
N ASN A 758 -5.37 -45.92 14.84
CA ASN A 758 -4.30 -45.42 13.99
C ASN A 758 -3.58 -46.55 13.26
N GLU A 759 -3.19 -47.62 13.96
CA GLU A 759 -2.54 -48.81 13.41
C GLU A 759 -3.39 -49.51 12.33
N ASN A 760 -4.70 -49.58 12.55
CA ASN A 760 -5.64 -50.18 11.59
C ASN A 760 -5.92 -49.32 10.34
N GLY A 761 -5.35 -48.11 10.24
CA GLY A 761 -5.66 -47.19 9.14
C GLY A 761 -7.02 -46.49 9.24
N GLU A 762 -7.67 -46.53 10.41
CA GLU A 762 -9.01 -45.96 10.63
C GLU A 762 -8.96 -44.47 11.06
N LEU A 763 -7.83 -44.01 11.60
CA LEU A 763 -7.63 -42.67 12.16
C LEU A 763 -6.25 -42.11 11.79
N TYR A 764 -6.20 -41.03 11.04
CA TYR A 764 -4.98 -40.22 10.92
C TYR A 764 -4.81 -39.40 12.20
N LEU A 765 -3.64 -39.47 12.84
CA LEU A 765 -3.35 -38.78 14.08
C LEU A 765 -2.17 -37.81 13.89
N PHE A 766 -2.42 -36.53 14.13
CA PHE A 766 -1.41 -35.47 14.03
C PHE A 766 -1.21 -34.78 15.37
N GLN A 767 0.03 -34.63 15.81
CA GLN A 767 0.35 -33.71 16.89
C GLN A 767 0.26 -32.27 16.38
N ILE A 768 -0.53 -31.43 17.05
CA ILE A 768 -0.59 -29.99 16.81
C ILE A 768 0.65 -29.38 17.48
N LYS A 769 1.54 -28.76 16.70
CA LYS A 769 2.87 -28.37 17.18
C LYS A 769 3.32 -26.99 16.73
N ASN A 770 4.12 -26.36 17.59
CA ASN A 770 4.98 -25.23 17.30
C ASN A 770 6.22 -25.33 18.20
N LYS A 771 7.11 -24.33 18.13
CA LYS A 771 8.38 -24.34 18.89
C LYS A 771 8.22 -24.35 20.42
N ASP A 772 7.09 -23.86 20.95
CA ASP A 772 6.91 -23.69 22.40
C ASP A 772 6.64 -25.04 23.11
N TRP A 773 6.21 -26.06 22.36
CA TRP A 773 6.01 -27.44 22.83
C TRP A 773 7.17 -28.37 22.46
N ASN A 774 8.33 -27.82 22.10
CA ASN A 774 9.56 -28.62 21.95
C ASN A 774 10.19 -28.90 23.32
N GLU A 775 10.81 -30.07 23.46
CA GLU A 775 11.61 -30.41 24.64
C GLU A 775 12.75 -29.39 24.84
N GLY A 776 12.96 -28.97 26.08
CA GLY A 776 13.96 -27.95 26.44
C GLY A 776 13.55 -26.49 26.19
N SER A 777 12.32 -26.23 25.74
CA SER A 777 11.82 -24.85 25.56
C SER A 777 11.48 -24.19 26.90
N ASN A 778 12.38 -23.37 27.44
CA ASN A 778 12.21 -22.67 28.72
C ASN A 778 11.80 -21.19 28.60
N GLY A 779 11.63 -20.68 27.37
CA GLY A 779 11.29 -19.27 27.12
C GLY A 779 9.80 -18.95 27.29
N ALA A 780 9.47 -17.65 27.34
CA ALA A 780 8.08 -17.19 27.36
C ALA A 780 7.33 -17.64 26.08
N LYS A 781 6.16 -18.25 26.26
CA LYS A 781 5.34 -18.78 25.15
C LYS A 781 4.89 -17.68 24.19
N ASN A 782 4.64 -18.06 22.94
CA ASN A 782 3.99 -17.19 21.98
C ASN A 782 2.54 -16.91 22.44
N LEU A 783 2.03 -15.72 22.13
CA LEU A 783 0.67 -15.33 22.52
C LEU A 783 -0.39 -16.27 21.92
N HIS A 784 -0.16 -16.75 20.70
CA HIS A 784 -1.05 -17.70 20.03
C HIS A 784 -1.06 -19.09 20.68
N THR A 785 0.06 -19.50 21.30
CA THR A 785 0.14 -20.73 22.10
C THR A 785 -0.72 -20.59 23.35
N ILE A 786 -0.59 -19.46 24.04
CA ILE A 786 -1.38 -19.14 25.23
C ILE A 786 -2.89 -19.13 24.88
N TYR A 787 -3.29 -18.52 23.77
CA TYR A 787 -4.68 -18.55 23.31
C TYR A 787 -5.21 -19.96 23.07
N PHE A 788 -4.43 -20.81 22.40
CA PHE A 788 -4.84 -22.18 22.11
C PHE A 788 -4.98 -23.03 23.37
N GLU A 789 -4.01 -22.94 24.29
CA GLU A 789 -4.08 -23.64 25.58
C GLU A 789 -5.30 -23.18 26.40
N SER A 790 -5.59 -21.87 26.38
CA SER A 790 -6.69 -21.26 27.14
C SER A 790 -8.07 -21.72 26.70
N LEU A 791 -8.26 -22.12 25.43
CA LEU A 791 -9.52 -22.68 24.93
C LEU A 791 -10.06 -23.81 25.82
N PHE A 792 -9.13 -24.59 26.39
CA PHE A 792 -9.40 -25.81 27.14
C PHE A 792 -9.08 -25.68 28.64
N SER A 793 -8.85 -24.46 29.11
CA SER A 793 -8.51 -24.16 30.51
C SER A 793 -9.74 -24.12 31.41
N VAL A 794 -9.54 -24.43 32.70
CA VAL A 794 -10.59 -24.34 33.73
C VAL A 794 -11.08 -22.89 33.86
N ASP A 795 -10.19 -21.91 33.77
CA ASP A 795 -10.53 -20.49 33.87
C ASP A 795 -11.49 -20.07 32.75
N ASN A 796 -11.21 -20.44 31.49
CA ASN A 796 -12.10 -20.16 30.37
C ASN A 796 -13.46 -20.83 30.53
N ILE A 797 -13.51 -22.07 31.04
CA ILE A 797 -14.77 -22.79 31.32
C ILE A 797 -15.58 -22.07 32.40
N SER A 798 -14.92 -21.67 33.51
CA SER A 798 -15.58 -21.04 34.66
C SER A 798 -16.22 -19.70 34.32
N GLN A 799 -15.62 -18.94 33.39
CA GLN A 799 -16.11 -17.64 32.94
C GLN A 799 -17.07 -17.71 31.72
N ASN A 800 -17.69 -18.87 31.48
CA ASN A 800 -18.61 -19.09 30.36
C ASN A 800 -17.97 -18.91 28.97
N PHE A 801 -16.77 -19.45 28.79
CA PHE A 801 -16.03 -19.47 27.52
C PHE A 801 -15.90 -18.10 26.84
N PRO A 802 -15.21 -17.11 27.45
CA PRO A 802 -14.87 -15.86 26.77
C PRO A 802 -14.07 -16.10 25.49
N ILE A 803 -13.24 -17.16 25.47
CA ILE A 803 -12.53 -17.62 24.27
C ILE A 803 -13.22 -18.86 23.71
N LYS A 804 -13.64 -18.76 22.45
CA LYS A 804 -14.39 -19.77 21.71
C LYS A 804 -13.57 -20.37 20.59
N LEU A 805 -13.52 -21.68 20.50
CA LEU A 805 -13.03 -22.38 19.31
C LEU A 805 -14.06 -22.23 18.18
N ASN A 806 -13.66 -21.82 16.98
CA ASN A 806 -14.56 -21.76 15.82
C ASN A 806 -14.35 -22.96 14.88
N GLY A 807 -15.39 -23.27 14.10
CA GLY A 807 -15.30 -24.22 12.98
C GLY A 807 -14.54 -23.63 11.79
N GLN A 808 -14.68 -24.24 10.62
CA GLN A 808 -14.01 -23.83 9.37
C GLN A 808 -12.48 -23.81 9.49
N ALA A 809 -11.94 -24.79 10.21
CA ALA A 809 -10.49 -24.97 10.27
C ALA A 809 -9.99 -25.55 8.94
N GLU A 810 -8.75 -25.25 8.58
CA GLU A 810 -8.18 -25.66 7.30
C GLU A 810 -6.82 -26.32 7.50
N ILE A 811 -6.57 -27.33 6.68
CA ILE A 811 -5.32 -28.07 6.64
C ILE A 811 -4.64 -27.78 5.30
N PHE A 812 -3.34 -27.53 5.32
CA PHE A 812 -2.57 -27.26 4.11
C PHE A 812 -1.33 -28.12 4.04
N TYR A 813 -0.96 -28.54 2.84
CA TYR A 813 0.34 -29.15 2.57
C TYR A 813 1.21 -28.19 1.77
N ARG A 814 2.48 -28.07 2.20
CA ARG A 814 3.51 -27.33 1.47
C ARG A 814 4.67 -28.29 1.17
N PRO A 815 4.96 -28.58 -0.10
CA PRO A 815 6.07 -29.44 -0.48
C PRO A 815 7.41 -28.81 -0.10
N LYS A 816 8.44 -29.65 0.00
CA LYS A 816 9.82 -29.22 0.21
C LYS A 816 10.33 -28.50 -1.04
N THR A 817 11.20 -27.53 -0.82
CA THR A 817 12.14 -27.02 -1.81
C THR A 817 13.44 -27.80 -1.65
N GLU A 818 13.97 -28.31 -2.76
CA GLU A 818 15.22 -29.08 -2.76
C GLU A 818 16.39 -28.27 -2.18
N LYS A 819 17.34 -28.97 -1.55
CA LYS A 819 18.42 -28.34 -0.76
C LYS A 819 19.33 -27.50 -1.65
N GLU A 820 19.53 -27.97 -2.87
CA GLU A 820 20.33 -27.38 -3.93
C GLU A 820 19.77 -25.99 -4.29
N LYS A 821 18.44 -25.86 -4.40
CA LYS A 821 17.77 -24.56 -4.67
C LYS A 821 17.88 -23.59 -3.48
N LEU A 822 17.95 -24.09 -2.24
CA LEU A 822 18.01 -23.27 -1.03
C LEU A 822 19.43 -22.77 -0.68
N GLY A 823 20.45 -23.55 -1.03
CA GLY A 823 21.83 -23.30 -0.66
C GLY A 823 22.10 -23.44 0.85
N THR A 824 23.31 -23.06 1.27
CA THR A 824 23.77 -23.15 2.67
C THR A 824 24.05 -21.78 3.25
N LYS A 825 24.06 -21.70 4.58
CA LYS A 825 24.53 -20.53 5.33
C LYS A 825 25.24 -20.95 6.60
N LYS A 826 26.05 -20.07 7.17
CA LYS A 826 26.62 -20.28 8.50
C LYS A 826 25.63 -19.82 9.57
N ASP A 827 25.44 -20.64 10.60
CA ASP A 827 24.69 -20.25 11.79
C ASP A 827 25.55 -19.39 12.74
N LYS A 828 25.00 -19.04 13.92
CA LYS A 828 25.71 -18.24 14.93
C LYS A 828 26.97 -18.92 15.49
N SER A 829 27.09 -20.24 15.35
CA SER A 829 28.26 -21.02 15.74
C SER A 829 29.25 -21.25 14.60
N GLY A 830 28.99 -20.66 13.42
CA GLY A 830 29.82 -20.84 12.23
C GLY A 830 29.58 -22.16 11.48
N LYS A 831 28.67 -23.01 11.98
CA LYS A 831 28.33 -24.30 11.36
C LYS A 831 27.48 -24.07 10.11
N GLU A 832 27.82 -24.81 9.06
CA GLU A 832 27.07 -24.78 7.82
C GLU A 832 25.73 -25.50 7.97
N VAL A 833 24.64 -24.77 7.68
CA VAL A 833 23.26 -25.24 7.77
C VAL A 833 22.52 -24.89 6.48
N VAL A 834 21.47 -25.67 6.16
CA VAL A 834 20.61 -25.36 5.01
C VAL A 834 19.97 -23.99 5.22
N ASN A 835 20.14 -23.10 4.24
CA ASN A 835 19.50 -21.80 4.30
C ASN A 835 17.98 -21.98 4.24
N HIS A 836 17.26 -21.22 5.06
CA HIS A 836 15.82 -21.39 5.23
C HIS A 836 15.35 -22.85 5.42
N LYS A 837 16.10 -23.68 6.19
CA LYS A 837 15.85 -25.11 6.46
C LYS A 837 14.37 -25.52 6.54
N ARG A 838 13.51 -24.69 7.14
CA ARG A 838 12.07 -24.96 7.23
C ARG A 838 11.38 -25.22 5.88
N TYR A 839 11.89 -24.74 4.74
CA TYR A 839 11.34 -25.02 3.40
C TYR A 839 11.95 -26.28 2.77
N ASN A 840 13.03 -26.84 3.33
CA ASN A 840 13.63 -28.09 2.86
C ASN A 840 12.89 -29.35 3.34
N GLU A 841 11.77 -29.17 4.03
CA GLU A 841 10.95 -30.25 4.58
C GLU A 841 9.51 -30.06 4.10
N ASN A 842 8.87 -31.19 3.76
CA ASN A 842 7.43 -31.25 3.57
C ASN A 842 6.75 -30.86 4.88
N LYS A 843 5.75 -29.97 4.82
CA LYS A 843 5.05 -29.49 6.01
C LYS A 843 3.55 -29.53 5.83
N ILE A 844 2.87 -30.00 6.86
CA ILE A 844 1.41 -29.90 7.00
C ILE A 844 1.11 -28.80 8.02
N PHE A 845 0.18 -27.91 7.69
CA PHE A 845 -0.21 -26.79 8.54
C PHE A 845 -1.67 -26.87 8.92
N PHE A 846 -1.97 -26.51 10.17
CA PHE A 846 -3.33 -26.38 10.70
C PHE A 846 -3.64 -24.92 10.97
N HIS A 847 -4.69 -24.42 10.33
CA HIS A 847 -5.22 -23.08 10.53
C HIS A 847 -6.55 -23.20 11.28
N VAL A 848 -6.61 -22.67 12.50
CA VAL A 848 -7.79 -22.80 13.38
C VAL A 848 -8.28 -21.44 13.84
N PRO A 849 -9.52 -21.04 13.49
CA PRO A 849 -10.09 -19.78 13.94
C PRO A 849 -10.64 -19.88 15.37
N LEU A 850 -10.66 -18.74 16.06
CA LEU A 850 -11.26 -18.56 17.37
C LEU A 850 -11.91 -17.18 17.50
N THR A 851 -12.79 -17.04 18.49
CA THR A 851 -13.37 -15.75 18.90
C THR A 851 -12.94 -15.45 20.34
N LEU A 852 -12.46 -14.24 20.57
CA LEU A 852 -12.15 -13.64 21.87
C LEU A 852 -13.35 -12.79 22.32
N ASN A 853 -13.58 -12.71 23.63
CA ASN A 853 -14.70 -11.99 24.24
C ASN A 853 -16.07 -12.38 23.64
N ARG A 854 -16.28 -13.68 23.37
CA ARG A 854 -17.48 -14.23 22.71
C ARG A 854 -18.79 -13.76 23.33
N THR A 855 -18.84 -13.63 24.65
CA THR A 855 -20.04 -13.27 25.42
C THR A 855 -20.43 -11.80 25.30
N LYS A 856 -19.60 -10.98 24.62
CA LYS A 856 -19.84 -9.54 24.50
C LYS A 856 -20.52 -9.21 23.17
N PRO A 857 -21.52 -8.30 23.19
CA PRO A 857 -22.23 -7.93 21.99
C PRO A 857 -21.32 -7.20 21.00
N ASP A 858 -21.75 -7.16 19.75
CA ASP A 858 -21.15 -6.27 18.77
C ASP A 858 -21.34 -4.81 19.21
N MET A 859 -20.23 -4.06 19.21
CA MET A 859 -20.23 -2.63 19.53
C MET A 859 -19.83 -1.86 18.28
N SER A 860 -20.54 -0.78 17.95
CA SER A 860 -20.10 0.11 16.88
C SER A 860 -18.93 0.98 17.32
N SER A 861 -18.08 1.40 16.39
CA SER A 861 -16.95 2.29 16.70
C SER A 861 -17.40 3.61 17.32
N LYS A 862 -18.58 4.12 16.92
CA LYS A 862 -19.18 5.33 17.50
C LYS A 862 -19.53 5.14 18.98
N GLN A 863 -20.15 4.02 19.34
CA GLN A 863 -20.51 3.72 20.73
C GLN A 863 -19.26 3.56 21.61
N PHE A 864 -18.26 2.86 21.11
CA PHE A 864 -16.99 2.68 21.82
C PHE A 864 -16.29 4.02 22.07
N ASN A 865 -16.16 4.87 21.04
CA ASN A 865 -15.53 6.18 21.17
C ASN A 865 -16.33 7.11 22.08
N ALA A 866 -17.67 7.05 22.07
CA ALA A 866 -18.49 7.81 23.00
C ALA A 866 -18.21 7.40 24.47
N LYS A 867 -18.02 6.10 24.74
CA LYS A 867 -17.63 5.61 26.06
C LYS A 867 -16.25 6.13 26.47
N VAL A 868 -15.26 6.04 25.58
CA VAL A 868 -13.91 6.59 25.83
C VAL A 868 -13.96 8.09 26.07
N ASN A 869 -14.68 8.86 25.26
CA ASN A 869 -14.78 10.31 25.43
C ASN A 869 -15.47 10.71 26.74
N ASN A 870 -16.45 9.93 27.18
CA ASN A 870 -17.07 10.14 28.49
C ASN A 870 -16.08 9.92 29.64
N PHE A 871 -15.21 8.90 29.53
CA PHE A 871 -14.14 8.66 30.50
C PHE A 871 -13.03 9.73 30.48
N LEU A 872 -12.70 10.26 29.29
CA LEU A 872 -11.67 11.28 29.12
C LEU A 872 -12.12 12.67 29.58
N ALA A 873 -13.43 12.97 29.52
CA ALA A 873 -13.97 14.28 29.84
C ALA A 873 -13.66 14.69 31.29
N ASN A 874 -12.96 15.80 31.45
CA ASN A 874 -12.52 16.36 32.74
C ASN A 874 -11.68 15.40 33.61
N ASN A 875 -11.00 14.42 33.01
CA ASN A 875 -10.16 13.47 33.73
C ASN A 875 -8.69 13.96 33.77
N PRO A 876 -8.18 14.46 34.91
CA PRO A 876 -6.84 15.04 34.99
C PRO A 876 -5.73 13.98 35.02
N ASP A 877 -6.06 12.71 35.26
CA ASP A 877 -5.09 11.62 35.44
C ASP A 877 -4.65 11.00 34.09
N VAL A 878 -5.17 11.51 32.98
CA VAL A 878 -4.83 11.05 31.62
C VAL A 878 -3.72 11.90 31.02
N ASN A 879 -2.61 11.26 30.67
CA ASN A 879 -1.48 11.89 29.97
C ASN A 879 -1.63 11.77 28.45
N VAL A 880 -0.68 12.32 27.69
CA VAL A 880 -0.72 12.30 26.22
C VAL A 880 0.62 11.84 25.64
N ILE A 881 0.57 10.88 24.72
CA ILE A 881 1.71 10.46 23.89
C ILE A 881 1.55 11.08 22.51
N GLY A 882 2.44 11.99 22.13
CA GLY A 882 2.56 12.45 20.75
C GLY A 882 3.55 11.56 19.99
N VAL A 883 3.19 11.18 18.77
CA VAL A 883 4.06 10.36 17.91
C VAL A 883 4.29 11.07 16.57
N ASP A 884 5.51 11.58 16.39
CA ASP A 884 5.97 12.14 15.12
C ASP A 884 6.63 11.06 14.25
N ARG A 885 6.52 11.21 12.94
CA ARG A 885 7.01 10.23 11.96
C ARG A 885 7.82 10.96 10.88
N GLY A 886 9.12 11.06 11.10
CA GLY A 886 10.06 11.78 10.24
C GLY A 886 10.70 10.95 9.12
N GLU A 887 11.59 11.59 8.37
CA GLU A 887 12.48 10.93 7.39
C GLU A 887 13.84 10.57 8.02
N LYS A 888 14.29 11.33 9.03
CA LYS A 888 15.54 11.12 9.78
C LYS A 888 15.34 10.13 10.93
N HIS A 889 14.33 10.38 11.76
CA HIS A 889 13.82 9.38 12.71
C HIS A 889 12.58 8.69 12.12
N LEU A 890 12.61 7.36 12.06
CA LEU A 890 11.50 6.53 11.56
C LEU A 890 10.20 6.82 12.33
N ALA A 891 10.32 7.04 13.63
CA ALA A 891 9.32 7.65 14.51
C ALA A 891 10.00 8.21 15.76
N TYR A 892 9.37 9.19 16.39
CA TYR A 892 9.77 9.79 17.66
C TYR A 892 8.53 9.88 18.55
N TYR A 893 8.67 9.68 19.87
CA TYR A 893 7.56 9.85 20.81
C TYR A 893 7.92 10.85 21.91
N SER A 894 6.88 11.51 22.44
CA SER A 894 6.95 12.35 23.63
C SER A 894 5.68 12.11 24.46
N VAL A 895 5.85 11.73 25.72
CA VAL A 895 4.79 11.54 26.71
C VAL A 895 4.76 12.77 27.60
N ILE A 896 3.61 13.43 27.69
CA ILE A 896 3.45 14.66 28.48
C ILE A 896 2.28 14.57 29.44
N SER A 897 2.37 15.32 30.55
CA SER A 897 1.21 15.60 31.42
C SER A 897 0.26 16.61 30.77
N GLN A 898 -0.96 16.76 31.32
CA GLN A 898 -1.88 17.82 30.87
C GLN A 898 -1.39 19.25 31.21
N LYS A 899 -0.28 19.38 31.92
CA LYS A 899 0.44 20.65 32.16
C LYS A 899 1.61 20.85 31.20
N SER A 900 1.70 20.05 30.13
CA SER A 900 2.77 20.07 29.14
C SER A 900 4.17 19.72 29.66
N GLU A 901 4.28 19.08 30.83
CA GLU A 901 5.54 18.56 31.38
C GLU A 901 5.89 17.24 30.67
N ILE A 902 7.12 17.12 30.13
CA ILE A 902 7.58 15.87 29.51
C ILE A 902 7.89 14.83 30.60
N LEU A 903 7.30 13.64 30.46
CA LEU A 903 7.45 12.50 31.37
C LEU A 903 8.41 11.43 30.83
N ASP A 904 8.41 11.20 29.51
CA ASP A 904 9.30 10.29 28.77
C ASP A 904 9.33 10.74 27.30
N SER A 905 10.48 10.72 26.64
CA SER A 905 10.61 10.97 25.21
C SER A 905 11.73 10.10 24.62
N GLY A 906 11.68 9.85 23.31
CA GLY A 906 12.77 9.16 22.66
C GLY A 906 12.54 8.77 21.22
N THR A 907 13.66 8.49 20.54
CA THR A 907 13.64 7.95 19.19
C THR A 907 13.21 6.48 19.18
N LEU A 908 12.44 6.11 18.17
CA LEU A 908 12.08 4.72 17.91
C LEU A 908 13.00 4.09 16.84
N ASN A 909 14.08 4.76 16.42
CA ASN A 909 15.06 4.16 15.50
C ASN A 909 15.71 2.90 16.10
N GLU A 910 16.06 2.97 17.37
CA GLU A 910 16.64 1.86 18.13
C GLU A 910 15.65 1.36 19.16
N ILE A 911 15.36 0.06 19.16
CA ILE A 911 14.49 -0.58 20.15
C ILE A 911 15.15 -1.87 20.61
N ASN A 912 15.30 -2.04 21.93
CA ASN A 912 15.93 -3.20 22.57
C ASN A 912 17.36 -3.47 22.07
N GLY A 913 18.19 -2.41 21.90
CA GLY A 913 19.58 -2.53 21.45
C GLY A 913 19.75 -2.84 19.96
N VAL A 914 18.70 -2.63 19.15
CA VAL A 914 18.72 -2.88 17.70
C VAL A 914 18.33 -1.64 16.94
N ASP A 915 19.28 -1.07 16.20
CA ASP A 915 19.02 0.03 15.26
C ASP A 915 18.30 -0.50 14.00
N TYR A 916 17.00 -0.23 13.93
CA TYR A 916 16.17 -0.57 12.77
C TYR A 916 16.31 0.43 11.63
N SER A 917 16.70 1.67 11.90
CA SER A 917 16.93 2.69 10.86
C SER A 917 18.11 2.30 9.99
N GLN A 918 19.25 1.95 10.61
CA GLN A 918 20.43 1.46 9.92
C GLN A 918 20.12 0.16 9.14
N LYS A 919 19.47 -0.82 9.77
CA LYS A 919 19.10 -2.08 9.11
C LYS A 919 18.19 -1.88 7.91
N LEU A 920 17.20 -0.98 7.99
CA LEU A 920 16.32 -0.67 6.87
C LEU A 920 17.08 0.05 5.75
N GLU A 921 18.06 0.91 6.09
CA GLU A 921 18.94 1.55 5.12
C GLU A 921 19.83 0.57 4.38
N GLU A 922 20.57 -0.27 5.10
CA GLU A 922 21.42 -1.30 4.53
C GLU A 922 20.59 -2.24 3.66
N LYS A 923 19.41 -2.64 4.12
CA LYS A 923 18.51 -3.48 3.33
C LYS A 923 18.03 -2.79 2.05
N ALA A 924 17.69 -1.50 2.10
CA ALA A 924 17.27 -0.74 0.92
C ALA A 924 18.43 -0.59 -0.09
N LYS A 925 19.65 -0.28 0.37
CA LYS A 925 20.85 -0.23 -0.47
C LYS A 925 21.14 -1.58 -1.12
N ASN A 926 21.12 -2.66 -0.34
CA ASN A 926 21.34 -4.02 -0.84
C ASN A 926 20.26 -4.45 -1.85
N ARG A 927 19.02 -4.01 -1.68
CA ARG A 927 17.92 -4.28 -2.62
C ARG A 927 18.06 -3.49 -3.91
N GLU A 928 18.43 -2.22 -3.83
CA GLU A 928 18.73 -1.41 -5.00
C GLU A 928 19.87 -2.05 -5.80
N GLN A 929 20.92 -2.48 -5.11
CA GLN A 929 22.05 -3.17 -5.71
C GLN A 929 21.62 -4.53 -6.31
N ALA A 930 20.88 -5.36 -5.58
CA ALA A 930 20.36 -6.63 -6.08
C ALA A 930 19.46 -6.46 -7.32
N ARG A 931 18.64 -5.39 -7.36
CA ARG A 931 17.85 -5.05 -8.56
C ARG A 931 18.75 -4.68 -9.74
N LYS A 932 19.77 -3.86 -9.50
CA LYS A 932 20.77 -3.50 -10.51
C LYS A 932 21.55 -4.72 -10.99
N ASP A 933 21.78 -5.71 -10.13
CA ASP A 933 22.58 -6.92 -10.36
C ASP A 933 21.78 -8.15 -10.80
N TRP A 934 20.46 -8.01 -10.98
CA TRP A 934 19.53 -9.12 -11.29
C TRP A 934 19.58 -10.29 -10.31
N GLN A 935 19.96 -10.00 -9.07
CA GLN A 935 19.95 -10.96 -7.98
C GLN A 935 18.56 -11.07 -7.36
N THR A 936 18.32 -12.14 -6.61
CA THR A 936 17.07 -12.28 -5.85
C THR A 936 16.94 -11.13 -4.84
N VAL A 937 15.92 -10.31 -5.02
CA VAL A 937 15.69 -9.14 -4.16
C VAL A 937 15.00 -9.59 -2.87
N GLU A 938 15.76 -9.67 -1.78
CA GLU A 938 15.20 -10.02 -0.47
C GLU A 938 14.14 -9.02 -0.02
N GLY A 939 13.02 -9.50 0.54
CA GLY A 939 11.91 -8.66 0.96
C GLY A 939 12.27 -7.72 2.12
N ILE A 940 12.08 -6.41 1.95
CA ILE A 940 12.17 -5.43 3.05
C ILE A 940 10.92 -5.44 3.96
N LYS A 941 9.80 -5.97 3.45
CA LYS A 941 8.50 -5.98 4.11
C LYS A 941 8.53 -6.67 5.47
N ASP A 942 9.27 -7.77 5.60
CA ASP A 942 9.31 -8.53 6.86
C ASP A 942 10.18 -7.84 7.91
N LEU A 943 11.27 -7.17 7.51
CA LEU A 943 12.06 -6.32 8.40
C LEU A 943 11.22 -5.14 8.92
N LYS A 944 10.44 -4.49 8.04
CA LYS A 944 9.49 -3.44 8.44
C LYS A 944 8.44 -3.95 9.43
N LYS A 945 7.83 -5.11 9.17
CA LYS A 945 6.88 -5.72 10.12
C LYS A 945 7.53 -6.02 11.46
N GLY A 946 8.78 -6.49 11.47
CA GLY A 946 9.58 -6.68 12.67
C GLY A 946 9.74 -5.40 13.46
N TYR A 947 10.22 -4.33 12.80
CA TYR A 947 10.33 -2.99 13.40
C TYR A 947 8.99 -2.48 13.96
N ILE A 948 7.94 -2.46 13.13
CA ILE A 948 6.60 -2.02 13.53
C ILE A 948 6.11 -2.80 14.76
N SER A 949 6.36 -4.11 14.83
CA SER A 949 5.93 -4.90 16.00
C SER A 949 6.60 -4.46 17.30
N GLN A 950 7.85 -4.00 17.26
CA GLN A 950 8.56 -3.46 18.42
C GLN A 950 8.03 -2.07 18.79
N VAL A 951 7.82 -1.19 17.82
CA VAL A 951 7.21 0.13 18.05
C VAL A 951 5.83 0.01 18.67
N VAL A 952 4.96 -0.83 18.10
CA VAL A 952 3.62 -1.08 18.61
C VAL A 952 3.66 -1.57 20.06
N ARG A 953 4.63 -2.42 20.39
CA ARG A 953 4.81 -2.89 21.76
C ARG A 953 5.22 -1.74 22.70
N LYS A 954 6.23 -0.94 22.34
CA LYS A 954 6.70 0.20 23.14
C LYS A 954 5.58 1.24 23.34
N LEU A 955 4.85 1.62 22.29
CA LEU A 955 3.73 2.57 22.39
C LEU A 955 2.57 2.04 23.25
N ALA A 956 2.24 0.74 23.14
CA ALA A 956 1.21 0.14 23.98
C ALA A 956 1.64 0.09 25.46
N ASP A 957 2.92 -0.20 25.74
CA ASP A 957 3.45 -0.21 27.10
C ASP A 957 3.44 1.21 27.70
N LEU A 958 3.92 2.21 26.95
CA LEU A 958 3.86 3.62 27.37
C LEU A 958 2.44 4.10 27.68
N ALA A 959 1.45 3.71 26.87
CA ALA A 959 0.05 4.11 27.08
C ALA A 959 -0.52 3.54 28.39
N ILE A 960 -0.10 2.34 28.79
CA ILE A 960 -0.49 1.72 30.06
C ILE A 960 0.31 2.29 31.22
N GLU A 961 1.63 2.40 31.10
CA GLU A 961 2.54 2.86 32.15
C GLU A 961 2.28 4.31 32.55
N HIS A 962 1.96 5.18 31.58
CA HIS A 962 1.72 6.60 31.80
C HIS A 962 0.24 6.98 31.76
N ASN A 963 -0.72 6.04 31.74
CA ASN A 963 -2.15 6.36 31.67
C ASN A 963 -2.49 7.32 30.50
N ALA A 964 -1.96 7.04 29.31
CA ALA A 964 -1.90 8.05 28.25
C ALA A 964 -2.71 7.71 26.99
N ILE A 965 -3.32 8.73 26.39
CA ILE A 965 -3.85 8.64 25.01
C ILE A 965 -2.71 8.77 24.00
N ILE A 966 -2.92 8.29 22.76
CA ILE A 966 -1.91 8.35 21.70
C ILE A 966 -2.39 9.27 20.58
N VAL A 967 -1.58 10.24 20.19
CA VAL A 967 -1.91 11.25 19.17
C VAL A 967 -0.93 11.15 18.01
N PHE A 968 -1.47 10.98 16.81
CA PHE A 968 -0.73 11.01 15.56
C PHE A 968 -1.08 12.24 14.73
N GLU A 969 -0.20 12.58 13.79
CA GLU A 969 -0.56 13.47 12.71
C GLU A 969 -1.55 12.84 11.72
N ASP A 970 -2.52 13.64 11.28
CA ASP A 970 -3.48 13.34 10.23
C ASP A 970 -2.85 13.57 8.85
N LEU A 971 -2.00 12.62 8.44
CA LEU A 971 -1.35 12.65 7.14
C LEU A 971 -2.33 12.20 6.04
N ASN A 972 -2.49 13.03 5.01
CA ASN A 972 -3.38 12.68 3.89
C ASN A 972 -2.86 11.45 3.10
N MET A 973 -3.77 10.72 2.45
CA MET A 973 -3.43 9.48 1.74
C MET A 973 -2.41 9.68 0.61
N ARG A 974 -2.47 10.82 -0.10
CA ARG A 974 -1.52 11.14 -1.18
C ARG A 974 -0.09 11.31 -0.65
N PHE A 975 0.07 11.94 0.52
CA PHE A 975 1.34 12.09 1.20
C PHE A 975 1.91 10.72 1.61
N LYS A 976 1.07 9.87 2.21
CA LYS A 976 1.45 8.47 2.56
C LYS A 976 1.84 7.66 1.31
N GLN A 977 1.17 7.87 0.18
CA GLN A 977 1.46 7.18 -1.10
C GLN A 977 2.76 7.64 -1.75
N ILE A 978 3.00 8.96 -1.86
CA ILE A 978 4.24 9.52 -2.44
C ILE A 978 5.45 9.01 -1.65
N ARG A 979 5.37 9.06 -0.32
CA ARG A 979 6.43 8.51 0.55
C ARG A 979 6.42 6.99 0.65
N GLY A 980 5.37 6.31 0.19
CA GLY A 980 5.35 4.86 0.01
C GLY A 980 6.37 4.38 -1.04
N GLY A 981 6.76 5.25 -1.98
CA GLY A 981 7.87 5.02 -2.90
C GLY A 981 9.25 5.05 -2.23
N ILE A 982 9.36 5.64 -1.03
CA ILE A 982 10.57 5.57 -0.21
C ILE A 982 10.57 4.20 0.49
N GLU A 983 11.54 3.35 0.15
CA GLU A 983 11.58 1.97 0.62
C GLU A 983 11.58 1.82 2.15
N LYS A 984 11.87 2.87 2.94
CA LYS A 984 11.88 2.86 4.41
C LYS A 984 10.52 3.14 5.08
N SER A 985 9.53 3.71 4.37
CA SER A 985 8.26 4.20 4.93
C SER A 985 7.40 3.12 5.62
N VAL A 986 6.89 3.40 6.84
CA VAL A 986 6.07 2.47 7.67
C VAL A 986 4.72 3.03 8.14
N TYR A 987 4.39 4.27 7.80
CA TYR A 987 3.31 5.08 8.40
C TYR A 987 1.96 4.36 8.57
N GLN A 988 1.33 3.91 7.48
CA GLN A 988 0.00 3.31 7.54
C GLN A 988 0.00 1.91 8.19
N GLN A 989 1.07 1.15 8.00
CA GLN A 989 1.19 -0.19 8.57
C GLN A 989 1.38 -0.13 10.09
N LEU A 990 2.10 0.88 10.59
CA LEU A 990 2.23 1.16 12.02
C LEU A 990 0.88 1.47 12.66
N GLU A 991 0.13 2.42 12.10
CA GLU A 991 -1.21 2.79 12.62
C GLU A 991 -2.13 1.56 12.70
N LYS A 992 -2.22 0.78 11.61
CA LYS A 992 -3.06 -0.42 11.59
C LYS A 992 -2.62 -1.45 12.64
N ALA A 993 -1.32 -1.73 12.74
CA ALA A 993 -0.80 -2.71 13.68
C ALA A 993 -1.00 -2.29 15.14
N LEU A 994 -0.91 -0.98 15.43
CA LEU A 994 -1.21 -0.44 16.76
C LEU A 994 -2.68 -0.59 17.10
N ILE A 995 -3.60 -0.19 16.21
CA ILE A 995 -5.05 -0.36 16.39
C ILE A 995 -5.40 -1.84 16.60
N ASP A 996 -4.90 -2.73 15.72
CA ASP A 996 -5.12 -4.17 15.84
C ASP A 996 -4.60 -4.71 17.19
N LYS A 997 -3.51 -4.16 17.73
CA LYS A 997 -2.95 -4.56 19.02
C LYS A 997 -3.74 -4.02 20.20
N LEU A 998 -4.17 -2.76 20.16
CA LEU A 998 -4.98 -2.11 21.19
C LEU A 998 -6.41 -2.66 21.24
N SER A 999 -6.90 -3.27 20.15
CA SER A 999 -8.19 -3.97 20.15
C SER A 999 -8.22 -5.16 21.13
N PHE A 1000 -7.06 -5.75 21.41
CA PHE A 1000 -6.89 -6.84 22.37
C PHE A 1000 -5.45 -6.94 22.88
N LEU A 1001 -5.17 -6.18 23.94
CA LEU A 1001 -3.85 -6.03 24.54
C LEU A 1001 -3.72 -6.91 25.80
N VAL A 1002 -2.93 -7.97 25.66
CA VAL A 1002 -2.61 -8.94 26.72
C VAL A 1002 -1.22 -8.67 27.29
N LYS A 1003 -1.11 -8.61 28.63
CA LYS A 1003 0.13 -8.65 29.39
C LYS A 1003 0.51 -10.11 29.63
N LYS A 1004 1.40 -10.66 28.81
CA LYS A 1004 1.75 -12.09 28.81
C LYS A 1004 2.19 -12.67 30.18
N GLY A 1005 2.71 -11.84 31.08
CA GLY A 1005 3.13 -12.26 32.42
C GLY A 1005 2.00 -12.36 33.43
N GLU A 1006 0.82 -11.79 33.15
CA GLU A 1006 -0.33 -11.85 34.05
C GLU A 1006 -0.95 -13.25 34.03
N LYS A 1007 -1.15 -13.83 35.21
CA LYS A 1007 -1.67 -15.20 35.38
C LYS A 1007 -3.02 -15.24 36.08
N ASN A 1008 -3.44 -14.17 36.74
CA ASN A 1008 -4.72 -14.14 37.43
C ASN A 1008 -5.84 -13.77 36.45
N PRO A 1009 -6.86 -14.64 36.23
CA PRO A 1009 -7.99 -14.37 35.34
C PRO A 1009 -8.80 -13.11 35.65
N GLU A 1010 -8.81 -12.72 36.92
CA GLU A 1010 -9.57 -11.58 37.44
C GLU A 1010 -8.79 -10.25 37.34
N GLU A 1011 -7.49 -10.29 37.02
CA GLU A 1011 -6.69 -9.08 36.88
C GLU A 1011 -6.71 -8.55 35.45
N VAL A 1012 -6.73 -7.23 35.34
CA VAL A 1012 -6.77 -6.56 34.04
C VAL A 1012 -5.47 -6.78 33.28
N GLY A 1013 -5.59 -7.01 31.96
CA GLY A 1013 -4.48 -7.33 31.10
C GLY A 1013 -4.18 -8.83 31.02
N HIS A 1014 -4.83 -9.66 31.83
CA HIS A 1014 -4.92 -11.10 31.60
C HIS A 1014 -5.59 -11.40 30.25
N LEU A 1015 -5.37 -12.59 29.68
CA LEU A 1015 -5.94 -12.96 28.38
C LEU A 1015 -7.49 -13.02 28.37
N LEU A 1016 -8.14 -13.28 29.50
CA LEU A 1016 -9.61 -13.30 29.66
C LEU A 1016 -10.19 -11.94 30.05
N SER A 1017 -9.33 -11.01 30.45
CA SER A 1017 -9.66 -9.64 30.88
C SER A 1017 -8.72 -8.64 30.18
N ALA A 1018 -8.49 -8.87 28.89
CA ALA A 1018 -7.52 -8.11 28.11
C ALA A 1018 -8.03 -6.69 27.87
N TYR A 1019 -7.11 -5.72 27.85
CA TYR A 1019 -7.44 -4.35 27.50
C TYR A 1019 -7.95 -4.28 26.05
N GLN A 1020 -9.01 -3.52 25.83
CA GLN A 1020 -9.56 -3.13 24.54
C GLN A 1020 -9.62 -1.61 24.50
N LEU A 1021 -8.57 -0.98 23.98
CA LEU A 1021 -8.36 0.47 24.01
C LEU A 1021 -8.59 1.15 22.66
N SER A 1022 -8.86 0.37 21.61
CA SER A 1022 -9.30 0.88 20.31
C SER A 1022 -10.71 0.41 20.00
N ALA A 1023 -11.43 1.19 19.20
CA ALA A 1023 -12.71 0.77 18.69
C ALA A 1023 -12.58 -0.40 17.69
N PRO A 1024 -13.65 -1.16 17.43
CA PRO A 1024 -13.68 -2.13 16.33
C PRO A 1024 -13.30 -1.47 15.01
N PHE A 1025 -12.30 -2.03 14.34
CA PHE A 1025 -11.74 -1.48 13.12
C PHE A 1025 -12.30 -2.19 11.88
N THR A 1026 -12.86 -1.42 10.94
CA THR A 1026 -13.30 -1.90 9.63
C THR A 1026 -12.33 -1.44 8.55
N THR A 1027 -12.29 -0.13 8.29
CA THR A 1027 -11.41 0.50 7.30
C THR A 1027 -10.94 1.86 7.79
N PHE A 1028 -9.83 2.36 7.22
CA PHE A 1028 -9.36 3.73 7.47
C PHE A 1028 -10.31 4.81 6.94
N LYS A 1029 -11.18 4.48 5.97
CA LYS A 1029 -12.16 5.42 5.39
C LYS A 1029 -13.30 5.67 6.37
N ASP A 1030 -13.76 4.61 7.04
CA ASP A 1030 -14.86 4.68 8.00
C ASP A 1030 -14.37 5.13 9.39
N MET A 1031 -13.06 5.11 9.61
CA MET A 1031 -12.42 5.63 10.80
C MET A 1031 -12.44 7.17 10.78
N GLY A 1032 -13.00 7.76 11.83
CA GLY A 1032 -12.93 9.21 12.06
C GLY A 1032 -11.54 9.67 12.52
N LYS A 1033 -11.46 10.82 13.18
CA LYS A 1033 -10.20 11.34 13.78
C LYS A 1033 -9.87 10.72 15.14
N GLN A 1034 -10.57 9.66 15.52
CA GLN A 1034 -10.34 8.93 16.76
C GLN A 1034 -10.78 7.46 16.61
N THR A 1035 -10.02 6.56 17.24
CA THR A 1035 -10.39 5.17 17.49
C THR A 1035 -9.92 4.76 18.88
N GLY A 1036 -10.85 4.75 19.82
CA GLY A 1036 -10.58 4.61 21.24
C GLY A 1036 -9.62 5.68 21.75
N ILE A 1037 -8.48 5.26 22.32
CA ILE A 1037 -7.44 6.16 22.86
C ILE A 1037 -6.49 6.71 21.79
N VAL A 1038 -6.65 6.32 20.51
CA VAL A 1038 -5.82 6.82 19.40
C VAL A 1038 -6.53 7.97 18.70
N PHE A 1039 -5.87 9.13 18.61
CA PHE A 1039 -6.37 10.38 18.04
C PHE A 1039 -5.50 10.88 16.89
N TYR A 1040 -6.10 11.69 16.02
CA TYR A 1040 -5.43 12.29 14.87
C TYR A 1040 -5.60 13.80 14.87
N THR A 1041 -4.48 14.54 14.82
CA THR A 1041 -4.44 16.00 14.79
C THR A 1041 -3.74 16.52 13.54
N GLN A 1042 -3.95 17.79 13.16
CA GLN A 1042 -3.28 18.36 12.00
C GLN A 1042 -1.76 18.54 12.21
N ALA A 1043 -0.97 18.18 11.20
CA ALA A 1043 0.50 18.27 11.18
C ALA A 1043 1.06 19.71 11.11
N ALA A 1044 0.20 20.71 10.92
CA ALA A 1044 0.65 22.08 10.73
C ALA A 1044 1.33 22.61 12.00
N TYR A 1045 2.54 23.15 11.86
CA TYR A 1045 3.29 23.85 12.92
C TYR A 1045 3.49 23.04 14.22
N THR A 1046 3.72 21.73 14.08
CA THR A 1046 4.15 20.85 15.18
C THR A 1046 5.67 20.87 15.34
N SER A 1047 6.45 20.65 14.27
CA SER A 1047 7.92 20.69 14.39
C SER A 1047 8.54 22.09 14.20
N LYS A 1048 7.84 23.00 13.51
CA LYS A 1048 8.34 24.35 13.16
C LYS A 1048 7.75 25.42 14.07
N ILE A 1049 8.01 25.29 15.35
CA ILE A 1049 7.51 26.18 16.39
C ILE A 1049 8.50 26.21 17.54
N ASP A 1050 8.66 27.37 18.16
CA ASP A 1050 9.41 27.55 19.39
C ASP A 1050 8.60 26.94 20.55
N PRO A 1051 9.13 25.91 21.25
CA PRO A 1051 8.39 25.22 22.29
C PRO A 1051 8.10 26.11 23.51
N ILE A 1052 8.89 27.15 23.73
CA ILE A 1052 8.79 28.08 24.87
C ILE A 1052 7.84 29.23 24.55
N THR A 1053 8.11 29.96 23.46
CA THR A 1053 7.36 31.19 23.17
C THR A 1053 6.08 30.95 22.35
N GLY A 1054 5.93 29.76 21.77
CA GLY A 1054 4.88 29.45 20.79
C GLY A 1054 5.06 30.15 19.45
N TRP A 1055 6.17 30.85 19.22
CA TRP A 1055 6.41 31.51 17.94
C TRP A 1055 6.61 30.48 16.83
N ARG A 1056 5.85 30.64 15.74
CA ARG A 1056 6.03 29.90 14.49
C ARG A 1056 6.23 30.87 13.33
N PRO A 1057 6.73 30.42 12.17
CA PRO A 1057 6.79 31.26 10.99
C PRO A 1057 5.37 31.66 10.55
N HIS A 1058 5.07 32.96 10.64
CA HIS A 1058 3.80 33.56 10.19
C HIS A 1058 3.92 34.20 8.81
N LEU A 1059 5.13 34.63 8.46
CA LEU A 1059 5.44 35.40 7.26
C LEU A 1059 6.36 34.60 6.33
N TYR A 1060 6.06 34.64 5.04
CA TYR A 1060 6.96 34.22 3.97
C TYR A 1060 6.85 35.24 2.85
N LEU A 1061 7.80 36.16 2.79
CA LEU A 1061 7.77 37.26 1.84
C LEU A 1061 8.31 36.78 0.48
N LYS A 1062 7.72 37.23 -0.63
CA LYS A 1062 8.15 36.83 -1.98
C LYS A 1062 8.72 38.04 -2.71
N TYR A 1063 9.93 37.90 -3.24
CA TYR A 1063 10.46 38.88 -4.19
C TYR A 1063 9.66 38.84 -5.50
N LYS A 1064 9.00 39.93 -5.87
CA LYS A 1064 8.08 40.00 -7.02
C LYS A 1064 8.82 40.47 -8.28
N SER A 1065 9.76 39.70 -8.83
CA SER A 1065 10.61 40.17 -9.96
C SER A 1065 9.90 40.40 -11.30
N SER A 1066 8.72 39.83 -11.51
CA SER A 1066 8.14 39.60 -12.84
C SER A 1066 7.14 40.66 -13.33
N LYS A 1067 7.02 41.81 -12.66
CA LYS A 1067 6.13 42.93 -13.06
C LYS A 1067 6.92 44.24 -13.11
N LYS A 1068 6.47 45.18 -13.94
CA LYS A 1068 7.02 46.53 -14.07
C LYS A 1068 7.13 47.26 -12.72
N ASP A 1069 6.27 46.90 -11.76
CA ASP A 1069 6.19 47.46 -10.38
C ASP A 1069 6.62 46.46 -9.29
N GLY A 1070 7.34 45.40 -9.67
CA GLY A 1070 7.73 44.30 -8.79
C GLY A 1070 8.57 44.68 -7.56
N PRO A 1071 9.67 45.44 -7.74
CA PRO A 1071 10.44 45.98 -6.63
C PRO A 1071 9.64 46.93 -5.73
N LEU A 1072 8.74 47.74 -6.29
CA LEU A 1072 7.85 48.64 -5.52
C LEU A 1072 6.94 47.85 -4.58
N ALA A 1073 6.27 46.81 -5.09
CA ALA A 1073 5.43 45.94 -4.27
C ALA A 1073 6.22 45.09 -3.26
N THR A 1074 7.54 44.97 -3.41
CA THR A 1074 8.42 44.32 -2.42
C THR A 1074 8.83 45.31 -1.33
N LYS A 1075 9.11 46.57 -1.72
CA LYS A 1075 9.36 47.67 -0.79
C LYS A 1075 8.15 47.90 0.13
N GLU A 1076 6.94 47.94 -0.42
CA GLU A 1076 5.70 48.04 0.37
C GLU A 1076 5.56 46.90 1.39
N ASP A 1077 5.91 45.66 1.02
CA ASP A 1077 5.90 44.54 1.95
C ASP A 1077 6.89 44.75 3.12
N ILE A 1078 8.05 45.38 2.88
CA ILE A 1078 9.02 45.71 3.94
C ILE A 1078 8.52 46.89 4.80
N LEU A 1079 7.91 47.90 4.20
CA LEU A 1079 7.38 49.04 4.97
C LEU A 1079 6.21 48.67 5.89
N ASN A 1080 5.62 47.47 5.73
CA ASN A 1080 4.63 46.94 6.67
C ASN A 1080 5.21 46.52 8.04
N PHE A 1081 6.53 46.38 8.19
CA PHE A 1081 7.14 46.20 9.51
C PHE A 1081 6.78 47.39 10.41
N SER A 1082 6.44 47.12 11.67
CA SER A 1082 6.14 48.18 12.63
C SER A 1082 7.40 48.92 13.06
N LYS A 1083 8.55 48.23 13.11
CA LYS A 1083 9.85 48.81 13.43
C LYS A 1083 10.97 47.87 12.99
N ILE A 1084 12.06 48.42 12.47
CA ILE A 1084 13.33 47.70 12.26
C ILE A 1084 14.42 48.54 12.92
N GLU A 1085 15.15 47.96 13.87
CA GLU A 1085 16.18 48.68 14.63
C GLU A 1085 17.39 47.79 14.92
N PHE A 1086 18.56 48.42 15.03
CA PHE A 1086 19.79 47.75 15.48
C PHE A 1086 19.98 48.00 16.98
N VAL A 1087 19.78 46.96 17.79
CA VAL A 1087 19.81 47.04 19.26
C VAL A 1087 20.60 45.85 19.80
N ASN A 1088 21.43 46.06 20.82
CA ASN A 1088 22.24 45.02 21.45
C ASN A 1088 23.10 44.22 20.45
N GLY A 1089 23.62 44.89 19.42
CA GLY A 1089 24.48 44.28 18.41
C GLY A 1089 23.76 43.39 17.38
N ARG A 1090 22.42 43.44 17.30
CA ARG A 1090 21.59 42.65 16.36
C ARG A 1090 20.45 43.50 15.79
N PHE A 1091 19.84 43.05 14.69
CA PHE A 1091 18.62 43.67 14.16
C PHE A 1091 17.37 43.03 14.77
N GLU A 1092 16.42 43.87 15.19
CA GLU A 1092 15.10 43.46 15.67
C GLU A 1092 14.01 43.90 14.67
N PHE A 1093 13.26 42.94 14.15
CA PHE A 1093 12.17 43.15 13.21
C PHE A 1093 10.84 42.98 13.93
N ASN A 1094 10.18 44.10 14.22
CA ASN A 1094 8.88 44.13 14.87
C ASN A 1094 7.78 44.14 13.80
N TYR A 1095 6.85 43.20 13.86
CA TYR A 1095 5.72 43.14 12.93
C TYR A 1095 4.42 42.79 13.63
N ASP A 1096 3.31 43.25 13.05
CA ASP A 1096 1.96 42.80 13.39
C ASP A 1096 1.41 41.96 12.24
N ILE A 1097 1.01 40.72 12.52
CA ILE A 1097 0.42 39.80 11.54
C ILE A 1097 -0.77 40.46 10.81
N LYS A 1098 -1.54 41.32 11.50
CA LYS A 1098 -2.69 42.02 10.91
C LYS A 1098 -2.29 42.95 9.76
N LYS A 1099 -1.10 43.56 9.80
CA LYS A 1099 -0.61 44.44 8.72
C LYS A 1099 -0.22 43.64 7.47
N PHE A 1100 0.36 42.45 7.66
CA PHE A 1100 0.82 41.59 6.57
C PHE A 1100 -0.30 40.72 5.98
N GLN A 1101 -1.37 40.46 6.74
CA GLN A 1101 -2.46 39.57 6.34
C GLN A 1101 -3.85 40.20 6.58
N PRO A 1102 -4.12 41.44 6.12
CA PRO A 1102 -5.29 42.23 6.53
C PRO A 1102 -6.64 41.59 6.22
N ASN A 1103 -6.69 40.69 5.23
CA ASN A 1103 -7.91 40.01 4.77
C ASN A 1103 -8.22 38.72 5.54
N ASN A 1104 -7.44 38.35 6.56
CA ASN A 1104 -7.76 37.19 7.39
C ASN A 1104 -9.00 37.46 8.24
N LYS A 1105 -9.90 36.47 8.30
CA LYS A 1105 -11.16 36.56 9.06
C LYS A 1105 -10.95 36.50 10.58
N GLU A 1106 -9.93 35.77 11.02
CA GLU A 1106 -9.61 35.54 12.42
C GLU A 1106 -8.09 35.59 12.62
N TYR A 1107 -7.67 35.98 13.82
CA TYR A 1107 -6.28 36.07 14.23
C TYR A 1107 -6.11 35.44 15.61
N SER A 1108 -4.89 35.02 15.93
CA SER A 1108 -4.52 34.65 17.30
C SER A 1108 -4.55 35.87 18.23
N GLU A 1109 -4.59 35.63 19.54
CA GLU A 1109 -4.59 36.69 20.55
C GLU A 1109 -3.29 37.53 20.52
N LYS A 1110 -2.16 36.91 20.18
CA LYS A 1110 -0.86 37.59 20.03
C LYS A 1110 -0.52 37.73 18.56
N THR A 1111 -0.71 38.93 18.03
CA THR A 1111 -0.41 39.24 16.61
C THR A 1111 0.90 39.99 16.41
N VAL A 1112 1.46 40.59 17.47
CA VAL A 1112 2.71 41.35 17.41
C VAL A 1112 3.88 40.46 17.84
N TRP A 1113 4.93 40.46 17.03
CA TRP A 1113 6.14 39.67 17.25
C TRP A 1113 7.39 40.45 16.89
N THR A 1114 8.48 40.13 17.60
CA THR A 1114 9.83 40.65 17.36
C THR A 1114 10.72 39.47 17.04
N VAL A 1115 11.27 39.43 15.83
CA VAL A 1115 12.27 38.42 15.43
C VAL A 1115 13.63 39.08 15.27
N CYS A 1116 14.69 38.40 15.67
CA CYS A 1116 16.03 38.96 15.69
C CYS A 1116 16.95 38.29 14.68
N SER A 1117 17.92 39.05 14.16
CA SER A 1117 18.90 38.56 13.17
C SER A 1117 20.02 37.71 13.76
N SER A 1118 20.21 37.70 15.08
CA SER A 1118 21.30 37.01 15.79
C SER A 1118 21.09 35.49 15.83
N VAL A 1119 21.04 34.87 14.66
CA VAL A 1119 20.71 33.46 14.48
C VAL A 1119 21.53 32.82 13.36
N GLU A 1120 21.95 31.58 13.61
CA GLU A 1120 22.60 30.70 12.64
C GLU A 1120 21.57 30.02 11.74
N ARG A 1121 21.85 29.87 10.44
CA ARG A 1121 20.94 29.21 9.48
C ARG A 1121 21.66 28.32 8.47
N PHE A 1122 21.00 27.23 8.11
CA PHE A 1122 21.46 26.31 7.06
C PHE A 1122 20.45 26.26 5.91
N ARG A 1123 20.88 26.54 4.69
CA ARG A 1123 19.99 26.60 3.52
C ARG A 1123 20.39 25.58 2.47
N TRP A 1124 19.46 24.71 2.08
CA TRP A 1124 19.67 23.82 0.95
C TRP A 1124 19.81 24.60 -0.38
N ASN A 1125 20.91 24.36 -1.10
CA ASN A 1125 21.19 24.87 -2.42
C ASN A 1125 21.46 23.70 -3.38
N ARG A 1126 20.62 23.57 -4.42
CA ARG A 1126 20.72 22.50 -5.43
C ARG A 1126 21.98 22.60 -6.30
N HIS A 1127 22.57 23.77 -6.46
CA HIS A 1127 23.70 23.99 -7.36
C HIS A 1127 25.05 23.54 -6.77
N LEU A 1128 25.11 23.28 -5.47
CA LEU A 1128 26.31 22.76 -4.82
C LEU A 1128 26.59 21.29 -5.24
N ASN A 1129 27.81 20.83 -4.98
CA ASN A 1129 28.25 19.45 -5.18
C ASN A 1129 27.97 18.92 -6.60
N ASN A 1130 28.31 19.68 -7.64
CA ASN A 1130 28.05 19.33 -9.05
C ASN A 1130 26.55 19.06 -9.33
N GLN A 1131 25.69 19.98 -8.90
CA GLN A 1131 24.22 19.88 -9.00
C GLN A 1131 23.56 18.75 -8.19
N LYS A 1132 24.32 18.09 -7.31
CA LYS A 1132 23.77 17.09 -6.35
C LYS A 1132 23.11 17.75 -5.14
N GLY A 1133 23.37 19.03 -4.92
CA GLY A 1133 22.85 19.83 -3.81
C GLY A 1133 23.67 19.70 -2.53
N GLY A 1134 23.51 20.67 -1.63
CA GLY A 1134 24.17 20.74 -0.32
C GLY A 1134 23.62 21.90 0.52
N TYR A 1135 24.11 22.07 1.74
CA TYR A 1135 23.70 23.17 2.62
C TYR A 1135 24.72 24.32 2.65
N GLU A 1136 24.25 25.54 2.43
CA GLU A 1136 24.99 26.78 2.71
C GLU A 1136 24.81 27.13 4.19
N HIS A 1137 25.91 27.50 4.86
CA HIS A 1137 25.93 27.85 6.28
C HIS A 1137 26.07 29.37 6.45
N TYR A 1138 25.12 29.98 7.15
CA TYR A 1138 25.11 31.38 7.56
C TYR A 1138 25.29 31.43 9.08
N GLN A 1139 26.49 31.82 9.55
CA GLN A 1139 26.84 31.80 10.97
C GLN A 1139 25.99 32.77 11.81
N ASP A 1140 25.84 34.00 11.32
CA ASP A 1140 24.96 35.01 11.92
C ASP A 1140 24.34 35.86 10.80
N LEU A 1141 23.02 35.95 10.76
CA LEU A 1141 22.33 36.81 9.78
C LEU A 1141 22.49 38.30 10.07
N THR A 1142 22.92 38.68 11.27
CA THR A 1142 23.23 40.06 11.63
C THR A 1142 24.31 40.64 10.73
N ASP A 1143 25.40 39.91 10.49
CA ASP A 1143 26.51 40.39 9.64
C ASP A 1143 26.07 40.52 8.18
N ASN A 1144 25.18 39.63 7.73
CA ASN A 1144 24.58 39.70 6.40
C ASN A 1144 23.71 40.96 6.23
N PHE A 1145 22.94 41.33 7.26
CA PHE A 1145 22.15 42.56 7.26
C PHE A 1145 23.02 43.83 7.40
N LYS A 1146 24.09 43.80 8.22
CA LYS A 1146 25.06 44.90 8.29
C LYS A 1146 25.66 45.18 6.92
N ALA A 1147 26.22 44.16 6.28
CA ALA A 1147 26.78 44.28 4.93
C ALA A 1147 25.72 44.79 3.92
N LEU A 1148 24.49 44.26 3.98
CA LEU A 1148 23.40 44.72 3.11
C LEU A 1148 23.06 46.20 3.29
N PHE A 1149 23.04 46.70 4.53
CA PHE A 1149 22.74 48.10 4.82
C PHE A 1149 23.93 49.03 4.51
N GLU A 1150 25.16 48.62 4.82
CA GLU A 1150 26.39 49.36 4.49
C GLU A 1150 26.61 49.51 2.99
N GLU A 1151 26.42 48.42 2.21
CA GLU A 1151 26.52 48.43 0.73
C GLU A 1151 25.52 49.40 0.06
N ASN A 1152 24.46 49.79 0.78
CA ASN A 1152 23.38 50.65 0.27
C ASN A 1152 23.27 51.97 1.04
N GLU A 1153 24.33 52.37 1.78
CA GLU A 1153 24.44 53.64 2.52
C GLU A 1153 23.30 53.87 3.54
N ILE A 1154 22.68 52.80 4.05
CA ILE A 1154 21.68 52.86 5.11
C ILE A 1154 22.39 52.82 6.45
N ASP A 1155 22.61 53.99 7.06
CA ASP A 1155 23.11 54.04 8.44
C ASP A 1155 22.06 53.47 9.41
N PHE A 1156 22.36 52.30 9.96
CA PHE A 1156 21.46 51.56 10.84
C PHE A 1156 21.71 51.83 12.32
N GLU A 1157 22.80 52.51 12.69
CA GLU A 1157 23.13 52.83 14.09
C GLU A 1157 22.30 54.01 14.61
N SER A 1158 21.87 54.92 13.72
CA SER A 1158 21.09 56.12 14.07
C SER A 1158 19.59 55.88 14.33
N GLY A 1159 19.05 54.69 14.01
CA GLY A 1159 17.75 54.21 14.51
C GLY A 1159 16.50 54.28 13.60
N ASP A 1160 16.53 54.94 12.42
CA ASP A 1160 15.39 54.95 11.46
C ASP A 1160 15.69 54.21 10.15
N ILE A 1161 15.69 52.88 10.22
CA ILE A 1161 15.96 52.02 9.06
C ILE A 1161 14.79 52.03 8.06
N LEU A 1162 13.54 52.06 8.57
CA LEU A 1162 12.35 52.02 7.70
C LEU A 1162 12.19 53.30 6.88
N GLY A 1163 12.40 54.48 7.47
CA GLY A 1163 12.37 55.75 6.74
C GLY A 1163 13.46 55.82 5.66
N LYS A 1164 14.66 55.28 5.93
CA LYS A 1164 15.73 55.15 4.92
C LYS A 1164 15.34 54.21 3.79
N ILE A 1165 14.68 53.09 4.08
CA ILE A 1165 14.15 52.18 3.04
C ILE A 1165 13.00 52.84 2.25
N GLU A 1166 12.18 53.67 2.88
CA GLU A 1166 11.08 54.39 2.25
C GLU A 1166 11.57 55.38 1.18
N VAL A 1167 12.75 55.97 1.33
CA VAL A 1167 13.34 56.87 0.33
C VAL A 1167 14.18 56.16 -0.74
N LEU A 1168 14.48 54.86 -0.59
CA LEU A 1168 15.22 54.10 -1.60
C LEU A 1168 14.39 53.86 -2.87
N GLU A 1169 14.94 54.22 -4.02
CA GLU A 1169 14.31 53.97 -5.30
C GLU A 1169 14.25 52.46 -5.60
N PRO A 1170 13.06 51.89 -5.91
CA PRO A 1170 12.94 50.45 -6.20
C PRO A 1170 13.75 50.01 -7.44
N LYS A 1171 13.92 50.90 -8.41
CA LYS A 1171 14.67 50.67 -9.64
C LYS A 1171 16.14 51.02 -9.44
N GLY A 1172 17.04 50.09 -9.75
CA GLY A 1172 18.48 50.19 -9.46
C GLY A 1172 18.91 49.55 -8.14
N ASN A 1173 17.98 49.36 -7.20
CA ASN A 1173 18.22 48.69 -5.91
C ASN A 1173 17.57 47.29 -5.85
N GLU A 1174 17.31 46.64 -6.98
CA GLU A 1174 16.63 45.33 -7.04
C GLU A 1174 17.37 44.26 -6.24
N LYS A 1175 18.71 44.32 -6.24
CA LYS A 1175 19.57 43.41 -5.47
C LYS A 1175 19.34 43.58 -3.97
N PHE A 1176 19.21 44.81 -3.48
CA PHE A 1176 18.92 45.11 -2.07
C PHE A 1176 17.60 44.46 -1.63
N PHE A 1177 16.50 44.76 -2.33
CA PHE A 1177 15.18 44.23 -1.98
C PHE A 1177 15.13 42.70 -2.07
N LYS A 1178 15.78 42.11 -3.08
CA LYS A 1178 15.90 40.65 -3.21
C LYS A 1178 16.65 40.04 -2.03
N ASN A 1179 17.78 40.62 -1.64
CA ASN A 1179 18.61 40.12 -0.55
C ASN A 1179 17.95 40.33 0.82
N PHE A 1180 17.29 41.47 1.05
CA PHE A 1180 16.53 41.72 2.28
C PHE A 1180 15.48 40.63 2.52
N ILE A 1181 14.65 40.37 1.50
CA ILE A 1181 13.59 39.34 1.57
C ILE A 1181 14.19 37.95 1.78
N PHE A 1182 15.30 37.68 1.10
CA PHE A 1182 16.02 36.42 1.24
C PHE A 1182 16.51 36.19 2.68
N PHE A 1183 17.24 37.15 3.26
CA PHE A 1183 17.77 37.05 4.63
C PHE A 1183 16.65 37.06 5.68
N PHE A 1184 15.60 37.87 5.52
CA PHE A 1184 14.46 37.87 6.44
C PHE A 1184 13.72 36.53 6.45
N ASN A 1185 13.51 35.92 5.28
CA ASN A 1185 12.93 34.58 5.20
C ASN A 1185 13.83 33.52 5.86
N LEU A 1186 15.15 33.69 5.81
CA LEU A 1186 16.08 32.83 6.54
C LEU A 1186 15.99 33.04 8.06
N ILE A 1187 15.85 34.28 8.56
CA ILE A 1187 15.55 34.52 10.00
C ILE A 1187 14.33 33.71 10.41
N CYS A 1188 13.26 33.75 9.60
CA CYS A 1188 12.03 33.02 9.86
C CYS A 1188 12.17 31.48 9.77
N GLN A 1189 13.28 30.93 9.29
CA GLN A 1189 13.52 29.49 9.20
C GLN A 1189 13.99 28.91 10.54
N ILE A 1190 13.05 28.49 11.38
CA ILE A 1190 13.36 27.99 12.73
C ILE A 1190 14.03 26.59 12.77
N ARG A 1191 13.64 25.67 11.89
CA ARG A 1191 14.19 24.30 11.84
C ARG A 1191 15.33 24.23 10.83
N ASN A 1192 16.49 23.75 11.25
CA ASN A 1192 17.73 23.78 10.48
C ASN A 1192 18.36 22.38 10.38
N THR A 1193 19.13 22.14 9.32
CA THR A 1193 19.84 20.88 9.12
C THR A 1193 21.31 21.13 8.85
N ASN A 1194 22.17 20.63 9.73
CA ASN A 1194 23.63 20.65 9.56
C ASN A 1194 24.11 19.26 9.17
N ASP A 1195 24.28 19.00 7.88
CA ASP A 1195 24.65 17.67 7.36
C ASP A 1195 26.06 17.19 7.76
N GLN A 1196 26.90 18.07 8.30
CA GLN A 1196 28.24 17.74 8.81
C GLN A 1196 28.26 17.35 10.29
N ALA A 1197 27.15 17.50 11.01
CA ALA A 1197 27.06 17.13 12.41
C ALA A 1197 27.18 15.61 12.59
N LYS A 1198 28.01 15.17 13.53
CA LYS A 1198 28.22 13.74 13.83
C LYS A 1198 27.08 13.13 14.66
N ASN A 1199 26.43 13.94 15.50
CA ASN A 1199 25.27 13.53 16.28
C ASN A 1199 23.98 13.84 15.50
N LEU A 1200 23.10 12.84 15.35
CA LEU A 1200 21.80 12.96 14.68
C LEU A 1200 20.92 14.05 15.31
N ASP A 1201 20.93 14.20 16.64
CA ASP A 1201 20.12 15.21 17.33
C ASP A 1201 20.61 16.64 17.03
N GLN A 1202 21.92 16.80 16.80
CA GLN A 1202 22.52 18.07 16.39
C GLN A 1202 22.42 18.33 14.88
N GLN A 1203 22.18 17.27 14.09
CA GLN A 1203 21.98 17.35 12.65
C GLN A 1203 20.64 18.02 12.31
N ASP A 1204 19.65 17.97 13.21
CA ASP A 1204 18.31 18.52 12.99
C ASP A 1204 17.81 19.32 14.21
N PHE A 1205 18.05 20.63 14.22
CA PHE A 1205 17.81 21.44 15.41
C PHE A 1205 16.78 22.55 15.19
N ILE A 1206 16.20 23.01 16.29
CA ILE A 1206 15.30 24.16 16.37
C ILE A 1206 16.09 25.32 16.96
N LEU A 1207 16.15 26.45 16.23
CA LEU A 1207 16.76 27.68 16.71
C LEU A 1207 15.80 28.86 16.52
N SER A 1208 15.18 29.28 17.62
CA SER A 1208 14.20 30.36 17.64
C SER A 1208 14.84 31.73 17.36
N PRO A 1209 14.27 32.56 16.48
CA PRO A 1209 14.67 33.95 16.31
C PRO A 1209 14.00 34.90 17.32
N VAL A 1210 13.23 34.38 18.28
CA VAL A 1210 12.52 35.17 19.29
C VAL A 1210 13.16 34.91 20.65
N GLN A 1211 13.36 35.96 21.44
CA GLN A 1211 13.89 35.84 22.80
C GLN A 1211 12.99 34.90 23.65
N PRO A 1212 13.55 33.93 24.40
CA PRO A 1212 14.96 33.78 24.82
C PRO A 1212 15.93 33.15 23.80
N PHE A 1213 15.52 32.90 22.56
CA PHE A 1213 16.31 32.24 21.50
C PHE A 1213 16.56 30.76 21.76
N PHE A 1214 15.48 30.03 22.04
CA PHE A 1214 15.56 28.59 22.27
C PHE A 1214 16.39 27.88 21.20
N ASP A 1215 17.38 27.10 21.65
CA ASP A 1215 18.25 26.27 20.83
C ASP A 1215 18.20 24.83 21.33
N SER A 1216 17.63 23.94 20.53
CA SER A 1216 17.44 22.53 20.91
C SER A 1216 18.76 21.77 21.08
N ARG A 1217 19.91 22.33 20.68
CA ARG A 1217 21.22 21.69 20.88
C ARG A 1217 21.73 21.82 22.32
N ILE A 1218 21.17 22.76 23.08
CA ILE A 1218 21.51 23.09 24.47
C ILE A 1218 20.23 23.39 25.29
N PRO A 1219 19.22 22.50 25.25
CA PRO A 1219 17.89 22.76 25.79
C PRO A 1219 17.93 23.03 27.30
N GLU A 1220 18.87 22.44 28.02
CA GLU A 1220 19.09 22.60 29.46
C GLU A 1220 19.38 24.04 29.89
N LYS A 1221 19.80 24.91 28.97
CA LYS A 1221 20.00 26.35 29.26
C LYS A 1221 18.71 27.15 29.31
N PHE A 1222 17.62 26.59 28.77
CA PHE A 1222 16.34 27.29 28.63
C PHE A 1222 15.25 26.75 29.57
N GLY A 1223 15.45 25.55 30.12
CA GLY A 1223 14.54 24.92 31.06
C GLY A 1223 14.79 23.42 31.16
N ASP A 1224 14.14 22.79 32.14
CA ASP A 1224 14.19 21.34 32.30
C ASP A 1224 13.27 20.65 31.30
N ASN A 1225 13.71 19.51 30.75
CA ASN A 1225 12.92 18.63 29.88
C ASN A 1225 12.30 19.34 28.65
N LEU A 1226 13.10 20.11 27.92
CA LEU A 1226 12.73 20.72 26.64
C LEU A 1226 13.19 19.85 25.45
N PRO A 1227 12.56 20.00 24.26
CA PRO A 1227 12.90 19.17 23.11
C PRO A 1227 14.35 19.29 22.62
N GLU A 1228 14.99 18.19 22.28
CA GLU A 1228 16.43 18.16 21.93
C GLU A 1228 16.71 18.28 20.42
N ASN A 1229 15.71 18.03 19.58
CA ASN A 1229 15.84 18.10 18.13
C ASN A 1229 14.50 18.43 17.46
N GLY A 1230 14.49 18.56 16.13
CA GLY A 1230 13.30 18.93 15.36
C GLY A 1230 12.20 17.87 15.32
N ASP A 1231 12.52 16.58 15.38
CA ASP A 1231 11.53 15.49 15.41
C ASP A 1231 10.96 15.29 16.83
N ASP A 1232 11.76 15.47 17.88
CA ASP A 1232 11.33 15.51 19.28
C ASP A 1232 10.38 16.69 19.54
N ASN A 1233 10.74 17.89 19.05
CA ASN A 1233 9.85 19.05 19.10
C ASN A 1233 8.53 18.77 18.36
N GLY A 1234 8.59 18.04 17.24
CA GLY A 1234 7.39 17.58 16.55
C GLY A 1234 6.50 16.70 17.43
N ALA A 1235 7.06 15.67 18.05
CA ALA A 1235 6.34 14.74 18.92
C ALA A 1235 5.74 15.43 20.15
N TYR A 1236 6.52 16.28 20.81
CA TYR A 1236 6.07 17.10 21.95
C TYR A 1236 4.85 17.95 21.58
N ASN A 1237 4.91 18.63 20.42
CA ASN A 1237 3.82 19.49 19.97
C ASN A 1237 2.58 18.74 19.48
N ILE A 1238 2.76 17.55 18.93
CA ILE A 1238 1.64 16.65 18.63
C ILE A 1238 0.93 16.27 19.95
N ALA A 1239 1.69 15.98 21.00
CA ALA A 1239 1.15 15.66 22.31
C ALA A 1239 0.40 16.86 22.93
N ARG A 1240 0.95 18.08 22.85
CA ARG A 1240 0.26 19.31 23.31
C ARG A 1240 -1.05 19.59 22.57
N LYS A 1241 -1.13 19.31 21.26
CA LYS A 1241 -2.41 19.33 20.55
C LYS A 1241 -3.41 18.29 21.06
N GLY A 1242 -2.94 17.19 21.63
CA GLY A 1242 -3.78 16.24 22.36
C GLY A 1242 -4.44 16.84 23.60
N ILE A 1243 -3.77 17.73 24.32
CA ILE A 1243 -4.38 18.47 25.45
C ILE A 1243 -5.52 19.34 24.94
N VAL A 1244 -5.33 20.05 23.82
CA VAL A 1244 -6.41 20.82 23.18
C VAL A 1244 -7.59 19.92 22.81
N ILE A 1245 -7.34 18.71 22.32
CA ILE A 1245 -8.39 17.72 22.03
C ILE A 1245 -9.13 17.30 23.31
N LEU A 1246 -8.43 17.03 24.41
CA LEU A 1246 -9.04 16.69 25.70
C LEU A 1246 -9.91 17.85 26.23
N ASN A 1247 -9.45 19.10 26.09
CA ASN A 1247 -10.23 20.29 26.44
C ASN A 1247 -11.52 20.40 25.60
N LYS A 1248 -11.44 20.11 24.29
CA LYS A 1248 -12.63 20.08 23.42
C LYS A 1248 -13.62 18.99 23.81
N ILE A 1249 -13.15 17.80 24.16
CA ILE A 1249 -13.99 16.69 24.65
C ILE A 1249 -14.70 17.10 25.95
N SER A 1250 -13.95 17.68 26.88
CA SER A 1250 -14.46 18.18 28.16
C SER A 1250 -15.52 19.26 27.97
N ASN A 1251 -15.28 20.25 27.11
CA ASN A 1251 -16.26 21.28 26.76
C ASN A 1251 -17.50 20.70 26.06
N HIS A 1252 -17.32 19.74 25.15
CA HIS A 1252 -18.44 19.08 24.48
C HIS A 1252 -19.35 18.34 25.47
N SER A 1253 -18.76 17.67 26.47
CA SER A 1253 -19.50 16.93 27.51
C SER A 1253 -20.47 17.81 28.30
N GLN A 1254 -20.19 19.12 28.43
CA GLN A 1254 -21.09 20.07 29.09
C GLN A 1254 -22.39 20.30 28.31
N THR A 1255 -22.34 20.14 26.97
CA THR A 1255 -23.48 20.36 26.07
C THR A 1255 -24.15 19.07 25.61
N ASP A 1256 -23.41 17.96 25.50
CA ASP A 1256 -23.91 16.63 25.18
C ASP A 1256 -23.23 15.58 26.08
N PRO A 1257 -23.67 15.44 27.35
CA PRO A 1257 -23.04 14.51 28.32
C PRO A 1257 -23.05 13.04 27.90
N LYS A 1258 -23.91 12.67 26.94
CA LYS A 1258 -24.02 11.30 26.42
C LYS A 1258 -23.26 11.10 25.11
N PHE A 1259 -22.56 12.13 24.61
CA PHE A 1259 -21.84 12.11 23.33
C PHE A 1259 -22.69 11.53 22.18
N LYS A 1260 -23.97 11.92 22.10
CA LYS A 1260 -24.87 11.50 21.02
C LYS A 1260 -24.35 12.01 19.67
N LYS A 1261 -23.81 13.24 19.67
CA LYS A 1261 -23.04 13.84 18.59
C LYS A 1261 -21.55 13.59 18.83
N TYR A 1262 -20.80 13.49 17.75
CA TYR A 1262 -19.36 13.34 17.83
C TYR A 1262 -18.72 14.71 18.14
N PRO A 1263 -17.76 14.79 19.08
CA PRO A 1263 -17.07 16.05 19.35
C PRO A 1263 -16.26 16.51 18.14
N GLU A 1264 -16.11 17.82 17.96
CA GLU A 1264 -15.19 18.36 16.96
C GLU A 1264 -13.75 18.23 17.48
N LEU A 1265 -12.97 17.34 16.85
CA LEU A 1265 -11.59 17.05 17.26
C LEU A 1265 -10.53 17.82 16.46
N PHE A 1266 -10.95 18.57 15.42
CA PHE A 1266 -10.01 19.35 14.61
C PHE A 1266 -9.46 20.52 15.41
N VAL A 1267 -8.13 20.64 15.52
CA VAL A 1267 -7.46 21.77 16.17
C VAL A 1267 -7.04 22.75 15.09
N SER A 1268 -7.61 23.95 15.02
CA SER A 1268 -7.20 24.97 14.04
C SER A 1268 -5.84 25.59 14.39
N ASN A 1269 -5.21 26.30 13.45
CA ASN A 1269 -3.95 27.00 13.73
C ASN A 1269 -4.13 28.10 14.78
N ILE A 1270 -5.29 28.78 14.79
CA ILE A 1270 -5.57 29.86 15.72
C ILE A 1270 -5.77 29.32 17.13
N GLU A 1271 -6.53 28.23 17.27
CA GLU A 1271 -6.68 27.54 18.56
C GLU A 1271 -5.33 27.04 19.09
N TRP A 1272 -4.48 26.54 18.20
CA TRP A 1272 -3.13 26.09 18.55
C TRP A 1272 -2.24 27.25 19.02
N ASP A 1273 -2.22 28.36 18.29
CA ASP A 1273 -1.43 29.54 18.65
C ASP A 1273 -1.88 30.15 19.99
N ASN A 1274 -3.18 30.14 20.28
CA ASN A 1274 -3.73 30.65 21.53
C ASN A 1274 -3.40 29.75 22.73
N PHE A 1275 -3.43 28.42 22.54
CA PHE A 1275 -3.15 27.45 23.60
C PHE A 1275 -1.73 27.57 24.16
N ILE A 1276 -0.71 27.66 23.30
CA ILE A 1276 0.69 27.67 23.76
C ILE A 1276 1.03 28.94 24.55
N LYS A 1277 0.34 30.04 24.23
CA LYS A 1277 0.53 31.33 24.91
C LYS A 1277 0.02 31.29 26.37
N THR A 1278 -1.01 30.50 26.68
CA THR A 1278 -1.55 30.42 28.05
C THR A 1278 -0.67 29.63 29.03
N GLU A 1279 0.32 28.87 28.53
CA GLU A 1279 1.25 28.10 29.37
C GLU A 1279 2.64 28.77 29.52
N SER A 1280 2.90 29.89 28.83
CA SER A 1280 4.20 30.58 28.81
C SER A 1280 4.31 31.79 29.73
#